data_AF-A0A1H6RMB8-F1
#
_entry.id   AF-A0A1H6RMB8-F1
#
_cell.length_a   1.000
_cell.length_b   1.000
_cell.length_c   1.000
_cell.angle_alpha   90.00
_cell.angle_beta   90.00
_cell.angle_gamma   90.00
#
_symmetry.space_group_name_H-M   'P 1'
#
loop_
_entity.id
_entity.type
_entity.pdbx_description
1 polymer ?
#
loop_
_entity_poly.entity_id
_entity_poly.type
_entity_poly.pdbx_seq_one_letter_code
_entity_poly.pdbx_strand_id
1 'polypeptide(L)'
;MVTAIQIADWAGTTPAATELPRLLRRLIHSVATTTQITMPAGESVSLPGFDGELHSEIGNAWVPAGHSFWELSCRADATTKANEDFSKRALATPAEVKADRIYVACTARRWAGKTRWRDEKIAEGSWKDVRAYDADDLEQWLEQCPAVALAFGEELGIAGPGVESLAAYLEKWGAQCKPKIMPDALLTGRVDQMAKLAGRIDQIHSGTARDPLAIKADSVEEAVAFAAAALIAHEQLSSQAVIVTSADGWRYVEKNIGITIAVAATPAVAEAPATRERLALLVPYASGDMARQFRGVAGRLNDAEMVLERALPEEFEKALQAIGLDENDTRRLSTLCGRSWSVFRRQHAINPAIRRPAWLDSPAADALAAVCLIGGWSTGKPGDAEIVARIAGRSYDDLEADLLALERLDDSPLLHIGSVWKAKSALELLAIFGERLTPTQLDRYFTELEAILSTPDPELELAEEDRFAAAIHGKVRPISGLLLDSLCDTLIKLAVRGPDIPALVAIDIQGRIGRLVHNLLRDCDRVRWLSLASLLPALAEASPHEFLGAVERGLDVPGSGPLAVFAETRSAGIGSRCWHAGILWALETLAWAPNRLRRVSLILARLTAVTIEGNWGNTPQSSLQDLYRSWFPQTAATVEQRIAAIDFLIEQVPEAAYRLLNSLTGPGPDSASHIARPKWRDDDAGAGYGATHLERHTMLVAAIDRQIEMSRGNAARIAKLVSKYTTLDAPRQERLMALIRECRTVGDQDKELIRSALRHKLYWHHNYDDKRDDPTFAEFLAPLEAAYADLEPDDLLIRHAWLFQSGWVELPTRTRGTELDAEGKQSAQAARAALGEIFEVLGWEGVLELATRHGEAWPLGAHLRHLGIAEQELERWIVEDAGQLHRGEIRTSLATSILCSVSPEQRHLALDRIFERARIAEHGSEWLVRLLLLCPHDPQIWARADSIGETEHFWSHCIGNLWLDDPAEMETALRKLVAHRRPVSALKACHIKFSGHDPELVMEMLEGVMKGFELDEAQVPQSYVFQHAIDYLEETGAIDEMQLVQLEFALIRALGFEEEQHAKSLYRVLMSRPEVFLELLCLIYKPRNGPPRDADDQQKGAAENAWHILHACERQPGTNPDGSIDGDLAIQFVEDARRLATEQDRLEVCDITLGQILAHAPNGADGFWPGDSARVLLERAPSEDMLRGFYTGSMNKRGVHSRAAYEGGDQERELAAHYRHHANGLEETHPQVGKALHELARSYDRHGAIEDLDAKLRIEGR
;
A
#
# COMPACT_ATOMS: atom_id res chain seq x y z
N MET A 1 -36.05 -2.98 -48.23
CA MET A 1 -35.61 -4.29 -48.76
C MET A 1 -34.51 -4.00 -49.77
N VAL A 2 -33.40 -4.72 -49.69
CA VAL A 2 -32.27 -4.58 -50.62
C VAL A 2 -32.57 -5.42 -51.86
N THR A 3 -32.39 -4.87 -53.05
CA THR A 3 -32.67 -5.54 -54.33
C THR A 3 -31.38 -5.91 -55.07
N ALA A 4 -31.43 -6.90 -55.98
CA ALA A 4 -30.29 -7.29 -56.82
C ALA A 4 -29.74 -6.14 -57.66
N ILE A 5 -30.59 -5.18 -58.06
CA ILE A 5 -30.17 -3.96 -58.75
C ILE A 5 -29.27 -3.12 -57.84
N GLN A 6 -29.69 -2.90 -56.59
CA GLN A 6 -28.91 -2.12 -55.63
C GLN A 6 -27.60 -2.83 -55.26
N ILE A 7 -27.60 -4.16 -55.14
CA ILE A 7 -26.37 -4.95 -54.94
C ILE A 7 -25.42 -4.79 -56.13
N ALA A 8 -25.96 -4.88 -57.36
CA ALA A 8 -25.18 -4.73 -58.58
C ALA A 8 -24.64 -3.31 -58.79
N ASP A 9 -25.38 -2.28 -58.38
CA ASP A 9 -24.92 -0.89 -58.41
C ASP A 9 -23.82 -0.66 -57.35
N TRP A 10 -24.01 -1.19 -56.15
CA TRP A 10 -23.01 -1.15 -55.07
C TRP A 10 -21.70 -1.82 -55.50
N ALA A 11 -21.75 -2.95 -56.21
CA ALA A 11 -20.57 -3.61 -56.77
C ALA A 11 -19.78 -2.75 -57.77
N GLY A 12 -20.33 -1.60 -58.23
CA GLY A 12 -19.62 -0.60 -59.03
C GLY A 12 -18.84 0.44 -58.22
N THR A 13 -18.98 0.45 -56.90
CA THR A 13 -18.30 1.41 -56.02
C THR A 13 -16.91 0.93 -55.65
N THR A 14 -16.02 1.87 -55.32
CA THR A 14 -14.63 1.58 -54.91
C THR A 14 -14.55 0.65 -53.68
N PRO A 15 -15.38 0.77 -52.62
CA PRO A 15 -15.29 -0.09 -51.44
C PRO A 15 -15.85 -1.51 -51.62
N ALA A 16 -16.66 -1.77 -52.65
CA ALA A 16 -17.40 -3.04 -52.74
C ALA A 16 -16.50 -4.28 -52.84
N ALA A 17 -15.35 -4.16 -53.52
CA ALA A 17 -14.40 -5.26 -53.63
C ALA A 17 -13.78 -5.65 -52.28
N THR A 18 -13.62 -4.69 -51.36
CA THR A 18 -13.07 -4.94 -50.01
C THR A 18 -14.13 -5.36 -48.99
N GLU A 19 -15.41 -5.06 -49.25
CA GLU A 19 -16.51 -5.30 -48.31
C GLU A 19 -17.41 -6.49 -48.66
N LEU A 20 -17.42 -6.97 -49.92
CA LEU A 20 -18.12 -8.21 -50.31
C LEU A 20 -17.74 -9.44 -49.47
N PRO A 21 -16.46 -9.69 -49.15
CA PRO A 21 -16.10 -10.78 -48.25
C PRO A 21 -16.70 -10.62 -46.85
N ARG A 22 -16.80 -9.39 -46.33
CA ARG A 22 -17.41 -9.10 -45.02
C ARG A 22 -18.91 -9.35 -45.03
N LEU A 23 -19.61 -8.93 -46.08
CA LEU A 23 -21.04 -9.21 -46.27
C LEU A 23 -21.30 -10.72 -46.29
N LEU A 24 -20.53 -11.47 -47.07
CA LEU A 24 -20.64 -12.93 -47.14
C LEU A 24 -20.34 -13.61 -45.82
N ARG A 25 -19.31 -13.16 -45.09
CA ARG A 25 -19.00 -13.68 -43.75
C ARG A 25 -20.19 -13.53 -42.80
N ARG A 26 -20.84 -12.36 -42.78
CA ARG A 26 -22.05 -12.10 -41.97
C ARG A 26 -23.22 -12.98 -42.38
N LEU A 27 -23.44 -13.14 -43.70
CA LEU A 27 -24.47 -14.01 -44.24
C LEU A 27 -24.25 -15.48 -43.85
N ILE A 28 -23.00 -15.96 -43.93
CA ILE A 28 -22.62 -17.33 -43.53
C ILE A 28 -22.90 -17.56 -42.05
N HIS A 29 -22.45 -16.66 -41.17
CA HIS A 29 -22.69 -16.76 -39.72
C HIS A 29 -24.17 -16.70 -39.34
N SER A 30 -25.02 -16.07 -40.16
CA SER A 30 -26.46 -16.01 -39.94
C SER A 30 -27.17 -17.36 -40.15
N VAL A 31 -26.65 -18.24 -41.02
CA VAL A 31 -27.38 -19.44 -41.50
C VAL A 31 -26.63 -20.75 -41.30
N ALA A 32 -25.34 -20.72 -40.96
CA ALA A 32 -24.50 -21.90 -40.83
C ALA A 32 -23.66 -21.87 -39.55
N THR A 33 -23.42 -23.05 -38.99
CA THR A 33 -22.41 -23.27 -37.94
C THR A 33 -21.15 -23.79 -38.61
N THR A 34 -20.09 -22.99 -38.62
CA THR A 34 -18.81 -23.33 -39.24
C THR A 34 -17.80 -23.76 -38.18
N THR A 35 -17.02 -24.79 -38.46
CA THR A 35 -15.89 -25.19 -37.58
C THR A 35 -14.60 -24.47 -37.97
N GLN A 36 -14.54 -23.93 -39.19
CA GLN A 36 -13.44 -23.09 -39.69
C GLN A 36 -13.99 -22.12 -40.74
N ILE A 37 -13.57 -20.85 -40.69
CA ILE A 37 -13.87 -19.85 -41.73
C ILE A 37 -12.72 -18.85 -41.84
N THR A 38 -12.25 -18.64 -43.06
CA THR A 38 -11.25 -17.64 -43.45
C THR A 38 -11.84 -16.86 -44.61
N MET A 39 -12.25 -15.61 -44.39
CA MET A 39 -12.86 -14.75 -45.40
C MET A 39 -12.32 -13.32 -45.21
N PRO A 40 -11.07 -13.03 -45.65
CA PRO A 40 -10.41 -11.76 -45.42
C PRO A 40 -11.17 -10.59 -46.09
N ALA A 41 -11.28 -9.47 -45.39
CA ALA A 41 -11.95 -8.25 -45.85
C ALA A 41 -11.06 -7.02 -45.62
N GLY A 42 -11.45 -5.85 -46.14
CA GLY A 42 -10.67 -4.61 -46.00
C GLY A 42 -9.31 -4.67 -46.71
N GLU A 43 -8.24 -4.26 -46.02
CA GLU A 43 -6.87 -4.28 -46.58
C GLU A 43 -6.32 -5.70 -46.81
N SER A 44 -6.90 -6.72 -46.17
CA SER A 44 -6.42 -8.11 -46.27
C SER A 44 -6.85 -8.83 -47.55
N VAL A 45 -7.68 -8.20 -48.40
CA VAL A 45 -8.14 -8.76 -49.68
C VAL A 45 -6.99 -8.90 -50.70
N SER A 46 -5.84 -8.23 -50.49
CA SER A 46 -4.66 -8.37 -51.36
C SER A 46 -3.79 -9.60 -51.08
N LEU A 47 -4.12 -10.42 -50.08
CA LEU A 47 -3.33 -11.61 -49.73
C LEU A 47 -3.42 -12.69 -50.83
N PRO A 48 -2.31 -13.36 -51.17
CA PRO A 48 -2.32 -14.42 -52.16
C PRO A 48 -3.00 -15.67 -51.59
N GLY A 49 -4.06 -16.15 -52.23
CA GLY A 49 -4.85 -17.28 -51.74
C GLY A 49 -6.26 -17.23 -52.32
N PHE A 50 -7.14 -18.14 -51.94
CA PHE A 50 -8.57 -18.02 -52.23
C PHE A 50 -9.15 -16.82 -51.50
N ASP A 51 -10.19 -16.20 -52.03
CA ASP A 51 -10.87 -15.07 -51.37
C ASP A 51 -11.64 -15.52 -50.11
N GLY A 52 -11.97 -16.81 -50.04
CA GLY A 52 -12.47 -17.44 -48.82
C GLY A 52 -12.28 -18.95 -48.76
N GLU A 53 -12.26 -19.48 -47.54
CA GLU A 53 -12.16 -20.90 -47.22
C GLU A 53 -13.02 -21.17 -45.99
N LEU A 54 -13.87 -22.19 -46.03
CA LEU A 54 -14.70 -22.54 -44.88
C LEU A 54 -15.01 -24.04 -44.82
N HIS A 55 -15.19 -24.53 -43.59
CA HIS A 55 -15.65 -25.87 -43.29
C HIS A 55 -16.97 -25.81 -42.51
N SER A 56 -18.01 -26.42 -43.08
CA SER A 56 -19.32 -26.56 -42.45
C SER A 56 -19.68 -28.04 -42.31
N GLU A 57 -20.07 -28.48 -41.12
CA GLU A 57 -20.49 -29.88 -40.92
C GLU A 57 -21.83 -30.17 -41.60
N ILE A 58 -22.73 -29.18 -41.58
CA ILE A 58 -24.08 -29.27 -42.15
C ILE A 58 -24.20 -28.24 -43.28
N GLY A 59 -24.65 -28.69 -44.44
CA GLY A 59 -24.89 -27.81 -45.59
C GLY A 59 -26.30 -27.21 -45.55
N ASN A 60 -26.45 -26.04 -46.17
CA ASN A 60 -27.73 -25.41 -46.46
C ASN A 60 -27.78 -24.92 -47.94
N ALA A 61 -28.79 -24.12 -48.28
CA ALA A 61 -28.98 -23.61 -49.64
C ALA A 61 -27.78 -22.79 -50.15
N TRP A 62 -27.06 -22.11 -49.26
CA TRP A 62 -25.99 -21.15 -49.58
C TRP A 62 -24.60 -21.69 -49.24
N VAL A 63 -24.48 -22.39 -48.11
CA VAL A 63 -23.22 -22.91 -47.58
C VAL A 63 -23.19 -24.43 -47.79
N PRO A 64 -22.24 -24.97 -48.58
CA PRO A 64 -22.14 -26.41 -48.82
C PRO A 64 -21.66 -27.18 -47.58
N ALA A 65 -22.02 -28.46 -47.49
CA ALA A 65 -21.49 -29.36 -46.47
C ALA A 65 -20.05 -29.79 -46.80
N GLY A 66 -19.20 -29.86 -45.78
CA GLY A 66 -17.77 -30.10 -45.90
C GLY A 66 -16.98 -28.82 -46.18
N HIS A 67 -15.85 -28.98 -46.86
CA HIS A 67 -14.89 -27.92 -47.05
C HIS A 67 -15.04 -27.23 -48.42
N SER A 68 -15.11 -25.91 -48.43
CA SER A 68 -15.31 -25.11 -49.65
C SER A 68 -14.35 -23.94 -49.78
N PHE A 69 -13.96 -23.66 -51.03
CA PHE A 69 -13.16 -22.51 -51.42
C PHE A 69 -14.01 -21.53 -52.21
N TRP A 70 -13.82 -20.24 -51.94
CA TRP A 70 -14.64 -19.15 -52.47
C TRP A 70 -13.78 -18.18 -53.26
N GLU A 71 -14.29 -17.77 -54.43
CA GLU A 71 -13.76 -16.69 -55.26
C GLU A 71 -14.83 -15.63 -55.42
N LEU A 72 -14.48 -14.38 -55.13
CA LEU A 72 -15.40 -13.26 -54.98
C LEU A 72 -15.12 -12.21 -56.04
N SER A 73 -16.16 -11.65 -56.64
CA SER A 73 -16.00 -10.66 -57.70
C SER A 73 -17.02 -9.54 -57.66
N CYS A 74 -16.57 -8.32 -57.96
CA CYS A 74 -17.41 -7.16 -58.26
C CYS A 74 -17.32 -6.74 -59.75
N ARG A 75 -16.55 -7.49 -60.57
CA ARG A 75 -16.34 -7.19 -62.00
C ARG A 75 -17.62 -7.37 -62.79
N ALA A 76 -17.90 -6.41 -63.68
CA ALA A 76 -19.08 -6.44 -64.55
C ALA A 76 -19.07 -7.62 -65.54
N ASP A 77 -17.88 -8.08 -65.96
CA ASP A 77 -17.70 -9.23 -66.85
C ASP A 77 -17.58 -10.56 -66.09
N ALA A 78 -18.63 -10.89 -65.32
CA ALA A 78 -18.68 -12.02 -64.39
C ALA A 78 -18.23 -13.37 -65.01
N THR A 79 -18.68 -13.72 -66.22
CA THR A 79 -18.29 -14.98 -66.88
C THR A 79 -16.80 -15.05 -67.18
N THR A 80 -16.21 -13.95 -67.66
CA THR A 80 -14.78 -13.89 -67.99
C THR A 80 -13.95 -14.05 -66.72
N LYS A 81 -14.27 -13.29 -65.68
CA LYS A 81 -13.58 -13.36 -64.39
C LYS A 81 -13.72 -14.74 -63.73
N ALA A 82 -14.92 -15.32 -63.71
CA ALA A 82 -15.12 -16.65 -63.14
C ALA A 82 -14.30 -17.74 -63.87
N ASN A 83 -14.13 -17.62 -65.20
CA ASN A 83 -13.26 -18.52 -65.96
C ASN A 83 -11.77 -18.31 -65.65
N GLU A 84 -11.33 -17.06 -65.53
CA GLU A 84 -9.95 -16.71 -65.14
C GLU A 84 -9.60 -17.32 -63.78
N ASP A 85 -10.47 -17.13 -62.77
CA ASP A 85 -10.26 -17.63 -61.42
C ASP A 85 -10.34 -19.15 -61.36
N PHE A 86 -11.37 -19.75 -61.95
CA PHE A 86 -11.51 -21.21 -61.94
C PHE A 86 -10.31 -21.89 -62.59
N SER A 87 -9.83 -21.38 -63.73
CA SER A 87 -8.66 -21.93 -64.43
C SER A 87 -7.39 -21.76 -63.59
N LYS A 88 -7.19 -20.57 -63.01
CA LYS A 88 -6.05 -20.27 -62.12
C LYS A 88 -6.03 -21.22 -60.91
N ARG A 89 -7.17 -21.44 -60.25
CA ARG A 89 -7.29 -22.30 -59.06
C ARG A 89 -7.23 -23.77 -59.39
N ALA A 90 -7.83 -24.20 -60.50
CA ALA A 90 -7.74 -25.58 -60.97
C ALA A 90 -6.30 -25.99 -61.29
N LEU A 91 -5.48 -25.06 -61.78
CA LEU A 91 -4.04 -25.25 -62.01
C LEU A 91 -3.22 -25.21 -60.72
N ALA A 92 -3.51 -24.27 -59.81
CA ALA A 92 -2.72 -24.04 -58.60
C ALA A 92 -2.99 -25.05 -57.47
N THR A 93 -4.14 -25.76 -57.50
CA THR A 93 -4.56 -26.64 -56.40
C THR A 93 -4.31 -28.13 -56.73
N PRO A 94 -3.66 -28.91 -55.84
CA PRO A 94 -3.41 -30.34 -56.04
C PRO A 94 -4.69 -31.15 -56.30
N ALA A 95 -4.61 -32.20 -57.12
CA ALA A 95 -5.77 -33.01 -57.52
C ALA A 95 -6.51 -33.67 -56.35
N GLU A 96 -5.77 -34.14 -55.34
CA GLU A 96 -6.33 -34.77 -54.13
C GLU A 96 -7.18 -33.78 -53.32
N VAL A 97 -6.72 -32.53 -53.22
CA VAL A 97 -7.47 -31.45 -52.55
C VAL A 97 -8.72 -31.13 -53.36
N LYS A 98 -8.61 -30.94 -54.68
CA LYS A 98 -9.78 -30.62 -55.52
C LYS A 98 -10.87 -31.69 -55.47
N ALA A 99 -10.49 -32.97 -55.38
CA ALA A 99 -11.43 -34.09 -55.27
C ALA A 99 -12.24 -34.09 -53.96
N ASP A 100 -11.73 -33.44 -52.90
CA ASP A 100 -12.41 -33.32 -51.61
C ASP A 100 -13.03 -31.93 -51.34
N ARG A 101 -12.64 -30.89 -52.08
CA ARG A 101 -13.08 -29.50 -51.86
C ARG A 101 -14.12 -29.04 -52.88
N ILE A 102 -15.06 -28.21 -52.42
CA ILE A 102 -16.12 -27.59 -53.25
C ILE A 102 -15.68 -26.20 -53.67
N TYR A 103 -15.77 -25.87 -54.96
CA TYR A 103 -15.44 -24.54 -55.47
C TYR A 103 -16.69 -23.67 -55.56
N VAL A 104 -16.63 -22.44 -55.07
CA VAL A 104 -17.74 -21.48 -55.08
C VAL A 104 -17.30 -20.19 -55.77
N ALA A 105 -17.93 -19.86 -56.90
CA ALA A 105 -17.82 -18.53 -57.50
C ALA A 105 -18.97 -17.64 -57.03
N CYS A 106 -18.68 -16.48 -56.46
CA CYS A 106 -19.72 -15.52 -56.04
C CYS A 106 -19.44 -14.14 -56.62
N THR A 107 -20.43 -13.54 -57.28
CA THR A 107 -20.33 -12.17 -57.81
C THR A 107 -21.43 -11.28 -57.26
N ALA A 108 -21.09 -10.03 -56.91
CA ALA A 108 -22.06 -9.01 -56.55
C ALA A 108 -22.71 -8.34 -57.78
N ARG A 109 -22.47 -8.86 -59.00
CA ARG A 109 -23.12 -8.43 -60.25
C ARG A 109 -24.17 -9.45 -60.68
N ARG A 110 -25.14 -9.03 -61.49
CA ARG A 110 -26.10 -9.96 -62.11
C ARG A 110 -25.41 -10.80 -63.18
N TRP A 111 -25.66 -12.12 -63.22
CA TRP A 111 -24.93 -13.03 -64.10
C TRP A 111 -25.87 -13.93 -64.92
N ALA A 112 -26.29 -13.43 -66.09
CA ALA A 112 -27.21 -14.15 -66.98
C ALA A 112 -26.71 -15.54 -67.43
N GLY A 113 -25.39 -15.75 -67.52
CA GLY A 113 -24.76 -17.01 -67.91
C GLY A 113 -24.46 -17.99 -66.75
N LYS A 114 -24.79 -17.63 -65.50
CA LYS A 114 -24.42 -18.35 -64.26
C LYS A 114 -24.72 -19.85 -64.31
N THR A 115 -25.97 -20.22 -64.62
CA THR A 115 -26.42 -21.63 -64.60
C THR A 115 -25.67 -22.47 -65.62
N ARG A 116 -25.55 -21.95 -66.86
CA ARG A 116 -24.80 -22.63 -67.92
C ARG A 116 -23.34 -22.82 -67.54
N TRP A 117 -22.70 -21.76 -67.01
CA TRP A 117 -21.30 -21.82 -66.58
C TRP A 117 -21.10 -22.86 -65.47
N ARG A 118 -21.95 -22.87 -64.45
CA ARG A 118 -21.88 -23.85 -63.35
C ARG A 118 -22.00 -25.28 -63.87
N ASP A 119 -23.00 -25.55 -64.71
CA ASP A 119 -23.24 -26.90 -65.22
C ASP A 119 -22.09 -27.38 -66.13
N GLU A 120 -21.51 -26.49 -66.93
CA GLU A 120 -20.29 -26.75 -67.71
C GLU A 120 -19.10 -27.10 -66.78
N LYS A 121 -18.89 -26.36 -65.68
CA LYS A 121 -17.78 -26.61 -64.73
C LYS A 121 -17.97 -27.84 -63.85
N ILE A 122 -19.20 -28.19 -63.50
CA ILE A 122 -19.50 -29.48 -62.84
C ILE A 122 -19.18 -30.64 -63.80
N ALA A 123 -19.56 -30.54 -65.07
CA ALA A 123 -19.29 -31.57 -66.07
C ALA A 123 -17.79 -31.75 -66.37
N GLU A 124 -16.97 -30.72 -66.17
CA GLU A 124 -15.49 -30.82 -66.24
C GLU A 124 -14.90 -31.71 -65.13
N GLY A 125 -15.64 -31.98 -64.04
CA GLY A 125 -15.26 -32.93 -62.98
C GLY A 125 -13.96 -32.59 -62.23
N SER A 126 -13.51 -31.34 -62.32
CA SER A 126 -12.19 -30.91 -61.78
C SER A 126 -12.17 -30.70 -60.26
N TRP A 127 -13.34 -30.55 -59.64
CA TRP A 127 -13.56 -30.34 -58.20
C TRP A 127 -14.67 -31.29 -57.71
N LYS A 128 -14.77 -31.49 -56.38
CA LYS A 128 -15.84 -32.31 -55.77
C LYS A 128 -17.25 -31.84 -56.16
N ASP A 129 -17.45 -30.53 -56.15
CA ASP A 129 -18.66 -29.84 -56.59
C ASP A 129 -18.31 -28.38 -56.97
N VAL A 130 -19.16 -27.73 -57.76
CA VAL A 130 -19.01 -26.33 -58.18
C VAL A 130 -20.32 -25.58 -57.98
N ARG A 131 -20.29 -24.50 -57.19
CA ARG A 131 -21.41 -23.58 -56.99
C ARG A 131 -21.12 -22.20 -57.56
N ALA A 132 -22.19 -21.50 -57.94
CA ALA A 132 -22.12 -20.16 -58.51
C ALA A 132 -23.24 -19.30 -57.95
N TYR A 133 -22.91 -18.12 -57.42
CA TYR A 133 -23.83 -17.14 -56.87
C TYR A 133 -23.69 -15.77 -57.55
N ASP A 134 -24.81 -15.09 -57.78
CA ASP A 134 -24.85 -13.72 -58.31
C ASP A 134 -25.69 -12.76 -57.46
N ALA A 135 -25.83 -11.51 -57.90
CA ALA A 135 -26.59 -10.50 -57.16
C ALA A 135 -28.06 -10.90 -56.87
N ASP A 136 -28.71 -11.66 -57.77
CA ASP A 136 -30.08 -12.16 -57.57
C ASP A 136 -30.12 -13.28 -56.50
N ASP A 137 -29.04 -14.05 -56.33
CA ASP A 137 -28.92 -15.02 -55.23
C ASP A 137 -28.61 -14.33 -53.89
N LEU A 138 -27.76 -13.29 -53.91
CA LEU A 138 -27.44 -12.51 -52.71
C LEU A 138 -28.67 -11.78 -52.17
N GLU A 139 -29.54 -11.26 -53.04
CA GLU A 139 -30.85 -10.72 -52.65
C GLU A 139 -31.68 -11.76 -51.88
N GLN A 140 -31.83 -12.96 -52.44
CA GLN A 140 -32.57 -14.05 -51.79
C GLN A 140 -31.93 -14.52 -50.47
N TRP A 141 -30.60 -14.50 -50.39
CA TRP A 141 -29.91 -14.84 -49.14
C TRP A 141 -30.16 -13.76 -48.07
N LEU A 142 -30.12 -12.47 -48.44
CA LEU A 142 -30.45 -11.36 -47.56
C LEU A 142 -31.90 -11.41 -47.07
N GLU A 143 -32.86 -11.82 -47.91
CA GLU A 143 -34.26 -12.04 -47.49
C GLU A 143 -34.40 -13.04 -46.33
N GLN A 144 -33.49 -14.03 -46.24
CA GLN A 144 -33.45 -15.01 -45.14
C GLN A 144 -32.66 -14.52 -43.92
N CYS A 145 -31.86 -13.46 -44.07
CA CYS A 145 -30.98 -12.91 -43.04
C CYS A 145 -31.36 -11.45 -42.72
N PRO A 146 -32.54 -11.19 -42.12
CA PRO A 146 -33.13 -9.86 -42.01
C PRO A 146 -32.27 -8.83 -41.25
N ALA A 147 -31.53 -9.23 -40.22
CA ALA A 147 -30.62 -8.31 -39.51
C ALA A 147 -29.38 -7.95 -40.36
N VAL A 148 -28.84 -8.89 -41.14
CA VAL A 148 -27.78 -8.62 -42.12
C VAL A 148 -28.29 -7.73 -43.26
N ALA A 149 -29.50 -7.99 -43.74
CA ALA A 149 -30.17 -7.18 -44.76
C ALA A 149 -30.46 -5.75 -44.29
N LEU A 150 -30.84 -5.57 -43.02
CA LEU A 150 -31.01 -4.25 -42.42
C LEU A 150 -29.69 -3.46 -42.44
N ALA A 151 -28.62 -4.06 -41.90
CA ALA A 151 -27.32 -3.39 -41.83
C ALA A 151 -26.72 -3.09 -43.21
N PHE A 152 -26.79 -4.04 -44.15
CA PHE A 152 -26.34 -3.80 -45.51
C PHE A 152 -27.24 -2.76 -46.21
N GLY A 153 -28.54 -2.74 -45.94
CA GLY A 153 -29.45 -1.70 -46.39
C GLY A 153 -29.04 -0.31 -45.91
N GLU A 154 -28.65 -0.17 -44.64
CA GLU A 154 -28.15 1.09 -44.07
C GLU A 154 -26.84 1.54 -44.73
N GLU A 155 -25.92 0.62 -45.06
CA GLU A 155 -24.71 0.91 -45.85
C GLU A 155 -25.05 1.45 -47.26
N LEU A 156 -26.19 1.04 -47.82
CA LEU A 156 -26.73 1.54 -49.09
C LEU A 156 -27.58 2.82 -48.93
N GLY A 157 -27.71 3.36 -47.72
CA GLY A 157 -28.54 4.55 -47.44
C GLY A 157 -30.04 4.27 -47.34
N ILE A 158 -30.44 3.01 -47.14
CA ILE A 158 -31.84 2.57 -47.00
C ILE A 158 -32.16 2.43 -45.52
N ALA A 159 -32.99 3.31 -44.96
CA ALA A 159 -33.42 3.23 -43.57
C ALA A 159 -34.64 2.30 -43.37
N GLY A 160 -34.65 1.53 -42.28
CA GLY A 160 -35.78 0.70 -41.85
C GLY A 160 -36.82 1.48 -41.00
N PRO A 161 -38.10 1.05 -40.96
CA PRO A 161 -39.11 1.69 -40.11
C PRO A 161 -39.02 1.20 -38.65
N GLY A 162 -38.45 2.02 -37.76
CA GLY A 162 -38.45 1.78 -36.31
C GLY A 162 -37.45 0.75 -35.79
N VAL A 163 -36.48 0.34 -36.62
CA VAL A 163 -35.36 -0.53 -36.26
C VAL A 163 -34.05 0.03 -36.82
N GLU A 164 -32.95 -0.19 -36.10
CA GLU A 164 -31.58 0.12 -36.52
C GLU A 164 -30.69 -1.12 -36.36
N SER A 165 -29.64 -1.27 -37.19
CA SER A 165 -28.62 -2.28 -36.92
C SER A 165 -27.76 -1.90 -35.70
N LEU A 166 -27.14 -2.91 -35.07
CA LEU A 166 -26.25 -2.70 -33.92
C LEU A 166 -25.13 -1.69 -34.23
N ALA A 167 -24.51 -1.82 -35.41
CA ALA A 167 -23.38 -0.99 -35.82
C ALA A 167 -23.81 0.46 -36.11
N ALA A 168 -24.95 0.65 -36.79
CA ALA A 168 -25.45 1.99 -37.08
C ALA A 168 -25.83 2.76 -35.81
N TYR A 169 -26.47 2.08 -34.84
CA TYR A 169 -26.79 2.70 -33.55
C TYR A 169 -25.53 3.12 -32.80
N LEU A 170 -24.53 2.23 -32.69
CA LEU A 170 -23.26 2.55 -32.01
C LEU A 170 -22.48 3.66 -32.71
N GLU A 171 -22.44 3.65 -34.04
CA GLU A 171 -21.82 4.72 -34.82
C GLU A 171 -22.47 6.06 -34.50
N LYS A 172 -23.80 6.12 -34.53
CA LYS A 172 -24.59 7.31 -34.24
C LYS A 172 -24.45 7.77 -32.79
N TRP A 173 -24.38 6.85 -31.83
CA TRP A 173 -24.25 7.19 -30.42
C TRP A 173 -22.82 7.66 -30.09
N GLY A 174 -21.80 6.91 -30.51
CA GLY A 174 -20.39 7.18 -30.19
C GLY A 174 -19.81 8.38 -30.96
N ALA A 175 -20.24 8.64 -32.19
CA ALA A 175 -19.74 9.76 -33.01
C ALA A 175 -20.29 11.14 -32.58
N GLN A 176 -21.12 11.19 -31.53
CA GLN A 176 -21.66 12.45 -31.01
C GLN A 176 -20.68 13.22 -30.11
N CYS A 177 -19.53 12.64 -29.77
CA CYS A 177 -18.47 13.28 -28.99
C CYS A 177 -17.10 13.17 -29.66
N LYS A 178 -16.14 13.99 -29.20
CA LYS A 178 -14.74 13.94 -29.63
C LYS A 178 -13.79 13.82 -28.43
N PRO A 179 -12.97 12.75 -28.33
CA PRO A 179 -12.89 11.61 -29.25
C PRO A 179 -14.16 10.75 -29.28
N LYS A 180 -14.34 10.01 -30.39
CA LYS A 180 -15.49 9.11 -30.60
C LYS A 180 -15.37 7.93 -29.64
N ILE A 181 -16.47 7.57 -28.98
CA ILE A 181 -16.51 6.36 -28.13
C ILE A 181 -16.54 5.12 -29.04
N MET A 182 -15.57 4.22 -28.85
CA MET A 182 -15.43 3.00 -29.64
C MET A 182 -16.03 1.79 -28.89
N PRO A 183 -16.51 0.75 -29.59
CA PRO A 183 -17.07 -0.44 -28.95
C PRO A 183 -16.14 -1.07 -27.90
N ASP A 184 -14.85 -1.20 -28.19
CA ASP A 184 -13.87 -1.81 -27.29
C ASP A 184 -13.74 -1.05 -25.95
N ALA A 185 -13.92 0.28 -25.97
CA ALA A 185 -13.91 1.10 -24.76
C ALA A 185 -15.13 0.83 -23.87
N LEU A 186 -16.30 0.51 -24.44
CA LEU A 186 -17.50 0.10 -23.69
C LEU A 186 -17.37 -1.28 -23.06
N LEU A 187 -16.50 -2.14 -23.61
CA LEU A 187 -16.29 -3.53 -23.18
C LEU A 187 -15.10 -3.70 -22.22
N THR A 188 -14.25 -2.67 -22.10
CA THR A 188 -13.09 -2.69 -21.20
C THR A 188 -13.55 -2.89 -19.75
N GLY A 189 -13.01 -3.92 -19.07
CA GLY A 189 -13.39 -4.29 -17.70
C GLY A 189 -14.75 -5.02 -17.58
N ARG A 190 -15.40 -5.41 -18.69
CA ARG A 190 -16.77 -5.97 -18.68
C ARG A 190 -16.89 -7.39 -19.26
N VAL A 191 -15.84 -8.20 -19.15
CA VAL A 191 -15.79 -9.57 -19.71
C VAL A 191 -16.88 -10.46 -19.11
N ASP A 192 -17.10 -10.38 -17.79
CA ASP A 192 -18.12 -11.19 -17.11
C ASP A 192 -19.54 -10.81 -17.54
N GLN A 193 -19.81 -9.52 -17.73
CA GLN A 193 -21.09 -9.02 -18.21
C GLN A 193 -21.33 -9.45 -19.66
N MET A 194 -20.30 -9.47 -20.51
CA MET A 194 -20.40 -10.03 -21.87
C MET A 194 -20.76 -11.52 -21.83
N ALA A 195 -20.07 -12.31 -21.00
CA ALA A 195 -20.34 -13.73 -20.84
C ALA A 195 -21.75 -14.00 -20.29
N LYS A 196 -22.21 -13.20 -19.32
CA LYS A 196 -23.56 -13.30 -18.75
C LYS A 196 -24.64 -12.97 -19.79
N LEU A 197 -24.44 -11.94 -20.62
CA LEU A 197 -25.34 -11.59 -21.71
C LEU A 197 -25.44 -12.73 -22.73
N ALA A 198 -24.30 -13.26 -23.20
CA ALA A 198 -24.27 -14.36 -24.16
C ALA A 198 -24.93 -15.63 -23.57
N GLY A 199 -24.55 -16.01 -22.35
CA GLY A 199 -25.11 -17.17 -21.67
C GLY A 199 -26.62 -17.07 -21.45
N ARG A 200 -27.15 -15.88 -21.15
CA ARG A 200 -28.60 -15.66 -21.03
C ARG A 200 -29.32 -15.81 -22.37
N ILE A 201 -28.73 -15.31 -23.46
CA ILE A 201 -29.28 -15.48 -24.81
C ILE A 201 -29.34 -16.96 -25.18
N ASP A 202 -28.30 -17.73 -24.89
CA ASP A 202 -28.28 -19.18 -25.13
C ASP A 202 -29.33 -19.93 -24.29
N GLN A 203 -29.54 -19.52 -23.04
CA GLN A 203 -30.61 -20.07 -22.20
C GLN A 203 -32.01 -19.80 -22.81
N ILE A 204 -32.24 -18.62 -23.37
CA ILE A 204 -33.51 -18.27 -24.03
C ILE A 204 -33.67 -19.07 -25.33
N HIS A 205 -32.63 -19.15 -26.17
CA HIS A 205 -32.67 -19.91 -27.41
C HIS A 205 -32.89 -21.43 -27.19
N SER A 206 -32.31 -21.99 -26.12
CA SER A 206 -32.52 -23.39 -25.70
C SER A 206 -33.87 -23.63 -25.01
N GLY A 207 -34.57 -22.58 -24.59
CA GLY A 207 -35.84 -22.64 -23.87
C GLY A 207 -35.70 -22.96 -22.37
N THR A 208 -34.47 -22.93 -21.83
CA THR A 208 -34.18 -23.08 -20.39
C THR A 208 -34.48 -21.80 -19.60
N ALA A 209 -34.53 -20.65 -20.27
CA ALA A 209 -35.03 -19.38 -19.76
C ALA A 209 -36.11 -18.79 -20.67
N ARG A 210 -37.00 -17.96 -20.11
CA ARG A 210 -38.07 -17.28 -20.87
C ARG A 210 -38.17 -15.79 -20.58
N ASP A 211 -37.66 -15.33 -19.43
CA ASP A 211 -37.76 -13.93 -19.06
C ASP A 211 -36.74 -13.07 -19.82
N PRO A 212 -37.12 -11.84 -20.23
CA PRO A 212 -36.19 -10.86 -20.81
C PRO A 212 -34.98 -10.61 -19.92
N LEU A 213 -33.86 -10.22 -20.52
CA LEU A 213 -32.70 -9.75 -19.77
C LEU A 213 -32.80 -8.23 -19.60
N ALA A 214 -32.92 -7.79 -18.35
CA ALA A 214 -32.90 -6.37 -18.03
C ALA A 214 -31.45 -5.90 -17.83
N ILE A 215 -31.06 -4.79 -18.46
CA ILE A 215 -29.70 -4.25 -18.41
C ILE A 215 -29.74 -2.87 -17.74
N LYS A 216 -29.18 -2.79 -16.53
CA LYS A 216 -29.04 -1.56 -15.76
C LYS A 216 -27.71 -0.88 -16.09
N ALA A 217 -27.75 0.41 -16.41
CA ALA A 217 -26.54 1.24 -16.53
C ALA A 217 -26.77 2.64 -15.95
N ASP A 218 -25.78 3.53 -16.09
CA ASP A 218 -25.92 4.94 -15.67
C ASP A 218 -27.00 5.69 -16.47
N SER A 219 -27.24 5.28 -17.72
CA SER A 219 -28.31 5.78 -18.57
C SER A 219 -28.87 4.67 -19.45
N VAL A 220 -30.09 4.86 -19.94
CA VAL A 220 -30.72 3.96 -20.91
C VAL A 220 -29.86 3.79 -22.16
N GLU A 221 -29.36 4.90 -22.72
CA GLU A 221 -28.56 4.86 -23.96
C GLU A 221 -27.23 4.12 -23.78
N GLU A 222 -26.58 4.24 -22.62
CA GLU A 222 -25.35 3.50 -22.30
C GLU A 222 -25.61 1.99 -22.21
N ALA A 223 -26.74 1.56 -21.61
CA ALA A 223 -27.12 0.15 -21.57
C ALA A 223 -27.33 -0.43 -22.98
N VAL A 224 -27.98 0.32 -23.88
CA VAL A 224 -28.15 -0.09 -25.29
C VAL A 224 -26.81 -0.14 -26.00
N ALA A 225 -25.95 0.85 -25.80
CA ALA A 225 -24.62 0.89 -26.41
C ALA A 225 -23.76 -0.29 -25.96
N PHE A 226 -23.76 -0.62 -24.66
CA PHE A 226 -23.08 -1.82 -24.16
C PHE A 226 -23.63 -3.10 -24.80
N ALA A 227 -24.97 -3.28 -24.83
CA ALA A 227 -25.58 -4.46 -25.42
C ALA A 227 -25.22 -4.62 -26.91
N ALA A 228 -25.24 -3.51 -27.66
CA ALA A 228 -24.84 -3.49 -29.05
C ALA A 228 -23.36 -3.87 -29.24
N ALA A 229 -22.46 -3.31 -28.42
CA ALA A 229 -21.03 -3.61 -28.48
C ALA A 229 -20.76 -5.08 -28.15
N ALA A 230 -21.39 -5.60 -27.09
CA ALA A 230 -21.25 -6.99 -26.67
C ALA A 230 -21.76 -7.96 -27.75
N LEU A 231 -22.90 -7.66 -28.37
CA LEU A 231 -23.44 -8.49 -29.46
C LEU A 231 -22.56 -8.43 -30.72
N ILE A 232 -21.99 -7.27 -31.07
CA ILE A 232 -21.07 -7.14 -32.21
C ILE A 232 -19.80 -7.96 -32.02
N ALA A 233 -19.29 -8.07 -30.79
CA ALA A 233 -18.14 -8.91 -30.46
C ALA A 233 -18.38 -10.41 -30.73
N HIS A 234 -19.65 -10.83 -30.89
CA HIS A 234 -20.05 -12.19 -31.26
C HIS A 234 -20.70 -12.23 -32.64
N GLU A 235 -19.93 -12.54 -33.70
CA GLU A 235 -20.39 -12.45 -35.11
C GLU A 235 -21.72 -13.19 -35.38
N GLN A 236 -21.92 -14.36 -34.75
CA GLN A 236 -23.17 -15.12 -34.86
C GLN A 236 -24.36 -14.38 -34.25
N LEU A 237 -24.23 -13.86 -33.02
CA LEU A 237 -25.32 -13.13 -32.35
C LEU A 237 -25.62 -11.81 -33.07
N SER A 238 -24.57 -11.08 -33.48
CA SER A 238 -24.67 -9.84 -34.27
C SER A 238 -25.50 -10.01 -35.54
N SER A 239 -25.35 -11.16 -36.22
CA SER A 239 -26.07 -11.45 -37.46
C SER A 239 -27.58 -11.72 -37.29
N GLN A 240 -28.07 -11.85 -36.06
CA GLN A 240 -29.47 -12.16 -35.72
C GLN A 240 -30.13 -11.09 -34.83
N ALA A 241 -29.43 -9.99 -34.57
CA ALA A 241 -29.81 -8.97 -33.61
C ALA A 241 -30.16 -7.63 -34.25
N VAL A 242 -31.15 -6.94 -33.68
CA VAL A 242 -31.54 -5.57 -34.08
C VAL A 242 -31.82 -4.69 -32.86
N ILE A 243 -31.73 -3.37 -33.04
CA ILE A 243 -32.21 -2.39 -32.06
C ILE A 243 -33.57 -1.88 -32.49
N VAL A 244 -34.55 -1.98 -31.61
CA VAL A 244 -35.92 -1.51 -31.83
C VAL A 244 -36.04 -0.09 -31.28
N THR A 245 -36.15 0.89 -32.16
CA THR A 245 -36.13 2.31 -31.79
C THR A 245 -37.52 2.92 -31.60
N SER A 246 -38.57 2.24 -32.05
CA SER A 246 -39.96 2.65 -31.84
C SER A 246 -40.91 1.46 -31.74
N ALA A 247 -42.14 1.71 -31.27
CA ALA A 247 -43.18 0.67 -31.18
C ALA A 247 -43.51 0.04 -32.55
N ASP A 248 -43.40 0.79 -33.65
CA ASP A 248 -43.59 0.25 -35.00
C ASP A 248 -42.52 -0.77 -35.40
N GLY A 249 -41.32 -0.68 -34.82
CA GLY A 249 -40.23 -1.62 -35.06
C GLY A 249 -40.54 -3.05 -34.63
N TRP A 250 -41.41 -3.25 -33.63
CA TRP A 250 -41.84 -4.60 -33.24
C TRP A 250 -42.57 -5.34 -34.36
N ARG A 251 -43.31 -4.63 -35.22
CA ARG A 251 -43.93 -5.23 -36.42
C ARG A 251 -42.89 -5.73 -37.41
N TYR A 252 -41.73 -5.07 -37.48
CA TYR A 252 -40.61 -5.54 -38.28
C TYR A 252 -40.03 -6.83 -37.69
N VAL A 253 -39.83 -6.90 -36.36
CA VAL A 253 -39.36 -8.10 -35.66
C VAL A 253 -40.33 -9.28 -35.83
N GLU A 254 -41.64 -9.06 -35.69
CA GLU A 254 -42.67 -10.10 -35.87
C GLU A 254 -42.68 -10.69 -37.29
N LYS A 255 -42.53 -9.84 -38.31
CA LYS A 255 -42.52 -10.26 -39.72
C LYS A 255 -41.24 -11.02 -40.10
N ASN A 256 -40.14 -10.77 -39.40
CA ASN A 256 -38.81 -11.27 -39.76
C ASN A 256 -38.31 -12.28 -38.72
N ILE A 257 -38.76 -13.53 -38.85
CA ILE A 257 -38.46 -14.61 -37.89
C ILE A 257 -36.97 -14.90 -37.66
N GLY A 258 -36.10 -14.53 -38.62
CA GLY A 258 -34.65 -14.67 -38.52
C GLY A 258 -33.98 -13.71 -37.52
N ILE A 259 -34.70 -12.70 -37.04
CA ILE A 259 -34.25 -11.85 -35.93
C ILE A 259 -34.56 -12.62 -34.64
N THR A 260 -33.55 -13.16 -33.96
CA THR A 260 -33.70 -13.94 -32.71
C THR A 260 -33.42 -13.11 -31.47
N ILE A 261 -32.77 -11.96 -31.62
CA ILE A 261 -32.38 -11.06 -30.54
C ILE A 261 -32.92 -9.65 -30.84
N ALA A 262 -33.58 -9.01 -29.88
CA ALA A 262 -34.05 -7.64 -30.00
C ALA A 262 -33.64 -6.82 -28.78
N VAL A 263 -32.99 -5.69 -29.02
CA VAL A 263 -32.63 -4.71 -27.99
C VAL A 263 -33.60 -3.55 -28.09
N ALA A 264 -34.43 -3.31 -27.08
CA ALA A 264 -35.26 -2.11 -27.08
C ALA A 264 -34.36 -0.87 -26.89
N ALA A 265 -34.62 0.23 -27.59
CA ALA A 265 -33.86 1.46 -27.41
C ALA A 265 -34.20 2.20 -26.10
N THR A 266 -35.40 1.95 -25.54
CA THR A 266 -35.86 2.52 -24.27
C THR A 266 -36.79 1.54 -23.54
N PRO A 267 -36.98 1.70 -22.21
CA PRO A 267 -37.99 0.93 -21.47
C PRO A 267 -39.40 1.05 -22.06
N ALA A 268 -39.79 2.25 -22.52
CA ALA A 268 -41.11 2.51 -23.09
C ALA A 268 -41.33 1.70 -24.40
N VAL A 269 -40.29 1.53 -25.21
CA VAL A 269 -40.36 0.67 -26.40
C VAL A 269 -40.55 -0.79 -26.01
N ALA A 270 -39.98 -1.24 -24.89
CA ALA A 270 -40.10 -2.62 -24.40
C ALA A 270 -41.48 -2.97 -23.80
N GLU A 271 -42.43 -2.03 -23.66
CA GLU A 271 -43.74 -2.30 -23.06
C GLU A 271 -44.66 -3.20 -23.91
N ALA A 272 -44.44 -3.22 -25.24
CA ALA A 272 -45.24 -4.00 -26.19
C ALA A 272 -44.33 -4.82 -27.12
N PRO A 273 -43.53 -5.77 -26.58
CA PRO A 273 -42.59 -6.52 -27.38
C PRO A 273 -43.30 -7.54 -28.28
N ALA A 274 -42.64 -7.93 -29.36
CA ALA A 274 -43.09 -9.04 -30.21
C ALA A 274 -43.22 -10.32 -29.36
N THR A 275 -44.40 -10.96 -29.38
CA THR A 275 -44.64 -12.16 -28.57
C THR A 275 -44.13 -13.41 -29.29
N ARG A 276 -42.94 -13.90 -28.93
CA ARG A 276 -42.35 -15.12 -29.51
C ARG A 276 -41.47 -15.89 -28.52
N GLU A 277 -41.70 -17.20 -28.37
CA GLU A 277 -41.08 -18.04 -27.31
C GLU A 277 -39.55 -18.04 -27.27
N ARG A 278 -38.87 -17.84 -28.42
CA ARG A 278 -37.41 -17.88 -28.54
C ARG A 278 -36.80 -16.53 -28.95
N LEU A 279 -37.50 -15.42 -28.71
CA LEU A 279 -36.94 -14.09 -28.91
C LEU A 279 -36.22 -13.66 -27.63
N ALA A 280 -34.90 -13.48 -27.70
CA ALA A 280 -34.14 -12.88 -26.62
C ALA A 280 -34.37 -11.36 -26.61
N LEU A 281 -35.18 -10.90 -25.66
CA LEU A 281 -35.46 -9.48 -25.44
C LEU A 281 -34.47 -8.90 -24.43
N LEU A 282 -33.72 -7.88 -24.84
CA LEU A 282 -32.86 -7.09 -23.96
C LEU A 282 -33.56 -5.75 -23.66
N VAL A 283 -33.77 -5.46 -22.37
CA VAL A 283 -34.48 -4.27 -21.92
C VAL A 283 -33.50 -3.34 -21.18
N PRO A 284 -33.08 -2.21 -21.79
CA PRO A 284 -32.22 -1.25 -21.12
C PRO A 284 -33.02 -0.45 -20.10
N TYR A 285 -32.39 -0.07 -19.00
CA TYR A 285 -32.95 0.92 -18.09
C TYR A 285 -31.82 1.66 -17.35
N ALA A 286 -32.10 2.89 -16.90
CA ALA A 286 -31.15 3.66 -16.11
C ALA A 286 -31.23 3.32 -14.62
N SER A 287 -30.13 3.51 -13.91
CA SER A 287 -30.07 3.29 -12.46
C SER A 287 -31.11 4.09 -11.68
N GLY A 288 -31.53 5.25 -12.21
CA GLY A 288 -32.61 6.05 -11.65
C GLY A 288 -34.01 5.52 -11.92
N ASP A 289 -34.25 4.84 -13.04
CA ASP A 289 -35.60 4.44 -13.45
C ASP A 289 -36.25 3.35 -12.55
N MET A 290 -35.65 2.98 -11.40
CA MET A 290 -36.09 1.91 -10.49
C MET A 290 -37.56 2.05 -10.09
N ALA A 291 -38.07 3.28 -9.96
CA ALA A 291 -39.48 3.53 -9.64
C ALA A 291 -40.45 3.20 -10.79
N ARG A 292 -39.97 3.10 -12.03
CA ARG A 292 -40.75 2.74 -13.22
C ARG A 292 -40.54 1.28 -13.66
N GLN A 293 -39.63 0.55 -13.03
CA GLN A 293 -39.15 -0.73 -13.53
C GLN A 293 -40.12 -1.87 -13.24
N PHE A 294 -40.95 -2.14 -14.25
CA PHE A 294 -41.82 -3.31 -14.41
C PHE A 294 -43.00 -3.37 -13.45
N ARG A 295 -44.21 -3.13 -13.97
CA ARG A 295 -45.44 -3.65 -13.37
C ARG A 295 -45.37 -5.20 -13.34
N GLY A 296 -44.62 -5.79 -12.40
CA GLY A 296 -44.73 -7.19 -11.99
C GLY A 296 -43.55 -8.14 -12.22
N VAL A 297 -42.38 -7.73 -12.73
CA VAL A 297 -41.33 -8.70 -13.14
C VAL A 297 -40.05 -8.66 -12.28
N ALA A 298 -39.51 -7.50 -11.90
CA ALA A 298 -38.20 -7.42 -11.24
C ALA A 298 -38.10 -8.15 -9.87
N GLY A 299 -39.16 -8.15 -9.06
CA GLY A 299 -39.20 -8.89 -7.79
C GLY A 299 -39.15 -10.42 -7.90
N ARG A 300 -39.08 -10.98 -9.12
CA ARG A 300 -38.96 -12.42 -9.40
C ARG A 300 -37.70 -12.79 -10.20
N LEU A 301 -36.82 -11.84 -10.52
CA LEU A 301 -35.78 -11.98 -11.56
C LEU A 301 -34.35 -11.82 -11.06
N ASN A 302 -33.98 -12.31 -9.86
CA ASN A 302 -32.59 -12.22 -9.39
C ASN A 302 -31.56 -12.73 -10.44
N ASP A 303 -31.94 -13.70 -11.29
CA ASP A 303 -31.08 -14.23 -12.38
C ASP A 303 -31.24 -13.54 -13.75
N ALA A 304 -32.23 -12.65 -13.95
CA ALA A 304 -32.52 -12.01 -15.25
C ALA A 304 -32.26 -10.49 -15.28
N GLU A 305 -31.58 -9.98 -14.26
CA GLU A 305 -31.05 -8.62 -14.22
C GLU A 305 -29.51 -8.66 -14.35
N MET A 306 -28.98 -7.76 -15.18
CA MET A 306 -27.55 -7.51 -15.30
C MET A 306 -27.27 -6.05 -14.99
N VAL A 307 -26.43 -5.84 -13.97
CA VAL A 307 -25.99 -4.51 -13.55
C VAL A 307 -24.64 -4.21 -14.18
N LEU A 308 -24.58 -3.12 -14.94
CA LEU A 308 -23.33 -2.53 -15.39
C LEU A 308 -22.85 -1.56 -14.31
N GLU A 309 -22.11 -2.11 -13.36
CA GLU A 309 -21.42 -1.30 -12.35
C GLU A 309 -20.45 -0.33 -13.05
N ARG A 310 -20.19 0.81 -12.41
CA ARG A 310 -19.18 1.74 -12.92
C ARG A 310 -17.83 1.08 -12.93
N ALA A 311 -17.10 1.28 -14.03
CA ALA A 311 -15.77 0.73 -14.21
C ALA A 311 -14.85 1.21 -13.08
N LEU A 312 -13.91 0.38 -12.65
CA LEU A 312 -12.87 0.81 -11.73
C LEU A 312 -12.06 1.95 -12.37
N PRO A 313 -11.43 2.84 -11.57
CA PRO A 313 -10.67 3.96 -12.12
C PRO A 313 -9.67 3.55 -13.20
N GLU A 314 -8.89 2.49 -12.97
CA GLU A 314 -7.90 1.97 -13.92
C GLU A 314 -8.53 1.36 -15.19
N GLU A 315 -9.71 0.76 -15.08
CA GLU A 315 -10.42 0.18 -16.23
C GLU A 315 -10.97 1.29 -17.12
N PHE A 316 -11.54 2.34 -16.53
CA PHE A 316 -12.00 3.50 -17.28
C PHE A 316 -10.82 4.27 -17.89
N GLU A 317 -9.69 4.37 -17.19
CA GLU A 317 -8.45 4.94 -17.74
C GLU A 317 -7.99 4.19 -19.00
N LYS A 318 -7.94 2.86 -18.96
CA LYS A 318 -7.64 2.02 -20.13
C LYS A 318 -8.67 2.20 -21.25
N ALA A 319 -9.93 2.34 -20.90
CA ALA A 319 -11.00 2.56 -21.86
C ALA A 319 -10.88 3.93 -22.56
N LEU A 320 -10.45 4.97 -21.83
CA LEU A 320 -10.13 6.29 -22.38
C LEU A 320 -8.87 6.24 -23.29
N GLN A 321 -7.86 5.45 -22.93
CA GLN A 321 -6.69 5.23 -23.79
C GLN A 321 -7.09 4.54 -25.10
N ALA A 322 -8.03 3.58 -25.06
CA ALA A 322 -8.52 2.87 -26.24
C ALA A 322 -9.19 3.79 -27.28
N ILE A 323 -9.66 4.98 -26.88
CA ILE A 323 -10.22 6.00 -27.79
C ILE A 323 -9.20 7.09 -28.18
N GLY A 324 -7.92 6.89 -27.83
CA GLY A 324 -6.80 7.75 -28.24
C GLY A 324 -6.50 8.92 -27.32
N LEU A 325 -6.92 8.88 -26.05
CA LEU A 325 -6.54 9.87 -25.04
C LEU A 325 -5.16 9.53 -24.44
N ASP A 326 -4.39 10.57 -24.14
CA ASP A 326 -3.08 10.43 -23.51
C ASP A 326 -3.21 9.87 -22.09
N GLU A 327 -2.30 8.98 -21.72
CA GLU A 327 -2.28 8.33 -20.40
C GLU A 327 -2.22 9.35 -19.25
N ASN A 328 -1.56 10.50 -19.45
CA ASN A 328 -1.47 11.52 -18.40
C ASN A 328 -2.81 12.22 -18.15
N ASP A 329 -3.71 12.23 -19.14
CA ASP A 329 -5.04 12.85 -19.05
C ASP A 329 -6.13 11.88 -18.60
N THR A 330 -5.95 10.57 -18.78
CA THR A 330 -7.02 9.59 -18.53
C THR A 330 -7.40 9.51 -17.06
N ARG A 331 -6.44 9.55 -16.13
CA ARG A 331 -6.71 9.55 -14.67
C ARG A 331 -7.58 10.73 -14.24
N ARG A 332 -7.25 11.90 -14.77
CA ARG A 332 -8.01 13.12 -14.52
C ARG A 332 -9.40 13.02 -15.11
N LEU A 333 -9.53 12.61 -16.38
CA LEU A 333 -10.81 12.45 -17.05
C LEU A 333 -11.69 11.36 -16.41
N SER A 334 -11.09 10.32 -15.84
CA SER A 334 -11.77 9.29 -15.04
C SER A 334 -12.51 9.92 -13.86
N THR A 335 -11.82 10.81 -13.12
CA THR A 335 -12.42 11.57 -12.01
C THR A 335 -13.43 12.61 -12.51
N LEU A 336 -13.10 13.38 -13.55
CA LEU A 336 -13.97 14.43 -14.11
C LEU A 336 -15.27 13.90 -14.70
N CYS A 337 -15.25 12.72 -15.31
CA CYS A 337 -16.43 12.12 -15.91
C CYS A 337 -17.23 11.25 -14.93
N GLY A 338 -16.78 11.11 -13.69
CA GLY A 338 -17.37 10.16 -12.74
C GLY A 338 -17.40 8.72 -13.26
N ARG A 339 -16.45 8.37 -14.17
CA ARG A 339 -16.37 7.08 -14.88
C ARG A 339 -17.66 6.68 -15.62
N SER A 340 -18.42 7.68 -16.08
CA SER A 340 -19.66 7.50 -16.82
C SER A 340 -19.49 7.90 -18.28
N TRP A 341 -19.82 6.99 -19.21
CA TRP A 341 -19.74 7.29 -20.64
C TRP A 341 -20.77 8.32 -21.08
N SER A 342 -21.92 8.40 -20.41
CA SER A 342 -22.92 9.45 -20.64
C SER A 342 -22.40 10.84 -20.28
N VAL A 343 -21.69 10.96 -19.15
CA VAL A 343 -21.02 12.22 -18.75
C VAL A 343 -19.92 12.57 -19.75
N PHE A 344 -19.06 11.61 -20.10
CA PHE A 344 -17.98 11.83 -21.08
C PHE A 344 -18.56 12.31 -22.42
N ARG A 345 -19.55 11.60 -22.97
CA ARG A 345 -20.22 11.95 -24.23
C ARG A 345 -20.84 13.34 -24.17
N ARG A 346 -21.45 13.71 -23.05
CA ARG A 346 -22.07 15.02 -22.83
C ARG A 346 -21.03 16.14 -22.78
N GLN A 347 -19.97 15.99 -21.98
CA GLN A 347 -18.90 17.00 -21.86
C GLN A 347 -18.16 17.21 -23.19
N HIS A 348 -17.92 16.12 -23.93
CA HIS A 348 -17.21 16.12 -25.20
C HIS A 348 -18.11 16.21 -26.42
N ALA A 349 -19.40 16.56 -26.23
CA ALA A 349 -20.38 16.55 -27.31
C ALA A 349 -20.04 17.55 -28.43
N ILE A 350 -20.11 17.06 -29.68
CA ILE A 350 -20.02 17.85 -30.90
C ILE A 350 -21.31 18.65 -31.10
N ASN A 351 -22.46 18.05 -30.80
CA ASN A 351 -23.76 18.71 -30.82
C ASN A 351 -24.02 19.40 -29.47
N PRO A 352 -24.10 20.75 -29.40
CA PRO A 352 -24.36 21.47 -28.16
C PRO A 352 -25.67 21.09 -27.47
N ALA A 353 -26.67 20.58 -28.21
CA ALA A 353 -27.94 20.14 -27.62
C ALA A 353 -27.77 18.98 -26.62
N ILE A 354 -26.75 18.13 -26.80
CA ILE A 354 -26.48 17.00 -25.90
C ILE A 354 -25.89 17.50 -24.57
N ARG A 355 -25.21 18.66 -24.57
CA ARG A 355 -24.61 19.26 -23.37
C ARG A 355 -25.63 19.63 -22.30
N ARG A 356 -26.91 19.80 -22.69
CA ARG A 356 -28.01 20.13 -21.78
C ARG A 356 -28.84 18.87 -21.48
N PRO A 357 -28.69 18.27 -20.29
CA PRO A 357 -29.45 17.07 -19.92
C PRO A 357 -30.90 17.40 -19.53
N ALA A 358 -31.81 16.43 -19.73
CA ALA A 358 -33.24 16.60 -19.52
C ALA A 358 -33.63 16.86 -18.05
N TRP A 359 -32.84 16.36 -17.09
CA TRP A 359 -33.12 16.56 -15.66
C TRP A 359 -33.02 18.03 -15.22
N LEU A 360 -32.41 18.93 -16.01
CA LEU A 360 -32.41 20.39 -15.74
C LEU A 360 -33.77 21.06 -15.89
N ASP A 361 -34.67 20.43 -16.65
CA ASP A 361 -36.02 20.93 -16.91
C ASP A 361 -37.03 20.34 -15.89
N SER A 362 -36.56 19.47 -14.99
CA SER A 362 -37.35 18.96 -13.87
C SER A 362 -37.68 20.08 -12.88
N PRO A 363 -38.90 20.14 -12.32
CA PRO A 363 -39.22 21.05 -11.22
C PRO A 363 -38.32 20.85 -9.98
N ALA A 364 -37.82 19.62 -9.78
CA ALA A 364 -36.93 19.28 -8.68
C ALA A 364 -35.49 19.77 -8.89
N ALA A 365 -35.13 20.29 -10.07
CA ALA A 365 -33.76 20.68 -10.41
C ALA A 365 -33.16 21.74 -9.48
N ASP A 366 -33.99 22.56 -8.81
CA ASP A 366 -33.51 23.56 -7.84
C ASP A 366 -32.78 22.92 -6.64
N ALA A 367 -33.08 21.64 -6.32
CA ALA A 367 -32.35 20.86 -5.32
C ALA A 367 -30.86 20.69 -5.65
N LEU A 368 -30.49 20.75 -6.93
CA LEU A 368 -29.10 20.61 -7.39
C LEU A 368 -28.21 21.74 -6.91
N ALA A 369 -28.77 22.90 -6.52
CA ALA A 369 -28.00 23.96 -5.90
C ALA A 369 -27.32 23.48 -4.60
N ALA A 370 -28.02 22.69 -3.79
CA ALA A 370 -27.46 22.11 -2.56
C ALA A 370 -26.35 21.11 -2.90
N VAL A 371 -26.56 20.26 -3.92
CA VAL A 371 -25.55 19.27 -4.36
C VAL A 371 -24.30 19.95 -4.92
N CYS A 372 -24.46 21.03 -5.70
CA CYS A 372 -23.34 21.83 -6.21
C CYS A 372 -22.50 22.46 -5.11
N LEU A 373 -23.14 22.92 -4.02
CA LEU A 373 -22.48 23.66 -2.94
C LEU A 373 -21.95 22.74 -1.82
N ILE A 374 -22.56 21.58 -1.63
CA ILE A 374 -22.20 20.66 -0.54
C ILE A 374 -21.33 19.52 -1.06
N GLY A 375 -21.52 19.09 -2.31
CA GLY A 375 -20.79 17.98 -2.93
C GLY A 375 -21.35 16.60 -2.53
N GLY A 376 -21.36 16.31 -1.23
CA GLY A 376 -21.91 15.07 -0.68
C GLY A 376 -22.06 15.10 0.85
N TRP A 377 -22.95 14.26 1.38
CA TRP A 377 -23.25 14.16 2.81
C TRP A 377 -23.89 12.81 3.16
N SER A 378 -23.89 12.45 4.46
CA SER A 378 -24.57 11.25 4.95
C SER A 378 -25.80 11.60 5.78
N THR A 379 -26.93 10.94 5.52
CA THR A 379 -28.12 11.01 6.39
C THR A 379 -27.98 10.19 7.67
N GLY A 380 -26.90 9.42 7.82
CA GLY A 380 -26.63 8.63 9.02
C GLY A 380 -26.23 9.47 10.24
N LYS A 381 -25.82 10.73 10.06
CA LYS A 381 -25.56 11.68 11.14
C LYS A 381 -26.56 12.85 11.07
N PRO A 382 -27.38 13.08 12.12
CA PRO A 382 -28.35 14.18 12.13
C PRO A 382 -27.71 15.56 11.89
N GLY A 383 -26.49 15.77 12.40
CA GLY A 383 -25.76 17.03 12.22
C GLY A 383 -25.47 17.38 10.75
N ASP A 384 -25.34 16.37 9.88
CA ASP A 384 -25.12 16.61 8.45
C ASP A 384 -26.39 17.17 7.78
N ALA A 385 -27.54 16.53 8.04
CA ALA A 385 -28.83 16.95 7.49
C ALA A 385 -29.19 18.38 7.92
N GLU A 386 -28.87 18.77 9.16
CA GLU A 386 -29.07 20.13 9.67
C GLU A 386 -28.24 21.18 8.91
N ILE A 387 -26.97 20.90 8.65
CA ILE A 387 -26.08 21.80 7.90
C ILE A 387 -26.56 21.92 6.46
N VAL A 388 -26.93 20.79 5.85
CA VAL A 388 -27.47 20.74 4.49
C VAL A 388 -28.74 21.60 4.37
N ALA A 389 -29.67 21.48 5.32
CA ALA A 389 -30.88 22.28 5.36
C ALA A 389 -30.59 23.79 5.48
N ARG A 390 -29.62 24.18 6.32
CA ARG A 390 -29.19 25.59 6.46
C ARG A 390 -28.60 26.15 5.18
N ILE A 391 -27.71 25.41 4.51
CA ILE A 391 -27.11 25.84 3.23
C ILE A 391 -28.19 25.94 2.15
N ALA A 392 -29.04 24.92 2.03
CA ALA A 392 -30.16 24.90 1.07
C ALA A 392 -31.17 26.02 1.33
N GLY A 393 -31.37 26.40 2.59
CA GLY A 393 -32.34 27.42 3.00
C GLY A 393 -33.78 26.91 3.04
N ARG A 394 -33.98 25.60 3.21
CA ARG A 394 -35.28 24.91 3.30
C ARG A 394 -35.17 23.66 4.17
N SER A 395 -36.30 23.00 4.47
CA SER A 395 -36.28 21.76 5.26
C SER A 395 -35.53 20.65 4.53
N TYR A 396 -34.93 19.72 5.29
CA TYR A 396 -34.25 18.57 4.71
C TYR A 396 -35.26 17.64 4.01
N ASP A 397 -36.44 17.42 4.59
CA ASP A 397 -37.49 16.57 4.01
C ASP A 397 -37.93 17.05 2.61
N ASP A 398 -38.12 18.36 2.43
CA ASP A 398 -38.46 18.93 1.12
C ASP A 398 -37.30 18.76 0.12
N LEU A 399 -36.06 18.90 0.60
CA LEU A 399 -34.87 18.69 -0.23
C LEU A 399 -34.74 17.23 -0.65
N GLU A 400 -34.88 16.29 0.28
CA GLU A 400 -34.77 14.87 0.02
C GLU A 400 -35.87 14.37 -0.93
N ALA A 401 -37.10 14.88 -0.80
CA ALA A 401 -38.17 14.57 -1.74
C ALA A 401 -37.82 14.93 -3.20
N ASP A 402 -37.21 16.10 -3.40
CA ASP A 402 -36.74 16.54 -4.73
C ASP A 402 -35.53 15.72 -5.20
N LEU A 403 -34.59 15.40 -4.32
CA LEU A 403 -33.42 14.56 -4.66
C LEU A 403 -33.85 13.14 -5.06
N LEU A 404 -34.81 12.54 -4.36
CA LEU A 404 -35.41 11.25 -4.73
C LEU A 404 -36.15 11.33 -6.07
N ALA A 405 -36.76 12.46 -6.40
CA ALA A 405 -37.40 12.66 -7.70
C ALA A 405 -36.37 12.76 -8.84
N LEU A 406 -35.22 13.40 -8.60
CA LEU A 406 -34.10 13.50 -9.54
C LEU A 406 -33.30 12.20 -9.66
N GLU A 407 -33.09 11.49 -8.56
CA GLU A 407 -32.49 10.14 -8.55
C GLU A 407 -33.24 9.25 -9.52
N ARG A 408 -34.57 9.40 -9.60
CA ARG A 408 -35.44 8.54 -10.41
C ARG A 408 -35.40 8.75 -11.93
N LEU A 409 -34.64 9.72 -12.41
CA LEU A 409 -34.57 10.08 -13.82
C LEU A 409 -33.47 9.30 -14.55
N ASP A 410 -33.65 9.13 -15.86
CA ASP A 410 -32.58 8.69 -16.74
C ASP A 410 -31.38 9.63 -16.63
N ASP A 411 -30.19 9.03 -16.63
CA ASP A 411 -28.92 9.73 -16.47
C ASP A 411 -28.90 10.73 -15.30
N SER A 412 -29.46 10.33 -14.15
CA SER A 412 -29.50 11.16 -12.95
C SER A 412 -28.12 11.74 -12.61
N PRO A 413 -28.00 13.03 -12.27
CA PRO A 413 -26.72 13.62 -11.86
C PRO A 413 -26.33 13.23 -10.43
N LEU A 414 -27.16 12.43 -9.75
CA LEU A 414 -27.02 12.07 -8.35
C LEU A 414 -26.61 10.62 -8.18
N LEU A 415 -25.91 10.37 -7.09
CA LEU A 415 -25.66 9.05 -6.54
C LEU A 415 -26.23 9.00 -5.13
N HIS A 416 -26.87 7.88 -4.83
CA HIS A 416 -27.40 7.57 -3.52
C HIS A 416 -26.85 6.19 -3.10
N ILE A 417 -25.88 6.18 -2.20
CA ILE A 417 -25.15 4.97 -1.77
C ILE A 417 -25.37 4.78 -0.28
N GLY A 418 -26.27 3.87 0.08
CA GLY A 418 -26.69 3.68 1.47
C GLY A 418 -27.38 4.93 2.01
N SER A 419 -26.72 5.64 2.92
CA SER A 419 -27.19 6.92 3.48
C SER A 419 -26.53 8.14 2.83
N VAL A 420 -25.64 7.94 1.86
CA VAL A 420 -24.82 9.01 1.28
C VAL A 420 -25.43 9.54 -0.01
N TRP A 421 -25.65 10.85 -0.05
CA TRP A 421 -25.96 11.61 -1.26
C TRP A 421 -24.70 12.26 -1.81
N LYS A 422 -24.47 12.18 -3.12
CA LYS A 422 -23.39 12.92 -3.80
C LYS A 422 -23.67 13.15 -5.28
N ALA A 423 -22.92 14.04 -5.92
CA ALA A 423 -22.95 14.20 -7.37
C ALA A 423 -22.27 13.02 -8.09
N LYS A 424 -22.81 12.61 -9.25
CA LYS A 424 -22.17 11.67 -10.21
C LYS A 424 -20.86 12.25 -10.75
N SER A 425 -20.92 13.48 -11.25
CA SER A 425 -19.74 14.28 -11.61
C SER A 425 -19.94 15.71 -11.10
N ALA A 426 -19.24 16.06 -10.02
CA ALA A 426 -19.44 17.34 -9.36
C ALA A 426 -18.98 18.54 -10.22
N LEU A 427 -17.87 18.40 -10.94
CA LEU A 427 -17.37 19.47 -11.81
C LEU A 427 -18.24 19.65 -13.06
N GLU A 428 -18.78 18.56 -13.61
CA GLU A 428 -19.78 18.67 -14.67
C GLU A 428 -21.03 19.39 -14.16
N LEU A 429 -21.56 18.94 -13.02
CA LEU A 429 -22.77 19.49 -12.45
C LEU A 429 -22.61 20.99 -12.19
N LEU A 430 -21.48 21.42 -11.63
CA LEU A 430 -21.16 22.83 -11.44
C LEU A 430 -21.07 23.59 -12.77
N ALA A 431 -20.44 23.02 -13.80
CA ALA A 431 -20.35 23.66 -15.12
C ALA A 431 -21.71 23.85 -15.80
N ILE A 432 -22.63 22.89 -15.61
CA ILE A 432 -23.96 22.89 -16.24
C ILE A 432 -24.96 23.72 -15.43
N PHE A 433 -24.96 23.59 -14.10
CA PHE A 433 -25.94 24.21 -13.21
C PHE A 433 -25.47 25.54 -12.61
N GLY A 434 -24.18 25.85 -12.63
CA GLY A 434 -23.59 26.98 -11.90
C GLY A 434 -24.17 28.35 -12.25
N GLU A 435 -24.68 28.55 -13.47
CA GLU A 435 -25.40 29.77 -13.88
C GLU A 435 -26.71 30.01 -13.09
N ARG A 436 -27.26 28.97 -12.44
CA ARG A 436 -28.47 29.06 -11.61
C ARG A 436 -28.16 29.27 -10.12
N LEU A 437 -26.89 29.26 -9.72
CA LEU A 437 -26.51 29.52 -8.33
C LEU A 437 -26.74 31.00 -7.98
N THR A 438 -27.47 31.23 -6.90
CA THR A 438 -27.79 32.59 -6.45
C THR A 438 -26.75 33.12 -5.46
N PRO A 439 -26.55 34.46 -5.38
CA PRO A 439 -25.69 35.06 -4.37
C PRO A 439 -26.07 34.65 -2.94
N THR A 440 -27.38 34.58 -2.65
CA THR A 440 -27.89 34.20 -1.33
C THR A 440 -27.51 32.76 -0.94
N GLN A 441 -27.55 31.81 -1.88
CA GLN A 441 -27.14 30.42 -1.60
C GLN A 441 -25.63 30.34 -1.32
N LEU A 442 -24.82 31.09 -2.06
CA LEU A 442 -23.38 31.16 -1.83
C LEU A 442 -23.06 31.84 -0.50
N ASP A 443 -23.75 32.92 -0.13
CA ASP A 443 -23.57 33.59 1.15
C ASP A 443 -23.82 32.63 2.32
N ARG A 444 -24.89 31.80 2.24
CA ARG A 444 -25.16 30.76 3.24
C ARG A 444 -24.06 29.70 3.28
N TYR A 445 -23.61 29.22 2.12
CA TYR A 445 -22.52 28.25 2.03
C TYR A 445 -21.23 28.76 2.69
N PHE A 446 -20.75 29.96 2.32
CA PHE A 446 -19.52 30.51 2.89
C PHE A 446 -19.66 30.78 4.39
N THR A 447 -20.83 31.26 4.85
CA THR A 447 -21.08 31.53 6.26
C THR A 447 -21.06 30.25 7.10
N GLU A 448 -21.77 29.20 6.65
CA GLU A 448 -21.77 27.91 7.36
C GLU A 448 -20.39 27.25 7.32
N LEU A 449 -19.70 27.30 6.17
CA LEU A 449 -18.35 26.75 6.06
C LEU A 449 -17.36 27.43 7.00
N GLU A 450 -17.37 28.77 7.07
CA GLU A 450 -16.51 29.53 7.98
C GLU A 450 -16.81 29.18 9.44
N ALA A 451 -18.08 29.04 9.82
CA ALA A 451 -18.48 28.66 11.17
C ALA A 451 -18.01 27.25 11.55
N ILE A 452 -18.19 26.27 10.65
CA ILE A 452 -17.75 24.89 10.86
C ILE A 452 -16.23 24.81 11.02
N LEU A 453 -15.48 25.38 10.06
CA LEU A 453 -14.03 25.37 10.05
C LEU A 453 -13.42 26.21 11.18
N SER A 454 -14.19 27.13 11.73
CA SER A 454 -13.78 27.91 12.88
C SER A 454 -13.98 27.22 14.23
N THR A 455 -14.75 26.15 14.28
CA THR A 455 -15.01 25.41 15.51
C THR A 455 -13.80 24.54 15.86
N PRO A 456 -13.21 24.68 17.06
CA PRO A 456 -12.12 23.82 17.53
C PRO A 456 -12.48 22.34 17.43
N ASP A 457 -11.49 21.50 17.13
CA ASP A 457 -11.70 20.05 17.15
C ASP A 457 -11.93 19.58 18.60
N PRO A 458 -13.06 18.92 18.92
CA PRO A 458 -13.33 18.46 20.28
C PRO A 458 -12.27 17.49 20.82
N GLU A 459 -11.55 16.77 19.96
CA GLU A 459 -10.43 15.90 20.34
C GLU A 459 -9.32 16.69 21.07
N LEU A 460 -9.11 17.96 20.73
CA LEU A 460 -8.10 18.82 21.35
C LEU A 460 -8.45 19.24 22.79
N GLU A 461 -9.65 18.93 23.27
CA GLU A 461 -10.03 19.10 24.68
C GLU A 461 -9.44 17.99 25.58
N LEU A 462 -8.94 16.90 25.00
CA LEU A 462 -8.31 15.78 25.71
C LEU A 462 -6.79 15.97 25.85
N ALA A 463 -6.24 15.38 26.92
CA ALA A 463 -4.80 15.20 27.08
C ALA A 463 -4.24 14.37 25.92
N GLU A 464 -2.97 14.58 25.56
CA GLU A 464 -2.35 14.00 24.36
C GLU A 464 -2.50 12.47 24.32
N GLU A 465 -2.26 11.83 25.46
CA GLU A 465 -2.35 10.40 25.70
C GLU A 465 -3.77 9.83 25.56
N ASP A 466 -4.84 10.64 25.68
CA ASP A 466 -6.23 10.18 25.62
C ASP A 466 -6.88 10.43 24.24
N ARG A 467 -6.22 11.17 23.35
CA ARG A 467 -6.81 11.60 22.06
C ARG A 467 -7.11 10.46 21.11
N PHE A 468 -6.32 9.39 21.13
CA PHE A 468 -6.59 8.19 20.33
C PHE A 468 -7.97 7.58 20.67
N ALA A 469 -8.47 7.80 21.89
CA ALA A 469 -9.75 7.33 22.40
C ALA A 469 -10.85 8.41 22.36
N ALA A 470 -10.69 9.51 21.61
CA ALA A 470 -11.63 10.64 21.60
C ALA A 470 -13.09 10.23 21.31
N ALA A 471 -13.30 9.25 20.43
CA ALA A 471 -14.63 8.68 20.16
C ALA A 471 -15.26 8.03 21.40
N ILE A 472 -14.46 7.34 22.22
CA ILE A 472 -14.90 6.70 23.48
C ILE A 472 -15.29 7.77 24.50
N HIS A 473 -14.52 8.86 24.56
CA HIS A 473 -14.81 10.01 25.43
C HIS A 473 -15.93 10.92 24.91
N GLY A 474 -16.54 10.61 23.76
CA GLY A 474 -17.58 11.44 23.14
C GLY A 474 -17.08 12.79 22.60
N LYS A 475 -15.76 12.95 22.46
CA LYS A 475 -15.09 14.16 21.93
C LYS A 475 -14.94 14.08 20.42
N VAL A 476 -16.08 14.00 19.73
CA VAL A 476 -16.16 13.93 18.28
C VAL A 476 -16.98 15.08 17.71
N ARG A 477 -16.67 15.49 16.49
CA ARG A 477 -17.48 16.50 15.78
C ARG A 477 -18.91 16.00 15.58
N PRO A 478 -19.93 16.89 15.68
CA PRO A 478 -21.33 16.51 15.46
C PRO A 478 -21.63 16.17 13.99
N ILE A 479 -20.82 16.67 13.06
CA ILE A 479 -20.91 16.39 11.62
C ILE A 479 -19.99 15.21 11.23
N SER A 480 -20.23 14.62 10.06
CA SER A 480 -19.37 13.58 9.49
C SER A 480 -18.10 14.18 8.87
N GLY A 481 -17.04 13.37 8.81
CA GLY A 481 -15.85 13.71 8.02
C GLY A 481 -16.18 13.87 6.53
N LEU A 482 -17.09 13.03 6.01
CA LEU A 482 -17.57 13.10 4.62
C LEU A 482 -18.13 14.49 4.26
N LEU A 483 -19.02 15.05 5.10
CA LEU A 483 -19.58 16.38 4.86
C LEU A 483 -18.50 17.46 4.94
N LEU A 484 -17.63 17.38 5.95
CA LEU A 484 -16.55 18.34 6.15
C LEU A 484 -15.59 18.37 4.95
N ASP A 485 -15.19 17.19 4.47
CA ASP A 485 -14.33 17.03 3.30
C ASP A 485 -15.06 17.51 2.03
N SER A 486 -16.34 17.19 1.86
CA SER A 486 -17.12 17.57 0.68
C SER A 486 -17.35 19.08 0.55
N LEU A 487 -17.53 19.78 1.68
CA LEU A 487 -17.59 21.24 1.69
C LEU A 487 -16.24 21.85 1.28
N CYS A 488 -15.14 21.39 1.86
CA CYS A 488 -13.79 21.83 1.48
C CYS A 488 -13.47 21.52 0.00
N ASP A 489 -13.86 20.34 -0.47
CA ASP A 489 -13.72 19.88 -1.85
C ASP A 489 -14.47 20.80 -2.83
N THR A 490 -15.68 21.22 -2.45
CA THR A 490 -16.48 22.16 -3.24
C THR A 490 -15.86 23.55 -3.31
N LEU A 491 -15.18 24.00 -2.25
CA LEU A 491 -14.40 25.24 -2.27
C LEU A 491 -13.34 25.22 -3.37
N ILE A 492 -12.64 24.08 -3.56
CA ILE A 492 -11.66 23.90 -4.65
C ILE A 492 -12.36 23.90 -6.01
N LYS A 493 -13.49 23.19 -6.16
CA LYS A 493 -14.26 23.15 -7.40
C LYS A 493 -14.73 24.54 -7.84
N LEU A 494 -15.21 25.36 -6.91
CA LEU A 494 -15.56 26.76 -7.15
C LEU A 494 -14.32 27.59 -7.52
N ALA A 495 -13.16 27.30 -6.91
CA ALA A 495 -11.90 27.96 -7.27
C ALA A 495 -11.45 27.63 -8.71
N VAL A 496 -11.69 26.40 -9.17
CA VAL A 496 -11.27 25.91 -10.50
C VAL A 496 -12.26 26.27 -11.60
N ARG A 497 -13.56 26.01 -11.40
CA ARG A 497 -14.61 26.21 -12.43
C ARG A 497 -15.40 27.49 -12.28
N GLY A 498 -15.40 28.12 -11.11
CA GLY A 498 -16.07 29.40 -10.90
C GLY A 498 -15.64 30.49 -11.92
N PRO A 499 -14.36 30.61 -12.29
CA PRO A 499 -13.91 31.55 -13.33
C PRO A 499 -14.48 31.29 -14.72
N ASP A 500 -14.91 30.06 -15.02
CA ASP A 500 -15.48 29.67 -16.31
C ASP A 500 -16.99 30.04 -16.40
N ILE A 501 -17.61 30.46 -15.28
CA ILE A 501 -19.05 30.67 -15.16
C ILE A 501 -19.34 32.18 -14.95
N PRO A 502 -19.87 32.89 -15.97
CA PRO A 502 -20.16 34.32 -15.92
C PRO A 502 -20.90 34.80 -14.66
N ALA A 503 -21.95 34.10 -14.21
CA ALA A 503 -22.70 34.47 -13.01
C ALA A 503 -21.84 34.45 -11.73
N LEU A 504 -20.89 33.51 -11.62
CA LEU A 504 -19.99 33.38 -10.46
C LEU A 504 -18.84 34.39 -10.50
N VAL A 505 -18.36 34.74 -11.69
CA VAL A 505 -17.39 35.83 -11.88
C VAL A 505 -17.99 37.17 -11.47
N ALA A 506 -19.24 37.44 -11.84
CA ALA A 506 -19.92 38.69 -11.53
C ALA A 506 -20.06 38.97 -10.01
N ILE A 507 -19.95 37.94 -9.18
CA ILE A 507 -20.08 38.03 -7.71
C ILE A 507 -18.75 37.83 -6.97
N ASP A 508 -17.62 37.91 -7.68
CA ASP A 508 -16.26 37.77 -7.13
C ASP A 508 -16.05 36.45 -6.37
N ILE A 509 -16.35 35.31 -7.02
CA ILE A 509 -16.19 34.00 -6.39
C ILE A 509 -14.75 33.76 -5.90
N GLN A 510 -13.73 34.17 -6.66
CA GLN A 510 -12.32 34.03 -6.28
C GLN A 510 -11.99 34.86 -5.03
N GLY A 511 -12.42 36.12 -4.96
CA GLY A 511 -12.19 36.94 -3.78
C GLY A 511 -12.95 36.45 -2.55
N ARG A 512 -14.12 35.84 -2.70
CA ARG A 512 -14.86 35.19 -1.59
C ARG A 512 -14.07 34.00 -1.02
N ILE A 513 -13.54 33.13 -1.87
CA ILE A 513 -12.70 32.00 -1.48
C ILE A 513 -11.41 32.50 -0.81
N GLY A 514 -10.76 33.51 -1.39
CA GLY A 514 -9.58 34.14 -0.83
C GLY A 514 -9.82 34.69 0.58
N ARG A 515 -10.91 35.44 0.78
CA ARG A 515 -11.29 35.98 2.11
C ARG A 515 -11.55 34.89 3.15
N LEU A 516 -12.21 33.79 2.78
CA LEU A 516 -12.42 32.66 3.70
C LEU A 516 -11.08 32.07 4.17
N VAL A 517 -10.21 31.69 3.23
CA VAL A 517 -8.89 31.09 3.56
C VAL A 517 -8.04 32.07 4.36
N HIS A 518 -8.09 33.36 4.01
CA HIS A 518 -7.43 34.42 4.76
C HIS A 518 -7.90 34.48 6.22
N ASN A 519 -9.21 34.54 6.45
CA ASN A 519 -9.79 34.61 7.80
C ASN A 519 -9.49 33.37 8.64
N LEU A 520 -9.45 32.18 8.03
CA LEU A 520 -9.24 30.92 8.74
C LEU A 520 -7.79 30.71 9.22
N LEU A 521 -6.80 31.24 8.49
CA LEU A 521 -5.38 30.93 8.73
C LEU A 521 -4.55 32.11 9.24
N ARG A 522 -4.98 33.35 8.98
CA ARG A 522 -4.21 34.54 9.34
C ARG A 522 -4.21 34.76 10.85
N ASP A 523 -3.02 34.93 11.42
CA ASP A 523 -2.79 35.33 12.81
C ASP A 523 -3.55 34.45 13.85
N CYS A 524 -3.80 33.19 13.48
CA CYS A 524 -4.57 32.22 14.26
C CYS A 524 -3.69 31.41 15.23
N ASP A 525 -4.31 30.91 16.30
CA ASP A 525 -3.63 30.17 17.36
C ASP A 525 -3.29 28.71 17.00
N ARG A 526 -2.58 28.03 17.91
CA ARG A 526 -2.23 26.61 17.78
C ARG A 526 -3.48 25.72 17.61
N VAL A 527 -4.54 25.98 18.38
CA VAL A 527 -5.75 25.14 18.37
C VAL A 527 -6.41 25.17 16.99
N ARG A 528 -6.48 26.35 16.36
CA ARG A 528 -7.02 26.49 15.01
C ARG A 528 -6.23 25.69 13.97
N TRP A 529 -4.90 25.80 13.99
CA TRP A 529 -4.06 25.08 13.02
C TRP A 529 -4.11 23.56 13.19
N LEU A 530 -4.14 23.07 14.44
CA LEU A 530 -4.35 21.64 14.71
C LEU A 530 -5.74 21.19 14.23
N SER A 531 -6.78 21.98 14.50
CA SER A 531 -8.16 21.67 14.08
C SER A 531 -8.33 21.63 12.57
N LEU A 532 -7.52 22.38 11.82
CA LEU A 532 -7.53 22.43 10.37
C LEU A 532 -6.51 21.50 9.72
N ALA A 533 -5.68 20.78 10.49
CA ALA A 533 -4.52 20.07 9.98
C ALA A 533 -4.83 19.13 8.80
N SER A 534 -5.91 18.34 8.89
CA SER A 534 -6.34 17.44 7.80
C SER A 534 -6.96 18.16 6.60
N LEU A 535 -7.37 19.42 6.76
CA LEU A 535 -8.06 20.24 5.75
C LEU A 535 -7.13 21.24 5.06
N LEU A 536 -5.90 21.42 5.56
CA LEU A 536 -4.90 22.31 4.97
C LEU A 536 -4.67 22.04 3.48
N PRO A 537 -4.60 20.78 2.97
CA PRO A 537 -4.45 20.53 1.55
C PRO A 537 -5.58 21.14 0.70
N ALA A 538 -6.83 21.01 1.15
CA ALA A 538 -7.98 21.54 0.43
C ALA A 538 -8.00 23.08 0.45
N LEU A 539 -7.70 23.71 1.58
CA LEU A 539 -7.60 25.16 1.70
C LEU A 539 -6.46 25.73 0.84
N ALA A 540 -5.32 25.03 0.81
CA ALA A 540 -4.17 25.38 0.00
C ALA A 540 -4.50 25.31 -1.49
N GLU A 541 -5.13 24.23 -1.95
CA GLU A 541 -5.53 24.10 -3.35
C GLU A 541 -6.61 25.14 -3.73
N ALA A 542 -7.57 25.42 -2.84
CA ALA A 542 -8.61 26.43 -3.08
C ALA A 542 -8.03 27.84 -3.25
N SER A 543 -7.16 28.30 -2.33
CA SER A 543 -6.51 29.62 -2.39
C SER A 543 -5.00 29.54 -2.13
N PRO A 544 -4.19 29.18 -3.15
CA PRO A 544 -2.76 28.98 -2.99
C PRO A 544 -2.01 30.20 -2.46
N HIS A 545 -2.39 31.40 -2.91
CA HIS A 545 -1.69 32.61 -2.53
C HIS A 545 -1.89 32.97 -1.05
N GLU A 546 -3.13 32.89 -0.56
CA GLU A 546 -3.47 33.19 0.82
C GLU A 546 -2.89 32.15 1.78
N PHE A 547 -2.95 30.87 1.42
CA PHE A 547 -2.35 29.78 2.20
C PHE A 547 -0.83 29.97 2.36
N LEU A 548 -0.09 30.12 1.24
CA LEU A 548 1.35 30.32 1.29
C LEU A 548 1.74 31.58 2.08
N GLY A 549 0.95 32.65 1.94
CA GLY A 549 1.16 33.88 2.69
C GLY A 549 0.95 33.71 4.20
N ALA A 550 -0.01 32.89 4.61
CA ALA A 550 -0.24 32.56 6.02
C ALA A 550 0.91 31.71 6.60
N VAL A 551 1.38 30.69 5.86
CA VAL A 551 2.51 29.86 6.27
C VAL A 551 3.78 30.69 6.43
N GLU A 552 4.14 31.51 5.44
CA GLU A 552 5.34 32.35 5.47
C GLU A 552 5.39 33.26 6.68
N ARG A 553 4.28 33.95 6.99
CA ARG A 553 4.18 34.81 8.18
C ARG A 553 4.29 34.02 9.48
N GLY A 554 3.70 32.83 9.52
CA GLY A 554 3.74 31.96 10.71
C GLY A 554 5.12 31.36 10.99
N LEU A 555 5.96 31.16 9.96
CA LEU A 555 7.34 30.67 10.14
C LEU A 555 8.24 31.65 10.90
N ASP A 556 7.90 32.94 10.92
CA ASP A 556 8.69 33.98 11.59
C ASP A 556 8.32 34.14 13.07
N VAL A 557 7.27 33.45 13.55
CA VAL A 557 6.78 33.57 14.93
C VAL A 557 6.86 32.20 15.64
N PRO A 558 7.81 32.01 16.59
CA PRO A 558 7.97 30.75 17.31
C PRO A 558 6.70 30.31 18.04
N GLY A 559 6.36 29.03 17.95
CA GLY A 559 5.17 28.45 18.61
C GLY A 559 3.83 28.85 17.99
N SER A 560 3.82 29.55 16.86
CA SER A 560 2.60 29.97 16.16
C SER A 560 2.23 29.06 14.98
N GLY A 561 0.95 29.15 14.61
CA GLY A 561 0.32 28.59 13.41
C GLY A 561 0.95 27.33 12.80
N PRO A 562 1.67 27.46 11.67
CA PRO A 562 2.20 26.33 10.90
C PRO A 562 3.29 25.52 11.63
N LEU A 563 3.97 26.08 12.63
CA LEU A 563 4.97 25.35 13.42
C LEU A 563 4.33 24.48 14.51
N ALA A 564 3.11 24.80 14.93
CA ALA A 564 2.41 24.08 15.98
C ALA A 564 2.10 22.63 15.60
N VAL A 565 1.78 22.36 14.32
CA VAL A 565 1.53 20.98 13.83
C VAL A 565 2.79 20.11 13.87
N PHE A 566 3.99 20.70 13.75
CA PHE A 566 5.25 19.97 13.89
C PHE A 566 5.55 19.68 15.37
N ALA A 567 5.37 20.68 16.24
CA ALA A 567 5.59 20.54 17.69
C ALA A 567 4.65 19.53 18.36
N GLU A 568 3.47 19.29 17.78
CA GLU A 568 2.50 18.30 18.26
C GLU A 568 2.83 16.86 17.86
N THR A 569 3.76 16.65 16.93
CA THR A 569 4.09 15.32 16.43
C THR A 569 5.22 14.71 17.26
N ARG A 570 4.91 13.76 18.16
CA ARG A 570 5.85 13.27 19.20
C ARG A 570 6.29 11.80 19.13
N SER A 571 5.55 10.89 18.45
CA SER A 571 6.04 9.53 18.15
C SER A 571 5.24 8.83 17.05
N ALA A 572 5.78 7.78 16.41
CA ALA A 572 5.14 7.02 15.32
C ALA A 572 4.46 5.71 15.80
N GLY A 573 4.06 5.63 17.08
CA GLY A 573 3.48 4.42 17.69
C GLY A 573 2.00 4.20 17.38
N ILE A 574 1.47 3.03 17.77
CA ILE A 574 0.04 2.68 17.65
C ILE A 574 -0.78 3.73 18.43
N GLY A 575 -1.74 4.38 17.75
CA GLY A 575 -2.57 5.45 18.32
C GLY A 575 -2.00 6.87 18.17
N SER A 576 -0.78 7.04 17.66
CA SER A 576 -0.18 8.36 17.44
C SER A 576 -0.64 9.00 16.12
N ARG A 577 -0.84 10.33 16.12
CA ARG A 577 -1.28 11.11 14.94
C ARG A 577 -0.15 11.96 14.38
N CYS A 578 0.02 11.93 13.05
CA CYS A 578 0.94 12.83 12.34
C CYS A 578 0.24 14.16 12.00
N TRP A 579 0.39 15.17 12.86
CA TRP A 579 -0.27 16.46 12.69
C TRP A 579 0.29 17.28 11.53
N HIS A 580 1.59 17.17 11.24
CA HIS A 580 2.26 17.95 10.20
C HIS A 580 2.06 17.39 8.78
N ALA A 581 1.53 16.18 8.61
CA ALA A 581 1.34 15.60 7.28
C ALA A 581 0.49 16.50 6.35
N GLY A 582 -0.57 17.10 6.88
CA GLY A 582 -1.47 17.95 6.10
C GLY A 582 -0.83 19.22 5.56
N ILE A 583 0.11 19.85 6.29
CA ILE A 583 0.83 21.02 5.77
C ILE A 583 1.86 20.63 4.71
N LEU A 584 2.51 19.47 4.85
CA LEU A 584 3.43 18.96 3.83
C LEU A 584 2.70 18.58 2.55
N TRP A 585 1.59 17.84 2.64
CA TRP A 585 0.73 17.53 1.50
C TRP A 585 0.20 18.79 0.81
N ALA A 586 -0.18 19.82 1.58
CA ALA A 586 -0.57 21.11 1.02
C ALA A 586 0.56 21.75 0.19
N LEU A 587 1.79 21.76 0.72
CA LEU A 587 2.95 22.33 0.01
C LEU A 587 3.31 21.50 -1.23
N GLU A 588 3.30 20.18 -1.12
CA GLU A 588 3.51 19.24 -2.22
C GLU A 588 2.49 19.46 -3.36
N THR A 589 1.19 19.51 -3.04
CA THR A 589 0.13 19.81 -4.01
C THR A 589 0.39 21.15 -4.71
N LEU A 590 0.81 22.18 -3.98
CA LEU A 590 1.07 23.50 -4.56
C LEU A 590 2.34 23.56 -5.42
N ALA A 591 3.33 22.69 -5.18
CA ALA A 591 4.60 22.64 -5.89
C ALA A 591 4.50 22.13 -7.33
N TRP A 592 3.39 21.49 -7.70
CA TRP A 592 3.15 21.04 -9.08
C TRP A 592 3.12 22.21 -10.07
N ALA A 593 2.55 23.35 -9.68
CA ALA A 593 2.50 24.53 -10.54
C ALA A 593 3.88 25.22 -10.62
N PRO A 594 4.47 25.39 -11.83
CA PRO A 594 5.82 25.92 -11.99
C PRO A 594 6.03 27.33 -11.41
N ASN A 595 4.99 28.17 -11.46
CA ASN A 595 5.02 29.53 -10.92
C ASN A 595 5.08 29.60 -9.39
N ARG A 596 4.78 28.50 -8.67
CA ARG A 596 4.82 28.40 -7.21
C ARG A 596 6.04 27.64 -6.68
N LEU A 597 6.72 26.87 -7.53
CA LEU A 597 7.85 26.00 -7.14
C LEU A 597 8.89 26.73 -6.27
N ARG A 598 9.38 27.91 -6.69
CA ARG A 598 10.40 28.68 -5.94
C ARG A 598 9.95 29.03 -4.53
N ARG A 599 8.70 29.49 -4.40
CA ARG A 599 8.11 29.92 -3.12
C ARG A 599 7.92 28.74 -2.17
N VAL A 600 7.36 27.64 -2.68
CA VAL A 600 7.18 26.40 -1.91
C VAL A 600 8.52 25.80 -1.49
N SER A 601 9.50 25.78 -2.40
CA SER A 601 10.84 25.23 -2.11
C SER A 601 11.53 25.99 -0.98
N LEU A 602 11.38 27.31 -0.93
CA LEU A 602 11.93 28.13 0.17
C LEU A 602 11.25 27.79 1.50
N ILE A 603 9.92 27.63 1.51
CA ILE A 603 9.16 27.25 2.71
C ILE A 603 9.63 25.87 3.22
N LEU A 604 9.67 24.86 2.34
CA LEU A 604 10.12 23.51 2.70
C LEU A 604 11.57 23.54 3.21
N ALA A 605 12.47 24.27 2.54
CA ALA A 605 13.87 24.40 2.94
C ALA A 605 13.99 25.04 4.35
N ARG A 606 13.20 26.06 4.66
CA ARG A 606 13.15 26.67 6.01
C ARG A 606 12.62 25.68 7.05
N LEU A 607 11.62 24.87 6.70
CA LEU A 607 11.04 23.85 7.58
C LEU A 607 12.02 22.68 7.88
N THR A 608 13.07 22.46 7.08
CA THR A 608 14.10 21.43 7.38
C THR A 608 14.91 21.69 8.65
N ALA A 609 14.79 22.89 9.24
CA ALA A 609 15.41 23.22 10.52
C ALA A 609 14.51 22.86 11.73
N VAL A 610 13.25 22.49 11.50
CA VAL A 610 12.31 22.10 12.55
C VAL A 610 12.55 20.65 12.94
N THR A 611 12.70 20.39 14.24
CA THR A 611 12.84 19.03 14.79
C THR A 611 11.49 18.32 14.76
N ILE A 612 11.47 17.10 14.21
CA ILE A 612 10.31 16.21 14.22
C ILE A 612 10.71 14.99 15.04
N GLU A 613 9.93 14.68 16.08
CA GLU A 613 10.14 13.50 16.92
C GLU A 613 9.45 12.28 16.30
N GLY A 614 10.12 11.12 16.37
CA GLY A 614 9.65 9.86 15.77
C GLY A 614 10.18 9.60 14.35
N ASN A 615 10.03 8.35 13.90
CA ASN A 615 10.50 7.90 12.59
C ASN A 615 9.39 8.04 11.53
N TRP A 616 9.14 9.27 11.07
CA TRP A 616 8.15 9.57 10.05
C TRP A 616 8.78 9.63 8.65
N GLY A 617 8.15 8.97 7.67
CA GLY A 617 8.62 8.98 6.28
C GLY A 617 8.40 10.32 5.56
N ASN A 618 7.32 11.06 5.89
CA ASN A 618 7.02 12.35 5.28
C ASN A 618 7.65 13.48 6.10
N THR A 619 8.74 14.09 5.60
CA THR A 619 9.46 15.19 6.25
C THR A 619 9.68 16.35 5.28
N PRO A 620 9.91 17.59 5.77
CA PRO A 620 10.20 18.72 4.88
C PRO A 620 11.38 18.47 3.92
N GLN A 621 12.40 17.72 4.37
CA GLN A 621 13.56 17.36 3.56
C GLN A 621 13.21 16.36 2.45
N SER A 622 12.38 15.35 2.75
CA SER A 622 11.95 14.38 1.74
C SER A 622 11.02 15.02 0.70
N SER A 623 10.03 15.81 1.12
CA SER A 623 9.15 16.54 0.20
C SER A 623 9.97 17.48 -0.69
N LEU A 624 10.95 18.20 -0.14
CA LEU A 624 11.84 19.04 -0.93
C LEU A 624 12.67 18.21 -1.93
N GLN A 625 13.23 17.08 -1.52
CA GLN A 625 14.00 16.20 -2.40
C GLN A 625 13.17 15.68 -3.57
N ASP A 626 11.94 15.24 -3.31
CA ASP A 626 11.04 14.64 -4.30
C ASP A 626 10.68 15.61 -5.45
N LEU A 627 10.65 16.93 -5.19
CA LEU A 627 10.43 17.94 -6.24
C LEU A 627 11.60 18.03 -7.24
N TYR A 628 12.82 17.68 -6.82
CA TYR A 628 14.05 17.91 -7.59
C TYR A 628 14.75 16.63 -8.06
N ARG A 629 14.22 15.44 -7.76
CA ARG A 629 14.79 14.18 -8.24
C ARG A 629 14.94 14.18 -9.76
N SER A 630 16.11 13.78 -10.23
CA SER A 630 16.45 13.85 -11.66
C SER A 630 15.70 12.84 -12.51
N TRP A 631 15.39 11.67 -11.95
CA TRP A 631 14.75 10.56 -12.67
C TRP A 631 13.21 10.54 -12.51
N PHE A 632 12.70 11.20 -11.47
CA PHE A 632 11.29 11.24 -11.11
C PHE A 632 10.91 12.58 -10.46
N PRO A 633 10.96 13.68 -11.22
CA PRO A 633 10.61 14.99 -10.69
C PRO A 633 9.11 15.10 -10.46
N GLN A 634 8.73 15.50 -9.25
CA GLN A 634 7.32 15.58 -8.86
C GLN A 634 6.80 17.01 -8.93
N THR A 635 6.92 17.61 -10.10
CA THR A 635 6.44 18.96 -10.43
C THR A 635 6.30 19.09 -11.95
N ALA A 636 5.41 19.98 -12.42
CA ALA A 636 5.30 20.31 -13.84
C ALA A 636 6.38 21.32 -14.31
N ALA A 637 7.28 21.75 -13.42
CA ALA A 637 8.36 22.67 -13.76
C ALA A 637 9.42 22.01 -14.66
N THR A 638 9.87 22.75 -15.67
CA THR A 638 10.94 22.29 -16.58
C THR A 638 12.27 22.14 -15.82
N VAL A 639 13.21 21.38 -16.40
CA VAL A 639 14.54 21.20 -15.80
C VAL A 639 15.25 22.54 -15.56
N GLU A 640 15.10 23.52 -16.44
CA GLU A 640 15.66 24.87 -16.28
C GLU A 640 15.02 25.63 -15.11
N GLN A 641 13.70 25.51 -14.95
CA GLN A 641 12.98 26.14 -13.83
C GLN A 641 13.39 25.52 -12.49
N ARG A 642 13.57 24.19 -12.44
CA ARG A 642 14.08 23.49 -11.26
C ARG A 642 15.51 23.91 -10.92
N ILE A 643 16.40 23.96 -11.91
CA ILE A 643 17.77 24.42 -11.71
C ILE A 643 17.79 25.86 -11.16
N ALA A 644 17.01 26.76 -11.75
CA ALA A 644 16.94 28.15 -11.30
C ALA A 644 16.32 28.29 -9.89
N ALA A 645 15.47 27.35 -9.48
CA ALA A 645 14.94 27.32 -8.12
C ALA A 645 15.99 26.82 -7.11
N ILE A 646 16.85 25.87 -7.49
CA ILE A 646 18.03 25.49 -6.68
C ILE A 646 18.97 26.68 -6.52
N ASP A 647 19.28 27.41 -7.61
CA ASP A 647 20.15 28.59 -7.54
C ASP A 647 19.60 29.63 -6.55
N PHE A 648 18.30 29.87 -6.59
CA PHE A 648 17.61 30.71 -5.61
C PHE A 648 17.75 30.18 -4.17
N LEU A 649 17.62 28.87 -3.94
CA LEU A 649 17.82 28.29 -2.60
C LEU A 649 19.26 28.42 -2.11
N ILE A 650 20.26 28.28 -2.98
CA ILE A 650 21.67 28.47 -2.64
C ILE A 650 21.90 29.89 -2.11
N GLU A 651 21.28 30.88 -2.73
CA GLU A 651 21.37 32.28 -2.30
C GLU A 651 20.65 32.56 -0.98
N GLN A 652 19.47 31.97 -0.75
CA GLN A 652 18.62 32.30 0.40
C GLN A 652 18.89 31.43 1.65
N VAL A 653 19.13 30.14 1.46
CA VAL A 653 19.21 29.12 2.54
C VAL A 653 20.31 28.08 2.23
N PRO A 654 21.60 28.50 2.21
CA PRO A 654 22.70 27.70 1.65
C PRO A 654 22.89 26.34 2.33
N GLU A 655 22.65 26.23 3.64
CA GLU A 655 22.82 24.95 4.34
C GLU A 655 21.74 23.92 3.94
N ALA A 656 20.49 24.34 3.82
CA ALA A 656 19.41 23.49 3.34
C ALA A 656 19.59 23.14 1.85
N ALA A 657 20.04 24.09 1.04
CA ALA A 657 20.36 23.87 -0.37
C ALA A 657 21.49 22.83 -0.53
N TYR A 658 22.55 22.89 0.29
CA TYR A 658 23.61 21.88 0.27
C TYR A 658 23.09 20.49 0.64
N ARG A 659 22.23 20.37 1.68
CA ARG A 659 21.59 19.10 2.05
C ARG A 659 20.75 18.52 0.91
N LEU A 660 19.96 19.35 0.24
CA LEU A 660 19.22 18.96 -0.96
C LEU A 660 20.17 18.43 -2.05
N LEU A 661 21.19 19.22 -2.43
CA LEU A 661 22.16 18.82 -3.47
C LEU A 661 22.86 17.51 -3.12
N ASN A 662 23.26 17.33 -1.85
CA ASN A 662 23.90 16.10 -1.42
C ASN A 662 23.00 14.88 -1.54
N SER A 663 21.69 15.05 -1.29
CA SER A 663 20.68 13.99 -1.40
C SER A 663 20.39 13.64 -2.86
N LEU A 664 20.33 14.64 -3.75
CA LEU A 664 20.08 14.45 -5.19
C LEU A 664 21.21 13.72 -5.93
N THR A 665 22.43 13.79 -5.40
CA THR A 665 23.63 13.22 -6.04
C THR A 665 24.20 12.05 -5.24
N GLY A 666 23.38 11.34 -4.45
CA GLY A 666 23.80 10.14 -3.73
C GLY A 666 24.25 9.02 -4.69
N PRO A 667 25.31 8.25 -4.38
CA PRO A 667 25.82 7.21 -5.27
C PRO A 667 25.07 5.86 -5.16
N GLY A 668 24.16 5.72 -4.19
CA GLY A 668 23.42 4.48 -3.91
C GLY A 668 22.10 4.34 -4.67
N PRO A 669 21.44 3.17 -4.57
CA PRO A 669 20.09 3.00 -5.08
C PRO A 669 19.14 3.98 -4.40
N ASP A 670 18.26 4.55 -5.20
CA ASP A 670 17.30 5.57 -4.77
C ASP A 670 15.88 5.07 -4.98
N SER A 671 14.98 5.40 -4.06
CA SER A 671 13.56 5.08 -4.14
C SER A 671 12.73 6.32 -3.80
N ALA A 672 11.57 6.42 -4.42
CA ALA A 672 10.66 7.54 -4.21
C ALA A 672 9.22 7.03 -4.27
N SER A 673 8.35 7.69 -3.51
CA SER A 673 6.89 7.52 -3.59
C SER A 673 6.28 8.78 -4.19
N HIS A 674 5.07 8.68 -4.71
CA HIS A 674 4.36 9.88 -5.20
C HIS A 674 4.07 10.85 -4.05
N ILE A 675 4.40 12.13 -4.22
CA ILE A 675 3.95 13.22 -3.34
C ILE A 675 2.47 13.54 -3.60
N ALA A 676 1.86 14.32 -2.72
CA ALA A 676 0.48 14.79 -2.91
C ALA A 676 0.32 15.55 -4.25
N ARG A 677 -0.75 15.23 -4.98
CA ARG A 677 -1.14 15.88 -6.23
C ARG A 677 -2.35 16.78 -6.03
N PRO A 678 -2.57 17.79 -6.89
CA PRO A 678 -3.82 18.54 -6.91
C PRO A 678 -5.00 17.61 -7.19
N LYS A 679 -6.11 17.81 -6.49
CA LYS A 679 -7.32 17.01 -6.66
C LYS A 679 -8.16 17.48 -7.86
N TRP A 680 -8.24 18.78 -8.09
CA TRP A 680 -9.08 19.38 -9.13
C TRP A 680 -8.37 20.38 -10.04
N ARG A 681 -7.30 21.03 -9.57
CA ARG A 681 -6.50 21.91 -10.43
C ARG A 681 -5.71 21.10 -11.46
N ASP A 682 -5.65 21.60 -12.69
CA ASP A 682 -4.82 21.02 -13.76
C ASP A 682 -3.31 21.38 -13.61
N ASP A 683 -2.83 21.65 -12.38
CA ASP A 683 -1.47 22.14 -12.12
C ASP A 683 -0.39 21.05 -12.34
N ASP A 684 -0.77 19.77 -12.32
CA ASP A 684 0.09 18.61 -12.57
C ASP A 684 -0.15 17.96 -13.95
N ALA A 685 -0.98 18.58 -14.80
CA ALA A 685 -1.37 18.04 -16.10
C ALA A 685 -0.15 17.77 -16.99
N GLY A 686 -0.03 16.53 -17.48
CA GLY A 686 1.09 16.11 -18.34
C GLY A 686 2.43 15.92 -17.62
N ALA A 687 2.49 15.91 -16.29
CA ALA A 687 3.73 15.82 -15.51
C ALA A 687 3.74 14.71 -14.44
N GLY A 688 4.96 14.33 -14.01
CA GLY A 688 5.17 13.48 -12.84
C GLY A 688 5.16 11.97 -13.09
N TYR A 689 5.36 11.55 -14.34
CA TYR A 689 5.45 10.14 -14.76
C TYR A 689 6.87 9.74 -15.19
N GLY A 690 7.88 10.50 -14.74
CA GLY A 690 9.30 10.29 -15.03
C GLY A 690 9.92 11.42 -15.83
N ALA A 691 11.25 11.38 -15.97
CA ALA A 691 12.02 12.32 -16.78
C ALA A 691 12.70 11.61 -17.96
N THR A 692 12.87 12.33 -19.06
CA THR A 692 13.67 11.85 -20.19
C THR A 692 15.13 11.64 -19.76
N HIS A 693 15.88 10.80 -20.49
CA HIS A 693 17.31 10.62 -20.22
C HIS A 693 18.10 11.92 -20.27
N LEU A 694 17.73 12.83 -21.19
CA LEU A 694 18.36 14.15 -21.31
C LEU A 694 18.09 15.02 -20.08
N GLU A 695 16.83 15.15 -19.65
CA GLU A 695 16.48 15.93 -18.46
C GLU A 695 17.15 15.38 -17.20
N ARG A 696 17.18 14.05 -17.05
CA ARG A 696 17.85 13.38 -15.93
C ARG A 696 19.33 13.74 -15.89
N HIS A 697 20.01 13.62 -17.03
CA HIS A 697 21.42 13.95 -17.14
C HIS A 697 21.68 15.44 -16.84
N THR A 698 20.91 16.33 -17.46
CA THR A 698 21.01 17.79 -17.24
C THR A 698 20.82 18.17 -15.77
N MET A 699 19.83 17.60 -15.10
CA MET A 699 19.56 17.87 -13.68
C MET A 699 20.70 17.37 -12.77
N LEU A 700 21.20 16.14 -13.00
CA LEU A 700 22.29 15.57 -12.21
C LEU A 700 23.57 16.38 -12.36
N VAL A 701 23.93 16.72 -13.60
CA VAL A 701 25.06 17.59 -13.95
C VAL A 701 24.96 18.94 -13.24
N ALA A 702 23.79 19.58 -13.32
CA ALA A 702 23.57 20.87 -12.67
C ALA A 702 23.70 20.79 -11.14
N ALA A 703 23.16 19.73 -10.53
CA ALA A 703 23.21 19.53 -9.08
C ALA A 703 24.64 19.26 -8.60
N ILE A 704 25.39 18.37 -9.27
CA ILE A 704 26.76 18.05 -8.85
C ILE A 704 27.72 19.23 -9.04
N ASP A 705 27.54 20.02 -10.09
CA ASP A 705 28.37 21.21 -10.34
C ASP A 705 28.23 22.26 -9.23
N ARG A 706 27.00 22.44 -8.74
CA ARG A 706 26.69 23.31 -7.60
C ARG A 706 27.20 22.72 -6.29
N GLN A 707 27.07 21.40 -6.10
CA GLN A 707 27.59 20.75 -4.89
C GLN A 707 29.11 20.89 -4.78
N ILE A 708 29.84 20.72 -5.89
CA ILE A 708 31.30 20.92 -5.95
C ILE A 708 31.63 22.37 -5.55
N GLU A 709 30.96 23.36 -6.13
CA GLU A 709 31.24 24.77 -5.84
C GLU A 709 30.97 25.13 -4.37
N MET A 710 29.85 24.65 -3.81
CA MET A 710 29.49 24.86 -2.40
C MET A 710 30.39 24.11 -1.40
N SER A 711 31.24 23.19 -1.87
CA SER A 711 32.14 22.40 -1.01
C SER A 711 33.52 23.03 -0.85
N ARG A 712 33.85 24.08 -1.61
CA ARG A 712 35.15 24.74 -1.54
C ARG A 712 35.44 25.25 -0.13
N GLY A 713 36.61 24.89 0.41
CA GLY A 713 37.03 25.27 1.75
C GLY A 713 36.29 24.59 2.91
N ASN A 714 35.50 23.53 2.65
CA ASN A 714 34.78 22.80 3.69
C ASN A 714 35.09 21.29 3.61
N ALA A 715 35.93 20.80 4.52
CA ALA A 715 36.40 19.42 4.53
C ALA A 715 35.28 18.38 4.63
N ALA A 716 34.26 18.64 5.47
CA ALA A 716 33.12 17.72 5.63
C ALA A 716 32.30 17.58 4.34
N ARG A 717 32.14 18.67 3.59
CA ARG A 717 31.44 18.67 2.30
C ARG A 717 32.27 17.99 1.21
N ILE A 718 33.59 18.17 1.22
CA ILE A 718 34.52 17.50 0.30
C ILE A 718 34.56 15.99 0.57
N ALA A 719 34.60 15.57 1.84
CA ALA A 719 34.54 14.15 2.23
C ALA A 719 33.28 13.46 1.67
N LYS A 720 32.12 14.13 1.71
CA LYS A 720 30.88 13.62 1.08
C LYS A 720 31.01 13.48 -0.44
N LEU A 721 31.74 14.36 -1.13
CA LEU A 721 31.98 14.26 -2.58
C LEU A 721 32.94 13.11 -2.92
N VAL A 722 33.91 12.78 -2.08
CA VAL A 722 34.85 11.66 -2.29
C VAL A 722 34.10 10.35 -2.48
N SER A 723 33.03 10.11 -1.70
CA SER A 723 32.19 8.91 -1.83
C SER A 723 31.61 8.73 -3.25
N LYS A 724 31.45 9.83 -3.99
CA LYS A 724 30.82 9.91 -5.31
C LYS A 724 31.81 9.82 -6.47
N TYR A 725 33.12 9.85 -6.21
CA TYR A 725 34.17 9.96 -7.25
C TYR A 725 33.97 9.02 -8.46
N THR A 726 33.62 7.76 -8.20
CA THR A 726 33.43 6.72 -9.22
C THR A 726 32.19 6.90 -10.11
N THR A 727 31.27 7.77 -9.72
CA THR A 727 30.06 8.10 -10.47
C THR A 727 30.20 9.40 -11.29
N LEU A 728 31.28 10.14 -11.08
CA LEU A 728 31.55 11.41 -11.75
C LEU A 728 32.21 11.18 -13.13
N ASP A 729 31.99 12.11 -14.05
CA ASP A 729 32.74 12.19 -15.30
C ASP A 729 34.11 12.88 -15.09
N ALA A 730 35.03 12.66 -16.04
CA ALA A 730 36.42 13.12 -15.93
C ALA A 730 36.58 14.62 -15.58
N PRO A 731 35.82 15.57 -16.17
CA PRO A 731 35.92 16.99 -15.80
C PRO A 731 35.57 17.26 -14.33
N ARG A 732 34.60 16.55 -13.76
CA ARG A 732 34.18 16.73 -12.36
C ARG A 732 35.09 16.00 -11.40
N GLN A 733 35.65 14.86 -11.81
CA GLN A 733 36.73 14.21 -11.07
C GLN A 733 37.92 15.15 -10.93
N GLU A 734 38.34 15.81 -12.01
CA GLU A 734 39.45 16.78 -11.96
C GLU A 734 39.14 17.96 -11.02
N ARG A 735 37.92 18.50 -11.07
CA ARG A 735 37.47 19.57 -10.16
C ARG A 735 37.46 19.13 -8.69
N LEU A 736 36.97 17.91 -8.39
CA LEU A 736 37.02 17.36 -7.04
C LEU A 736 38.47 17.16 -6.57
N MET A 737 39.35 16.64 -7.42
CA MET A 737 40.77 16.51 -7.10
C MET A 737 41.45 17.87 -6.87
N ALA A 738 41.04 18.91 -7.59
CA ALA A 738 41.52 20.27 -7.34
C ALA A 738 41.12 20.76 -5.94
N LEU A 739 39.87 20.57 -5.52
CA LEU A 739 39.41 20.90 -4.16
C LEU A 739 40.19 20.14 -3.08
N ILE A 740 40.46 18.85 -3.31
CA ILE A 740 41.23 18.02 -2.38
C ILE A 740 42.68 18.53 -2.26
N ARG A 741 43.31 18.95 -3.38
CA ARG A 741 44.66 19.54 -3.36
C ARG A 741 44.73 20.85 -2.60
N GLU A 742 43.69 21.68 -2.68
CA GLU A 742 43.59 22.93 -1.89
C GLU A 742 43.58 22.63 -0.38
N CYS A 743 43.07 21.46 0.02
CA CYS A 743 43.01 21.05 1.42
C CYS A 743 44.35 20.60 2.01
N ARG A 744 45.46 20.61 1.26
CA ARG A 744 46.79 20.26 1.82
C ARG A 744 47.27 21.21 2.92
N THR A 745 46.72 22.43 2.95
CA THR A 745 47.12 23.49 3.88
C THR A 745 46.16 23.71 5.06
N VAL A 746 45.10 22.89 5.15
CA VAL A 746 44.13 22.96 6.27
C VAL A 746 44.67 22.23 7.50
N GLY A 747 43.97 22.37 8.64
CA GLY A 747 44.34 21.70 9.88
C GLY A 747 44.22 20.18 9.81
N ASP A 748 44.94 19.49 10.69
CA ASP A 748 45.05 18.02 10.66
C ASP A 748 43.71 17.28 10.86
N GLN A 749 42.77 17.80 11.64
CA GLN A 749 41.41 17.23 11.72
C GLN A 749 40.68 17.26 10.36
N ASP A 750 40.78 18.36 9.63
CA ASP A 750 40.14 18.52 8.33
C ASP A 750 40.80 17.63 7.27
N LYS A 751 42.13 17.49 7.33
CA LYS A 751 42.87 16.51 6.50
C LYS A 751 42.39 15.09 6.79
N GLU A 752 42.30 14.68 8.06
CA GLU A 752 41.86 13.33 8.42
C GLU A 752 40.40 13.06 8.04
N LEU A 753 39.52 14.05 8.12
CA LEU A 753 38.13 13.88 7.69
C LEU A 753 38.02 13.50 6.20
N ILE A 754 38.80 14.15 5.34
CA ILE A 754 38.85 13.83 3.91
C ILE A 754 39.59 12.50 3.69
N ARG A 755 40.70 12.29 4.41
CA ARG A 755 41.51 11.07 4.34
C ARG A 755 40.73 9.83 4.75
N SER A 756 39.85 9.94 5.74
CA SER A 756 38.93 8.86 6.15
C SER A 756 37.94 8.49 5.03
N ALA A 757 37.38 9.47 4.32
CA ALA A 757 36.50 9.20 3.19
C ALA A 757 37.26 8.55 2.02
N LEU A 758 38.50 8.97 1.75
CA LEU A 758 39.38 8.34 0.77
C LEU A 758 39.73 6.91 1.17
N ARG A 759 40.07 6.68 2.44
CA ARG A 759 40.40 5.38 3.01
C ARG A 759 39.28 4.37 2.83
N HIS A 760 38.06 4.74 3.24
CA HIS A 760 36.87 3.90 3.06
C HIS A 760 36.66 3.52 1.59
N LYS A 761 36.81 4.51 0.69
CA LYS A 761 36.64 4.30 -0.75
C LYS A 761 37.70 3.36 -1.33
N LEU A 762 38.97 3.57 -0.98
CA LEU A 762 40.09 2.73 -1.41
C LEU A 762 39.97 1.31 -0.87
N TYR A 763 39.63 1.15 0.42
CA TYR A 763 39.39 -0.15 1.04
C TYR A 763 38.32 -0.95 0.28
N TRP A 764 37.17 -0.32 -0.01
CA TRP A 764 36.09 -0.97 -0.74
C TRP A 764 36.54 -1.42 -2.15
N HIS A 765 37.21 -0.54 -2.90
CA HIS A 765 37.65 -0.87 -4.25
C HIS A 765 38.73 -1.95 -4.31
N HIS A 766 39.67 -1.96 -3.36
CA HIS A 766 40.72 -2.97 -3.30
C HIS A 766 40.21 -4.36 -2.90
N ASN A 767 39.12 -4.45 -2.13
CA ASN A 767 38.67 -5.71 -1.52
C ASN A 767 37.32 -6.26 -2.03
N TYR A 768 36.45 -5.42 -2.61
CA TYR A 768 35.10 -5.82 -3.01
C TYR A 768 34.74 -5.50 -4.46
N ASP A 769 35.48 -4.64 -5.16
CA ASP A 769 35.19 -4.33 -6.58
C ASP A 769 35.58 -5.50 -7.49
N ASP A 770 34.71 -5.85 -8.44
CA ASP A 770 34.95 -6.92 -9.41
C ASP A 770 36.06 -6.56 -10.42
N LYS A 771 36.35 -5.26 -10.61
CA LYS A 771 37.40 -4.77 -11.52
C LYS A 771 38.77 -4.61 -10.85
N ARG A 772 38.92 -5.02 -9.59
CA ARG A 772 40.16 -4.84 -8.80
C ARG A 772 41.44 -5.42 -9.43
N ASP A 773 41.32 -6.42 -10.31
CA ASP A 773 42.47 -7.04 -10.99
C ASP A 773 42.75 -6.44 -12.39
N ASP A 774 41.99 -5.40 -12.80
CA ASP A 774 42.17 -4.68 -14.08
C ASP A 774 43.21 -3.55 -13.97
N PRO A 775 44.30 -3.54 -14.78
CA PRO A 775 45.30 -2.47 -14.76
C PRO A 775 44.74 -1.06 -15.03
N THR A 776 43.69 -0.95 -15.84
CA THR A 776 43.06 0.35 -16.15
C THR A 776 42.29 0.90 -14.95
N PHE A 777 41.83 0.03 -14.06
CA PHE A 777 41.18 0.41 -12.82
C PHE A 777 42.17 0.91 -11.77
N ALA A 778 43.39 0.37 -11.74
CA ALA A 778 44.47 0.90 -10.93
C ALA A 778 44.87 2.33 -11.35
N GLU A 779 44.95 2.61 -12.65
CA GLU A 779 45.19 3.97 -13.17
C GLU A 779 44.06 4.95 -12.77
N PHE A 780 42.83 4.45 -12.68
CA PHE A 780 41.68 5.22 -12.25
C PHE A 780 41.69 5.58 -10.75
N LEU A 781 42.23 4.71 -9.88
CA LEU A 781 42.35 4.98 -8.44
C LEU A 781 43.60 5.77 -8.06
N ALA A 782 44.64 5.76 -8.88
CA ALA A 782 45.92 6.43 -8.60
C ALA A 782 45.81 7.90 -8.14
N PRO A 783 44.90 8.75 -8.68
CA PRO A 783 44.70 10.10 -8.16
C PRO A 783 44.21 10.13 -6.70
N LEU A 784 43.35 9.18 -6.31
CA LEU A 784 42.84 9.07 -4.93
C LEU A 784 43.93 8.59 -3.98
N GLU A 785 44.77 7.64 -4.40
CA GLU A 785 45.90 7.16 -3.63
C GLU A 785 46.94 8.26 -3.38
N ALA A 786 47.26 9.04 -4.44
CA ALA A 786 48.15 10.19 -4.32
C ALA A 786 47.57 11.24 -3.36
N ALA A 787 46.27 11.55 -3.47
CA ALA A 787 45.63 12.48 -2.56
C ALA A 787 45.53 11.97 -1.12
N TYR A 788 45.32 10.67 -0.92
CA TYR A 788 45.35 10.04 0.39
C TYR A 788 46.72 10.28 1.03
N ALA A 789 47.81 9.99 0.31
CA ALA A 789 49.18 10.22 0.77
C ALA A 789 49.48 11.71 1.04
N ASP A 790 49.06 12.62 0.16
CA ASP A 790 49.30 14.07 0.30
C ASP A 790 48.56 14.72 1.48
N LEU A 791 47.48 14.10 1.98
CA LEU A 791 46.68 14.58 3.10
C LEU A 791 47.04 13.90 4.43
N GLU A 792 48.24 13.34 4.54
CA GLU A 792 48.71 12.81 5.80
C GLU A 792 48.76 13.90 6.89
N PRO A 793 48.11 13.70 8.05
CA PRO A 793 48.22 14.63 9.17
C PRO A 793 49.65 14.74 9.69
N ASP A 794 50.06 15.94 10.10
CA ASP A 794 51.38 16.18 10.70
C ASP A 794 51.42 15.67 12.16
N ASP A 795 50.30 15.82 12.87
CA ASP A 795 50.06 15.27 14.21
C ASP A 795 50.00 13.72 14.18
N LEU A 796 50.90 13.10 14.92
CA LEU A 796 51.06 11.64 15.01
C LEU A 796 49.82 10.92 15.57
N LEU A 797 49.08 11.55 16.48
CA LEU A 797 47.92 10.93 17.11
C LEU A 797 46.74 10.94 16.14
N ILE A 798 46.50 12.07 15.46
CA ILE A 798 45.44 12.19 14.45
C ILE A 798 45.69 11.23 13.28
N ARG A 799 46.94 11.12 12.82
CA ARG A 799 47.35 10.24 11.71
C ARG A 799 46.97 8.76 11.93
N HIS A 800 47.09 8.28 13.16
CA HIS A 800 47.05 6.85 13.49
C HIS A 800 45.83 6.41 14.30
N ALA A 801 45.08 7.34 14.90
CA ALA A 801 43.95 7.05 15.79
C ALA A 801 42.92 6.07 15.25
N TRP A 802 42.59 6.16 13.96
CA TRP A 802 41.60 5.31 13.31
C TRP A 802 41.92 3.80 13.37
N LEU A 803 43.19 3.42 13.59
CA LEU A 803 43.60 2.02 13.78
C LEU A 803 43.16 1.43 15.13
N PHE A 804 42.71 2.26 16.06
CA PHE A 804 42.41 1.88 17.46
C PHE A 804 40.98 2.20 17.90
N GLN A 805 40.08 2.52 16.97
CA GLN A 805 38.65 2.70 17.26
C GLN A 805 37.93 1.34 17.28
N SER A 806 36.92 1.15 18.13
CA SER A 806 36.17 -0.12 18.19
C SER A 806 35.60 -0.50 16.82
N GLY A 807 35.83 -1.74 16.41
CA GLY A 807 35.26 -2.31 15.21
C GLY A 807 36.30 -2.78 14.21
N TRP A 808 35.92 -2.72 12.95
CA TRP A 808 36.61 -3.37 11.85
C TRP A 808 37.51 -2.35 11.10
N VAL A 809 38.80 -2.63 10.96
CA VAL A 809 39.80 -1.64 10.45
C VAL A 809 39.89 -1.63 8.92
N GLU A 810 39.48 -0.53 8.31
CA GLU A 810 39.49 -0.33 6.85
C GLU A 810 40.85 0.11 6.30
N LEU A 811 41.77 -0.84 6.09
CA LEU A 811 43.08 -0.54 5.48
C LEU A 811 42.90 -0.12 4.00
N PRO A 812 43.53 0.96 3.51
CA PRO A 812 43.42 1.42 2.12
C PRO A 812 44.23 0.55 1.13
N THR A 813 44.40 -0.73 1.42
CA THR A 813 45.18 -1.72 0.67
C THR A 813 44.40 -3.02 0.56
N ARG A 814 44.83 -3.92 -0.34
CA ARG A 814 44.24 -5.24 -0.47
C ARG A 814 44.62 -6.13 0.73
N THR A 815 43.61 -6.46 1.53
CA THR A 815 43.73 -7.26 2.77
C THR A 815 43.06 -8.63 2.63
N ARG A 816 42.05 -8.73 1.76
CA ARG A 816 41.27 -9.95 1.56
C ARG A 816 41.97 -10.96 0.65
N GLY A 817 42.18 -12.18 1.16
CA GLY A 817 42.83 -13.31 0.48
C GLY A 817 42.13 -14.66 0.71
N THR A 818 42.78 -15.78 0.39
CA THR A 818 42.25 -17.14 0.58
C THR A 818 42.28 -17.63 2.03
N GLU A 819 43.01 -16.96 2.93
CA GLU A 819 43.05 -17.27 4.35
C GLU A 819 42.00 -16.46 5.12
N LEU A 820 41.23 -17.14 5.99
CA LEU A 820 40.17 -16.56 6.82
C LEU A 820 40.64 -15.45 7.79
N ASP A 821 41.95 -15.29 8.00
CA ASP A 821 42.54 -14.39 9.00
C ASP A 821 43.64 -13.43 8.44
N ALA A 822 43.80 -13.36 7.12
CA ALA A 822 44.84 -12.52 6.50
C ALA A 822 44.69 -11.02 6.85
N GLU A 823 43.45 -10.58 6.95
CA GLU A 823 43.05 -9.19 7.16
C GLU A 823 43.22 -8.73 8.62
N GLY A 824 42.90 -9.61 9.58
CA GLY A 824 43.17 -9.38 11.01
C GLY A 824 44.68 -9.25 11.29
N LYS A 825 45.50 -10.09 10.65
CA LYS A 825 46.97 -10.03 10.77
C LYS A 825 47.55 -8.71 10.23
N GLN A 826 47.11 -8.26 9.05
CA GLN A 826 47.60 -7.01 8.46
C GLN A 826 47.17 -5.78 9.27
N SER A 827 45.93 -5.76 9.76
CA SER A 827 45.42 -4.70 10.64
C SER A 827 46.22 -4.62 11.94
N ALA A 828 46.47 -5.77 12.57
CA ALA A 828 47.31 -5.84 13.77
C ALA A 828 48.77 -5.41 13.52
N GLN A 829 49.33 -5.72 12.34
CA GLN A 829 50.67 -5.26 11.97
C GLN A 829 50.74 -3.75 11.80
N ALA A 830 49.76 -3.14 11.12
CA ALA A 830 49.66 -1.70 10.95
C ALA A 830 49.47 -0.98 12.30
N ALA A 831 48.56 -1.48 13.14
CA ALA A 831 48.33 -0.94 14.48
C ALA A 831 49.59 -1.02 15.37
N ARG A 832 50.33 -2.14 15.33
CA ARG A 832 51.60 -2.27 16.05
C ARG A 832 52.68 -1.31 15.54
N ALA A 833 52.83 -1.16 14.22
CA ALA A 833 53.81 -0.23 13.65
C ALA A 833 53.50 1.22 14.06
N ALA A 834 52.24 1.63 13.96
CA ALA A 834 51.77 2.96 14.34
C ALA A 834 51.97 3.24 15.84
N LEU A 835 51.60 2.27 16.69
CA LEU A 835 51.79 2.40 18.13
C LEU A 835 53.27 2.42 18.53
N GLY A 836 54.13 1.68 17.80
CA GLY A 836 55.58 1.73 17.95
C GLY A 836 56.14 3.13 17.67
N GLU A 837 55.76 3.74 16.55
CA GLU A 837 56.15 5.12 16.20
C GLU A 837 55.71 6.14 17.27
N ILE A 838 54.46 6.05 17.74
CA ILE A 838 53.93 6.92 18.79
C ILE A 838 54.71 6.73 20.09
N PHE A 839 54.99 5.49 20.49
CA PHE A 839 55.71 5.19 21.72
C PHE A 839 57.18 5.64 21.65
N GLU A 840 57.85 5.48 20.51
CA GLU A 840 59.24 5.93 20.33
C GLU A 840 59.40 7.46 20.40
N VAL A 841 58.43 8.22 19.87
CA VAL A 841 58.50 9.69 19.81
C VAL A 841 57.90 10.38 21.04
N LEU A 842 56.75 9.90 21.52
CA LEU A 842 55.94 10.55 22.56
C LEU A 842 55.85 9.76 23.87
N GLY A 843 56.37 8.52 23.91
CA GLY A 843 56.35 7.67 25.09
C GLY A 843 54.94 7.36 25.61
N TRP A 844 54.84 7.11 26.91
CA TRP A 844 53.58 6.82 27.59
C TRP A 844 52.58 7.97 27.55
N GLU A 845 53.05 9.23 27.50
CA GLU A 845 52.17 10.40 27.37
C GLU A 845 51.39 10.36 26.05
N GLY A 846 52.06 10.02 24.93
CA GLY A 846 51.40 9.86 23.63
C GLY A 846 50.38 8.72 23.59
N VAL A 847 50.69 7.58 24.22
CA VAL A 847 49.74 6.44 24.31
C VAL A 847 48.49 6.83 25.09
N LEU A 848 48.66 7.55 26.21
CA LEU A 848 47.54 8.01 27.03
C LEU A 848 46.71 9.07 26.32
N GLU A 849 47.35 10.00 25.64
CA GLU A 849 46.65 11.03 24.87
C GLU A 849 45.85 10.41 23.72
N LEU A 850 46.42 9.42 23.01
CA LEU A 850 45.72 8.65 21.98
C LEU A 850 44.47 7.99 22.54
N ALA A 851 44.60 7.26 23.65
CA ALA A 851 43.49 6.57 24.31
C ALA A 851 42.43 7.52 24.89
N THR A 852 42.78 8.78 25.16
CA THR A 852 41.87 9.77 25.74
C THR A 852 41.13 10.56 24.68
N ARG A 853 41.82 10.96 23.61
CA ARG A 853 41.28 11.91 22.62
C ARG A 853 40.77 11.24 21.35
N HIS A 854 41.33 10.11 20.94
CA HIS A 854 41.15 9.66 19.55
C HIS A 854 40.98 8.13 19.33
N GLY A 855 41.37 7.28 20.28
CA GLY A 855 41.28 5.82 20.19
C GLY A 855 40.79 5.18 21.48
N GLU A 856 40.53 3.88 21.46
CA GLU A 856 40.09 3.13 22.64
C GLU A 856 41.25 2.47 23.38
N ALA A 857 41.17 2.46 24.71
CA ALA A 857 42.22 1.95 25.57
C ALA A 857 42.49 0.44 25.38
N TRP A 858 41.47 -0.35 25.00
CA TRP A 858 41.61 -1.81 24.92
C TRP A 858 42.50 -2.27 23.75
N PRO A 859 42.25 -1.89 22.47
CA PRO A 859 43.13 -2.24 21.35
C PRO A 859 44.59 -1.81 21.56
N LEU A 860 44.81 -0.65 22.19
CA LEU A 860 46.14 -0.11 22.49
C LEU A 860 46.92 -1.03 23.44
N GLY A 861 46.32 -1.40 24.58
CA GLY A 861 46.96 -2.28 25.55
C GLY A 861 47.35 -3.65 24.98
N ALA A 862 46.50 -4.18 24.08
CA ALA A 862 46.74 -5.47 23.44
C ALA A 862 47.94 -5.43 22.49
N HIS A 863 48.18 -4.28 21.84
CA HIS A 863 49.29 -4.10 20.92
C HIS A 863 50.61 -3.69 21.59
N LEU A 864 50.59 -2.93 22.70
CA LEU A 864 51.80 -2.49 23.44
C LEU A 864 52.75 -3.63 23.79
N ARG A 865 52.19 -4.77 24.20
CA ARG A 865 52.92 -6.01 24.54
C ARG A 865 53.78 -6.56 23.40
N HIS A 866 53.40 -6.26 22.17
CA HIS A 866 54.06 -6.78 20.97
C HIS A 866 55.13 -5.82 20.40
N LEU A 867 55.39 -4.68 21.06
CA LEU A 867 56.37 -3.68 20.63
C LEU A 867 57.80 -3.96 21.12
N GLY A 868 58.00 -5.04 21.90
CA GLY A 868 59.31 -5.36 22.47
C GLY A 868 59.70 -4.50 23.68
N ILE A 869 58.75 -3.80 24.30
CA ILE A 869 58.92 -3.14 25.60
C ILE A 869 59.27 -4.20 26.64
N ALA A 870 60.28 -3.95 27.48
CA ALA A 870 60.69 -4.89 28.51
C ALA A 870 59.53 -5.18 29.48
N GLU A 871 59.31 -6.44 29.85
CA GLU A 871 58.22 -6.83 30.77
C GLU A 871 58.27 -6.03 32.08
N GLN A 872 59.48 -5.78 32.60
CA GLN A 872 59.66 -4.99 33.82
C GLN A 872 59.22 -3.53 33.66
N GLU A 873 59.24 -2.97 32.45
CA GLU A 873 58.80 -1.60 32.18
C GLU A 873 57.27 -1.51 32.10
N LEU A 874 56.59 -2.50 31.50
CA LEU A 874 55.13 -2.60 31.52
C LEU A 874 54.61 -2.80 32.95
N GLU A 875 55.24 -3.69 33.70
CA GLU A 875 54.93 -3.91 35.12
C GLU A 875 55.20 -2.66 35.96
N ARG A 876 56.23 -1.87 35.59
CA ARG A 876 56.56 -0.61 36.25
C ARG A 876 55.42 0.37 36.09
N TRP A 877 55.00 0.56 34.85
CA TRP A 877 53.96 1.50 34.48
C TRP A 877 52.63 1.14 35.14
N ILE A 878 52.27 -0.15 35.19
CA ILE A 878 51.06 -0.61 35.90
C ILE A 878 51.11 -0.21 37.38
N VAL A 879 52.25 -0.33 38.06
CA VAL A 879 52.38 -0.02 39.49
C VAL A 879 52.50 1.49 39.76
N GLU A 880 53.31 2.20 38.99
CA GLU A 880 53.71 3.58 39.28
C GLU A 880 52.78 4.61 38.60
N ASP A 881 52.18 4.28 37.45
CA ASP A 881 51.53 5.26 36.56
C ASP A 881 50.06 4.98 36.23
N ALA A 882 49.58 3.74 36.36
CA ALA A 882 48.19 3.37 36.02
C ALA A 882 47.13 3.94 36.99
N GLY A 883 47.56 4.61 38.06
CA GLY A 883 46.68 5.28 39.02
C GLY A 883 46.08 4.33 40.03
N GLN A 884 44.84 4.59 40.44
CA GLN A 884 44.13 3.80 41.48
C GLN A 884 43.38 2.59 40.92
N LEU A 885 43.44 2.35 39.60
CA LEU A 885 42.79 1.22 38.93
C LEU A 885 41.25 1.23 39.05
N HIS A 886 40.63 2.42 39.04
CA HIS A 886 39.17 2.51 39.02
C HIS A 886 38.63 2.17 37.63
N ARG A 887 37.49 1.48 37.60
CA ARG A 887 36.83 1.08 36.36
C ARG A 887 36.33 2.29 35.58
N GLY A 888 36.43 2.19 34.25
CA GLY A 888 36.09 3.28 33.33
C GLY A 888 37.23 4.30 33.14
N GLU A 889 38.27 4.28 33.97
CA GLU A 889 39.47 5.08 33.72
C GLU A 889 40.32 4.48 32.59
N ILE A 890 40.77 5.34 31.69
CA ILE A 890 41.56 4.97 30.50
C ILE A 890 42.83 4.19 30.87
N ARG A 891 43.53 4.62 31.92
CA ARG A 891 44.75 3.98 32.44
C ARG A 891 44.48 2.57 32.93
N THR A 892 43.36 2.38 33.64
CA THR A 892 42.89 1.07 34.10
C THR A 892 42.58 0.15 32.92
N SER A 893 41.88 0.64 31.90
CA SER A 893 41.57 -0.15 30.70
C SER A 893 42.83 -0.57 29.92
N LEU A 894 43.84 0.30 29.83
CA LEU A 894 45.15 -0.04 29.27
C LEU A 894 45.85 -1.14 30.07
N ALA A 895 45.92 -0.99 31.41
CA ALA A 895 46.51 -2.00 32.30
C ALA A 895 45.78 -3.35 32.19
N THR A 896 44.45 -3.32 32.15
CA THR A 896 43.58 -4.50 31.97
C THR A 896 43.95 -5.24 30.69
N SER A 897 44.02 -4.52 29.56
CA SER A 897 44.30 -5.11 28.26
C SER A 897 45.73 -5.69 28.19
N ILE A 898 46.74 -4.99 28.71
CA ILE A 898 48.12 -5.51 28.82
C ILE A 898 48.17 -6.85 29.57
N LEU A 899 47.41 -6.97 30.67
CA LEU A 899 47.37 -8.18 31.49
C LEU A 899 46.54 -9.31 30.85
N CYS A 900 45.47 -8.98 30.12
CA CYS A 900 44.61 -9.95 29.46
C CYS A 900 45.24 -10.55 28.19
N SER A 901 46.10 -9.81 27.47
CA SER A 901 46.69 -10.23 26.20
C SER A 901 47.90 -11.17 26.30
N VAL A 902 48.00 -11.98 27.35
CA VAL A 902 49.02 -13.05 27.50
C VAL A 902 48.46 -14.35 28.01
N SER A 903 49.25 -15.41 27.91
CA SER A 903 48.92 -16.70 28.49
C SER A 903 48.73 -16.59 30.01
N PRO A 904 47.89 -17.46 30.61
CA PRO A 904 47.70 -17.50 32.06
C PRO A 904 49.03 -17.58 32.83
N GLU A 905 49.98 -18.41 32.39
CA GLU A 905 51.27 -18.58 33.07
C GLU A 905 52.08 -17.28 33.09
N GLN A 906 52.16 -16.59 31.96
CA GLN A 906 52.85 -15.31 31.83
C GLN A 906 52.18 -14.22 32.67
N ARG A 907 50.84 -14.23 32.76
CA ARG A 907 50.08 -13.30 33.59
C ARG A 907 50.39 -13.49 35.07
N HIS A 908 50.43 -14.73 35.55
CA HIS A 908 50.74 -15.03 36.95
C HIS A 908 52.18 -14.64 37.31
N LEU A 909 53.15 -14.91 36.42
CA LEU A 909 54.53 -14.47 36.59
C LEU A 909 54.64 -12.94 36.67
N ALA A 910 53.91 -12.22 35.83
CA ALA A 910 53.86 -10.76 35.87
C ALA A 910 53.20 -10.26 37.16
N LEU A 911 52.10 -10.89 37.61
CA LEU A 911 51.43 -10.54 38.87
C LEU A 911 52.35 -10.72 40.09
N ASP A 912 53.14 -11.80 40.15
CA ASP A 912 54.08 -12.00 41.27
C ASP A 912 55.11 -10.85 41.35
N ARG A 913 55.61 -10.41 40.19
CA ARG A 913 56.53 -9.26 40.09
C ARG A 913 55.83 -7.94 40.41
N ILE A 914 54.61 -7.74 39.93
CA ILE A 914 53.80 -6.55 40.21
C ILE A 914 53.47 -6.45 41.71
N PHE A 915 53.13 -7.55 42.37
CA PHE A 915 52.84 -7.58 43.81
C PHE A 915 54.06 -7.17 44.64
N GLU A 916 55.24 -7.70 44.31
CA GLU A 916 56.47 -7.33 45.00
C GLU A 916 56.80 -5.84 44.80
N ARG A 917 56.58 -5.31 43.59
CA ARG A 917 56.81 -3.89 43.29
C ARG A 917 55.76 -2.97 43.92
N ALA A 918 54.50 -3.37 43.93
CA ALA A 918 53.43 -2.65 44.59
C ALA A 918 53.69 -2.52 46.10
N ARG A 919 54.23 -3.57 46.73
CA ARG A 919 54.70 -3.54 48.12
C ARG A 919 55.82 -2.53 48.34
N ILE A 920 56.78 -2.43 47.42
CA ILE A 920 57.87 -1.44 47.47
C ILE A 920 57.34 -0.01 47.25
N ALA A 921 56.33 0.15 46.40
CA ALA A 921 55.65 1.42 46.12
C ALA A 921 54.59 1.80 47.17
N GLU A 922 54.49 1.07 48.28
CA GLU A 922 53.55 1.30 49.40
C GLU A 922 52.05 1.25 49.01
N HIS A 923 51.69 0.52 47.95
CA HIS A 923 50.28 0.27 47.61
C HIS A 923 49.62 -0.67 48.62
N GLY A 924 48.40 -0.32 49.04
CA GLY A 924 47.62 -1.11 49.99
C GLY A 924 46.88 -2.29 49.37
N SER A 925 46.26 -3.12 50.22
CA SER A 925 45.44 -4.28 49.82
C SER A 925 44.31 -3.89 48.86
N GLU A 926 43.70 -2.71 49.06
CA GLU A 926 42.63 -2.17 48.22
C GLU A 926 43.06 -1.94 46.75
N TRP A 927 44.31 -1.51 46.53
CA TRP A 927 44.86 -1.35 45.18
C TRP A 927 45.14 -2.71 44.54
N LEU A 928 45.69 -3.64 45.31
CA LEU A 928 46.00 -5.00 44.86
C LEU A 928 44.73 -5.78 44.47
N VAL A 929 43.63 -5.65 45.22
CA VAL A 929 42.37 -6.30 44.84
C VAL A 929 41.74 -5.67 43.60
N ARG A 930 41.84 -4.35 43.42
CA ARG A 930 41.43 -3.69 42.16
C ARG A 930 42.22 -4.19 40.96
N LEU A 931 43.53 -4.41 41.11
CA LEU A 931 44.36 -5.03 40.07
C LEU A 931 43.87 -6.45 39.71
N LEU A 932 43.58 -7.28 40.72
CA LEU A 932 43.07 -8.64 40.50
C LEU A 932 41.72 -8.65 39.77
N LEU A 933 40.84 -7.67 40.02
CA LEU A 933 39.55 -7.48 39.34
C LEU A 933 39.67 -7.13 37.83
N LEU A 934 40.87 -6.81 37.34
CA LEU A 934 41.14 -6.54 35.93
C LEU A 934 41.56 -7.80 35.16
N CYS A 935 42.00 -8.85 35.85
CA CYS A 935 42.45 -10.08 35.21
C CYS A 935 41.27 -11.02 34.92
N PRO A 936 41.38 -11.91 33.91
CA PRO A 936 40.49 -13.05 33.80
C PRO A 936 40.56 -13.88 35.10
N HIS A 937 39.39 -14.27 35.59
CA HIS A 937 39.22 -14.79 36.95
C HIS A 937 39.45 -16.31 36.95
N ASP A 938 40.63 -16.74 37.42
CA ASP A 938 40.99 -18.13 37.62
C ASP A 938 41.29 -18.44 39.11
N PRO A 939 41.42 -19.73 39.50
CA PRO A 939 41.67 -20.09 40.90
C PRO A 939 42.90 -19.44 41.53
N GLN A 940 43.95 -19.14 40.74
CA GLN A 940 45.15 -18.49 41.26
C GLN A 940 44.92 -17.00 41.52
N ILE A 941 44.02 -16.34 40.78
CA ILE A 941 43.58 -14.97 41.08
C ILE A 941 42.77 -14.95 42.38
N TRP A 942 41.88 -15.92 42.58
CA TRP A 942 41.08 -16.02 43.83
C TRP A 942 41.95 -16.28 45.05
N ALA A 943 42.94 -17.18 44.94
CA ALA A 943 43.89 -17.45 46.02
C ALA A 943 44.74 -16.22 46.37
N ARG A 944 45.05 -15.35 45.39
CA ARG A 944 45.72 -14.06 45.63
C ARG A 944 44.81 -13.05 46.33
N ALA A 945 43.52 -13.01 46.00
CA ALA A 945 42.56 -12.15 46.70
C ALA A 945 42.38 -12.57 48.17
N ASP A 946 42.42 -13.88 48.44
CA ASP A 946 42.41 -14.44 49.81
C ASP A 946 43.70 -14.12 50.57
N SER A 947 44.87 -14.29 49.95
CA SER A 947 46.16 -14.06 50.62
C SER A 947 46.41 -12.60 51.03
N ILE A 948 45.77 -11.64 50.36
CA ILE A 948 45.81 -10.21 50.72
C ILE A 948 44.64 -9.78 51.63
N GLY A 949 43.72 -10.69 51.98
CA GLY A 949 42.60 -10.42 52.89
C GLY A 949 41.42 -9.64 52.29
N GLU A 950 41.29 -9.60 50.96
CA GLU A 950 40.30 -8.78 50.23
C GLU A 950 39.27 -9.61 49.46
N THR A 951 39.00 -10.84 49.91
CA THR A 951 38.05 -11.76 49.25
C THR A 951 36.66 -11.15 49.08
N GLU A 952 36.15 -10.46 50.10
CA GLU A 952 34.81 -9.84 50.09
C GLU A 952 34.74 -8.72 49.03
N HIS A 953 35.77 -7.86 48.98
CA HIS A 953 35.85 -6.77 48.01
C HIS A 953 35.94 -7.30 46.58
N PHE A 954 36.71 -8.36 46.36
CA PHE A 954 36.84 -9.00 45.04
C PHE A 954 35.51 -9.53 44.52
N TRP A 955 34.81 -10.38 45.28
CA TRP A 955 33.59 -11.01 44.79
C TRP A 955 32.42 -10.03 44.66
N SER A 956 32.30 -9.05 45.56
CA SER A 956 31.28 -7.99 45.47
C SER A 956 31.47 -7.05 44.28
N HIS A 957 32.66 -7.00 43.68
CA HIS A 957 32.95 -6.16 42.52
C HIS A 957 33.23 -6.98 41.24
N CYS A 958 33.10 -8.30 41.19
CA CYS A 958 33.46 -9.12 40.03
C CYS A 958 32.44 -9.04 38.86
N ILE A 959 32.84 -8.64 37.63
CA ILE A 959 31.94 -8.49 36.45
C ILE A 959 32.02 -9.68 35.47
N GLY A 960 32.01 -10.92 35.96
CA GLY A 960 31.82 -12.09 35.09
C GLY A 960 32.90 -12.35 34.03
N ASN A 961 34.11 -11.81 34.17
CA ASN A 961 35.26 -12.12 33.29
C ASN A 961 35.87 -13.49 33.64
N LEU A 962 35.02 -14.51 33.70
CA LEU A 962 35.35 -15.89 34.08
C LEU A 962 35.77 -16.66 32.82
N TRP A 963 37.08 -16.82 32.61
CA TRP A 963 37.63 -17.58 31.48
C TRP A 963 38.06 -18.96 31.99
N LEU A 964 37.07 -19.73 32.45
CA LEU A 964 37.27 -21.03 33.10
C LEU A 964 36.84 -22.15 32.19
N ASP A 965 37.76 -23.06 31.87
CA ASP A 965 37.45 -24.27 31.10
C ASP A 965 36.98 -25.44 31.99
N ASP A 966 37.25 -25.40 33.30
CA ASP A 966 36.81 -26.41 34.27
C ASP A 966 35.39 -26.09 34.79
N PRO A 967 34.39 -26.97 34.55
CA PRO A 967 33.03 -26.79 35.04
C PRO A 967 32.91 -26.68 36.57
N ALA A 968 33.75 -27.37 37.34
CA ALA A 968 33.71 -27.33 38.80
C ALA A 968 34.19 -25.98 39.35
N GLU A 969 35.18 -25.38 38.69
CA GLU A 969 35.67 -24.04 39.01
C GLU A 969 34.64 -22.97 38.63
N MET A 970 33.98 -23.13 37.47
CA MET A 970 32.89 -22.26 37.04
C MET A 970 31.71 -22.29 38.03
N GLU A 971 31.24 -23.48 38.42
CA GLU A 971 30.20 -23.67 39.43
C GLU A 971 30.53 -22.95 40.74
N THR A 972 31.79 -23.08 41.20
CA THR A 972 32.27 -22.42 42.42
C THR A 972 32.25 -20.89 42.28
N ALA A 973 32.68 -20.36 41.14
CA ALA A 973 32.68 -18.93 40.87
C ALA A 973 31.26 -18.35 40.79
N LEU A 974 30.32 -19.06 40.16
CA LEU A 974 28.92 -18.65 40.09
C LEU A 974 28.27 -18.56 41.47
N ARG A 975 28.48 -19.56 42.34
CA ARG A 975 27.98 -19.53 43.74
C ARG A 975 28.57 -18.38 44.53
N LYS A 976 29.86 -18.06 44.32
CA LYS A 976 30.50 -16.92 44.95
C LYS A 976 29.92 -15.59 44.47
N LEU A 977 29.65 -15.43 43.18
CA LEU A 977 28.99 -14.23 42.65
C LEU A 977 27.60 -14.04 43.24
N VAL A 978 26.78 -15.08 43.24
CA VAL A 978 25.43 -15.04 43.82
C VAL A 978 25.46 -14.69 45.31
N ALA A 979 26.35 -15.32 46.08
CA ALA A 979 26.52 -15.04 47.52
C ALA A 979 26.87 -13.56 47.82
N HIS A 980 27.53 -12.87 46.89
CA HIS A 980 27.90 -11.45 47.01
C HIS A 980 26.96 -10.52 46.23
N ARG A 981 25.72 -10.97 45.93
CA ARG A 981 24.67 -10.19 45.25
C ARG A 981 25.05 -9.72 43.84
N ARG A 982 25.70 -10.59 43.06
CA ARG A 982 26.11 -10.35 41.67
C ARG A 982 25.43 -11.28 40.65
N PRO A 983 24.08 -11.34 40.62
CA PRO A 983 23.36 -12.30 39.78
C PRO A 983 23.42 -11.97 38.27
N VAL A 984 23.51 -10.70 37.88
CA VAL A 984 23.62 -10.32 36.46
C VAL A 984 24.95 -10.78 35.88
N SER A 985 26.04 -10.61 36.63
CA SER A 985 27.36 -11.11 36.25
C SER A 985 27.41 -12.64 36.20
N ALA A 986 26.73 -13.33 37.12
CA ALA A 986 26.64 -14.79 37.11
C ALA A 986 25.89 -15.30 35.87
N LEU A 987 24.72 -14.71 35.54
CA LEU A 987 23.96 -15.06 34.33
C LEU A 987 24.78 -14.83 33.05
N LYS A 988 25.48 -13.70 32.95
CA LYS A 988 26.35 -13.40 31.79
C LYS A 988 27.49 -14.40 31.65
N ALA A 989 28.03 -14.94 32.73
CA ALA A 989 29.12 -15.90 32.65
C ALA A 989 28.68 -17.28 32.13
N CYS A 990 27.43 -17.69 32.35
CA CYS A 990 26.92 -19.01 31.94
C CYS A 990 25.81 -18.99 30.85
N HIS A 991 25.44 -17.82 30.31
CA HIS A 991 24.33 -17.68 29.33
C HIS A 991 24.46 -18.54 28.05
N ILE A 992 25.67 -18.99 27.72
CA ILE A 992 25.93 -19.87 26.56
C ILE A 992 25.41 -21.29 26.83
N LYS A 993 25.39 -21.75 28.09
CA LYS A 993 24.96 -23.11 28.46
C LYS A 993 24.58 -23.24 29.94
N PHE A 994 23.29 -23.32 30.24
CA PHE A 994 22.78 -23.55 31.62
C PHE A 994 22.79 -25.03 32.05
N SER A 995 22.68 -25.98 31.12
CA SER A 995 22.49 -27.42 31.39
C SER A 995 23.62 -28.14 32.15
N GLY A 996 24.72 -27.45 32.45
CA GLY A 996 25.84 -27.95 33.24
C GLY A 996 25.87 -27.49 34.71
N HIS A 997 24.88 -26.71 35.15
CA HIS A 997 24.87 -26.07 36.47
C HIS A 997 23.70 -26.54 37.34
N ASP A 998 23.78 -26.33 38.65
CA ASP A 998 22.68 -26.62 39.59
C ASP A 998 21.44 -25.75 39.31
N PRO A 999 20.24 -26.34 39.07
CA PRO A 999 18.99 -25.61 38.88
C PRO A 999 18.68 -24.61 40.02
N GLU A 1000 18.99 -24.97 41.27
CA GLU A 1000 18.73 -24.10 42.42
C GLU A 1000 19.60 -22.84 42.38
N LEU A 1001 20.82 -22.96 41.87
CA LEU A 1001 21.72 -21.83 41.67
C LEU A 1001 21.23 -20.90 40.54
N VAL A 1002 20.74 -21.45 39.43
CA VAL A 1002 20.15 -20.67 38.33
C VAL A 1002 18.90 -19.91 38.81
N MET A 1003 18.07 -20.57 39.62
CA MET A 1003 16.90 -19.95 40.27
C MET A 1003 17.31 -18.77 41.17
N GLU A 1004 18.32 -18.94 42.02
CA GLU A 1004 18.84 -17.87 42.88
C GLU A 1004 19.37 -16.66 42.08
N MET A 1005 19.99 -16.90 40.92
CA MET A 1005 20.42 -15.82 40.03
C MET A 1005 19.22 -15.00 39.53
N LEU A 1006 18.19 -15.67 39.01
CA LEU A 1006 17.01 -15.00 38.46
C LEU A 1006 16.24 -14.23 39.55
N GLU A 1007 16.06 -14.82 40.74
CA GLU A 1007 15.49 -14.12 41.89
C GLU A 1007 16.32 -12.91 42.33
N GLY A 1008 17.65 -13.01 42.27
CA GLY A 1008 18.56 -11.92 42.58
C GLY A 1008 18.36 -10.73 41.66
N VAL A 1009 18.19 -10.97 40.35
CA VAL A 1009 17.85 -9.93 39.36
C VAL A 1009 16.51 -9.29 39.71
N MET A 1010 15.50 -10.08 40.08
CA MET A 1010 14.18 -9.57 40.48
C MET A 1010 14.19 -8.72 41.76
N LYS A 1011 15.12 -8.99 42.68
CA LYS A 1011 15.35 -8.17 43.88
C LYS A 1011 16.10 -6.87 43.57
N GLY A 1012 16.43 -6.61 42.31
CA GLY A 1012 17.12 -5.41 41.85
C GLY A 1012 18.64 -5.46 42.04
N PHE A 1013 19.22 -6.62 42.36
CA PHE A 1013 20.65 -6.71 42.59
C PHE A 1013 21.41 -6.52 41.28
N GLU A 1014 22.45 -5.68 41.33
CA GLU A 1014 23.37 -5.39 40.22
C GLU A 1014 22.74 -4.60 39.03
N LEU A 1015 21.47 -4.22 39.07
CA LEU A 1015 20.79 -3.55 37.95
C LEU A 1015 21.32 -2.14 37.64
N ASP A 1016 21.77 -1.39 38.66
CA ASP A 1016 22.34 -0.05 38.50
C ASP A 1016 23.83 -0.09 38.09
N GLU A 1017 24.48 -1.25 38.22
CA GLU A 1017 25.93 -1.43 38.02
C GLU A 1017 26.27 -2.21 36.73
N ALA A 1018 25.32 -2.98 36.19
CA ALA A 1018 25.54 -3.85 35.04
C ALA A 1018 24.39 -3.74 34.01
N GLN A 1019 24.76 -3.80 32.72
CA GLN A 1019 23.77 -3.89 31.65
C GLN A 1019 22.94 -5.17 31.78
N VAL A 1020 21.61 -5.05 31.81
CA VAL A 1020 20.68 -6.18 31.87
C VAL A 1020 20.90 -7.12 30.67
N PRO A 1021 20.88 -8.46 30.85
CA PRO A 1021 20.97 -9.42 29.75
C PRO A 1021 19.84 -9.23 28.73
N GLN A 1022 20.06 -9.69 27.50
CA GLN A 1022 18.99 -9.72 26.47
C GLN A 1022 17.91 -10.75 26.83
N SER A 1023 16.70 -10.58 26.29
CA SER A 1023 15.53 -11.42 26.59
C SER A 1023 15.78 -12.93 26.44
N TYR A 1024 16.54 -13.34 25.42
CA TYR A 1024 16.85 -14.75 25.17
C TYR A 1024 17.60 -15.44 26.33
N VAL A 1025 18.36 -14.67 27.13
CA VAL A 1025 19.10 -15.23 28.28
C VAL A 1025 18.13 -15.66 29.38
N PHE A 1026 17.08 -14.88 29.62
CA PHE A 1026 16.02 -15.22 30.57
C PHE A 1026 15.17 -16.39 30.07
N GLN A 1027 14.83 -16.42 28.78
CA GLN A 1027 14.09 -17.52 28.15
C GLN A 1027 14.83 -18.84 28.33
N HIS A 1028 16.10 -18.93 27.93
CA HIS A 1028 16.89 -20.16 28.07
C HIS A 1028 17.06 -20.62 29.53
N ALA A 1029 17.14 -19.69 30.47
CA ALA A 1029 17.24 -20.02 31.89
C ALA A 1029 15.93 -20.61 32.42
N ILE A 1030 14.78 -20.03 32.07
CA ILE A 1030 13.45 -20.53 32.44
C ILE A 1030 13.18 -21.90 31.79
N ASP A 1031 13.45 -22.04 30.49
CA ASP A 1031 13.28 -23.32 29.77
C ASP A 1031 14.09 -24.44 30.45
N TYR A 1032 15.32 -24.14 30.85
CA TYR A 1032 16.16 -25.08 31.60
C TYR A 1032 15.54 -25.46 32.96
N LEU A 1033 15.04 -24.49 33.73
CA LEU A 1033 14.39 -24.77 35.03
C LEU A 1033 13.12 -25.61 34.86
N GLU A 1034 12.31 -25.33 33.84
CA GLU A 1034 11.11 -26.11 33.49
C GLU A 1034 11.45 -27.56 33.10
N GLU A 1035 12.47 -27.78 32.26
CA GLU A 1035 12.88 -29.10 31.77
C GLU A 1035 13.40 -30.02 32.89
N THR A 1036 14.08 -29.45 33.89
CA THR A 1036 14.69 -30.23 34.98
C THR A 1036 13.66 -30.73 36.00
N GLY A 1037 12.54 -30.01 36.16
CA GLY A 1037 11.51 -30.34 37.16
C GLY A 1037 12.01 -30.29 38.62
N ALA A 1038 13.15 -29.64 38.88
CA ALA A 1038 13.79 -29.61 40.19
C ALA A 1038 13.25 -28.50 41.11
N ILE A 1039 12.65 -27.44 40.56
CA ILE A 1039 12.14 -26.28 41.29
C ILE A 1039 10.64 -26.44 41.58
N ASP A 1040 10.19 -25.93 42.72
CA ASP A 1040 8.76 -25.88 43.05
C ASP A 1040 7.97 -25.07 42.01
N GLU A 1041 6.84 -25.63 41.59
CA GLU A 1041 6.00 -25.07 40.52
C GLU A 1041 5.55 -23.64 40.83
N MET A 1042 5.21 -23.30 42.08
CA MET A 1042 4.74 -21.96 42.42
C MET A 1042 5.87 -20.94 42.44
N GLN A 1043 7.10 -21.35 42.78
CA GLN A 1043 8.25 -20.47 42.70
C GLN A 1043 8.57 -20.11 41.24
N LEU A 1044 8.43 -21.08 40.33
CA LEU A 1044 8.64 -20.86 38.90
C LEU A 1044 7.56 -19.96 38.29
N VAL A 1045 6.29 -20.14 38.68
CA VAL A 1045 5.16 -19.26 38.28
C VAL A 1045 5.39 -17.81 38.69
N GLN A 1046 5.86 -17.57 39.92
CA GLN A 1046 6.16 -16.21 40.39
C GLN A 1046 7.25 -15.54 39.55
N LEU A 1047 8.24 -16.33 39.13
CA LEU A 1047 9.35 -15.84 38.33
C LEU A 1047 8.92 -15.55 36.88
N GLU A 1048 8.15 -16.45 36.27
CA GLU A 1048 7.58 -16.25 34.92
C GLU A 1048 6.67 -15.03 34.88
N PHE A 1049 5.80 -14.83 35.88
CA PHE A 1049 4.94 -13.63 35.98
C PHE A 1049 5.75 -12.33 36.05
N ALA A 1050 6.83 -12.35 36.81
CA ALA A 1050 7.75 -11.22 36.97
C ALA A 1050 8.52 -10.89 35.69
N LEU A 1051 8.93 -11.91 34.93
CA LEU A 1051 9.73 -11.79 33.71
C LEU A 1051 8.90 -11.78 32.42
N ILE A 1052 7.57 -11.84 32.50
CA ILE A 1052 6.69 -12.04 31.32
C ILE A 1052 6.91 -11.03 30.20
N ARG A 1053 7.26 -9.77 30.52
CA ARG A 1053 7.59 -8.74 29.52
C ARG A 1053 8.85 -9.04 28.70
N ALA A 1054 9.80 -9.77 29.30
CA ALA A 1054 11.00 -10.24 28.63
C ALA A 1054 10.79 -11.57 27.91
N LEU A 1055 9.91 -12.44 28.43
CA LEU A 1055 9.61 -13.76 27.87
C LEU A 1055 8.68 -13.67 26.66
N GLY A 1056 7.79 -12.66 26.63
CA GLY A 1056 6.68 -12.54 25.68
C GLY A 1056 5.37 -13.03 26.30
N PHE A 1057 4.24 -12.52 25.78
CA PHE A 1057 2.91 -12.90 26.26
C PHE A 1057 2.27 -14.03 25.45
N GLU A 1058 2.69 -14.21 24.19
CA GLU A 1058 2.08 -15.16 23.24
C GLU A 1058 2.81 -16.53 23.23
N GLU A 1059 2.13 -17.56 22.71
CA GLU A 1059 2.62 -18.91 22.41
C GLU A 1059 2.91 -19.90 23.56
N GLU A 1060 2.64 -19.60 24.84
CA GLU A 1060 2.93 -20.44 26.03
C GLU A 1060 4.41 -20.90 26.20
N GLN A 1061 5.23 -20.87 25.14
CA GLN A 1061 6.52 -21.57 25.01
C GLN A 1061 7.53 -21.18 26.08
N HIS A 1062 7.48 -19.93 26.55
CA HIS A 1062 8.45 -19.37 27.50
C HIS A 1062 7.86 -19.09 28.90
N ALA A 1063 6.59 -19.46 29.15
CA ALA A 1063 5.91 -19.30 30.45
C ALA A 1063 4.92 -20.45 30.70
N LYS A 1064 5.36 -21.71 30.51
CA LYS A 1064 4.47 -22.88 30.48
C LYS A 1064 3.88 -23.13 31.85
N SER A 1065 4.67 -22.94 32.91
CA SER A 1065 4.23 -23.17 34.29
C SER A 1065 3.16 -22.17 34.70
N LEU A 1066 3.32 -20.89 34.36
CA LEU A 1066 2.35 -19.81 34.60
C LEU A 1066 1.00 -20.10 33.94
N TYR A 1067 0.98 -20.37 32.63
CA TYR A 1067 -0.27 -20.65 31.93
C TYR A 1067 -0.92 -21.97 32.38
N ARG A 1068 -0.12 -23.00 32.72
CA ARG A 1068 -0.61 -24.25 33.30
C ARG A 1068 -1.29 -24.02 34.65
N VAL A 1069 -0.62 -23.31 35.57
CA VAL A 1069 -1.16 -23.03 36.91
C VAL A 1069 -2.37 -22.11 36.82
N LEU A 1070 -2.33 -21.09 35.95
CA LEU A 1070 -3.44 -20.17 35.72
C LEU A 1070 -4.74 -20.91 35.39
N MET A 1071 -4.69 -21.96 34.56
CA MET A 1071 -5.86 -22.75 34.13
C MET A 1071 -6.08 -24.06 34.91
N SER A 1072 -5.32 -24.30 35.98
CA SER A 1072 -5.52 -25.45 36.88
C SER A 1072 -5.81 -25.06 38.33
N ARG A 1073 -5.48 -23.84 38.76
CA ARG A 1073 -5.75 -23.29 40.10
C ARG A 1073 -6.65 -22.04 40.02
N PRO A 1074 -7.96 -22.16 40.31
CA PRO A 1074 -8.92 -21.05 40.25
C PRO A 1074 -8.52 -19.82 41.08
N GLU A 1075 -7.78 -20.02 42.17
CA GLU A 1075 -7.30 -18.96 43.05
C GLU A 1075 -6.35 -18.01 42.31
N VAL A 1076 -5.42 -18.54 41.51
CA VAL A 1076 -4.42 -17.76 40.76
C VAL A 1076 -5.10 -16.95 39.66
N PHE A 1077 -6.06 -17.56 38.94
CA PHE A 1077 -6.88 -16.85 37.97
C PHE A 1077 -7.62 -15.66 38.59
N LEU A 1078 -8.22 -15.85 39.78
CA LEU A 1078 -8.92 -14.78 40.46
C LEU A 1078 -7.97 -13.70 41.00
N GLU A 1079 -6.77 -14.06 41.45
CA GLU A 1079 -5.75 -13.10 41.88
C GLU A 1079 -5.40 -12.12 40.74
N LEU A 1080 -5.20 -12.62 39.51
CA LEU A 1080 -4.95 -11.76 38.35
C LEU A 1080 -6.15 -10.86 38.03
N LEU A 1081 -7.38 -11.38 38.09
CA LEU A 1081 -8.58 -10.56 37.94
C LEU A 1081 -8.68 -9.47 39.02
N CYS A 1082 -8.24 -9.75 40.24
CA CYS A 1082 -8.27 -8.78 41.34
C CYS A 1082 -7.24 -7.66 41.18
N LEU A 1083 -6.13 -7.91 40.49
CA LEU A 1083 -5.12 -6.90 40.13
C LEU A 1083 -5.66 -5.91 39.09
N ILE A 1084 -6.41 -6.41 38.10
CA ILE A 1084 -6.92 -5.60 36.99
C ILE A 1084 -8.19 -4.85 37.39
N TYR A 1085 -9.14 -5.57 38.00
CA TYR A 1085 -10.49 -5.06 38.21
C TYR A 1085 -10.74 -4.72 39.67
N LYS A 1086 -11.37 -3.57 39.91
CA LYS A 1086 -11.93 -3.23 41.23
C LYS A 1086 -13.19 -4.08 41.53
N PRO A 1087 -13.55 -4.28 42.81
CA PRO A 1087 -14.84 -4.85 43.18
C PRO A 1087 -15.98 -3.99 42.60
N ARG A 1088 -17.06 -4.63 42.14
CA ARG A 1088 -18.19 -3.93 41.51
C ARG A 1088 -18.81 -2.85 42.41
N ASN A 1089 -18.92 -3.12 43.70
CA ASN A 1089 -19.53 -2.26 44.72
C ASN A 1089 -18.50 -1.62 45.67
N GLY A 1090 -17.21 -1.63 45.32
CA GLY A 1090 -16.12 -1.09 46.14
C GLY A 1090 -15.59 0.27 45.69
N PRO A 1091 -14.97 1.07 46.58
CA PRO A 1091 -14.27 2.29 46.20
C PRO A 1091 -13.05 1.97 45.31
N PRO A 1092 -12.68 2.87 44.38
CA PRO A 1092 -11.42 2.72 43.63
C PRO A 1092 -10.24 2.72 44.60
N ARG A 1093 -9.26 1.84 44.37
CA ARG A 1093 -7.99 1.82 45.10
C ARG A 1093 -7.00 2.73 44.39
N ASP A 1094 -6.30 3.56 45.16
CA ASP A 1094 -5.09 4.24 44.68
C ASP A 1094 -4.00 3.17 44.51
N ALA A 1095 -3.51 3.02 43.28
CA ALA A 1095 -2.46 2.07 42.94
C ALA A 1095 -1.12 2.78 42.78
N ASP A 1096 -0.08 2.28 43.45
CA ASP A 1096 1.30 2.71 43.19
C ASP A 1096 1.81 2.18 41.83
N ASP A 1097 2.96 2.66 41.36
CA ASP A 1097 3.47 2.30 40.04
C ASP A 1097 3.85 0.81 39.92
N GLN A 1098 4.18 0.16 41.04
CA GLN A 1098 4.44 -1.28 41.09
C GLN A 1098 3.13 -2.08 40.90
N GLN A 1099 2.04 -1.63 41.51
CA GLN A 1099 0.71 -2.20 41.35
C GLN A 1099 0.16 -1.99 39.94
N LYS A 1100 0.44 -0.85 39.30
CA LYS A 1100 0.09 -0.60 37.89
C LYS A 1100 0.81 -1.58 36.94
N GLY A 1101 2.13 -1.73 37.09
CA GLY A 1101 2.90 -2.67 36.27
C GLY A 1101 2.44 -4.13 36.44
N ALA A 1102 2.09 -4.53 37.66
CA ALA A 1102 1.51 -5.86 37.91
C ALA A 1102 0.13 -6.04 37.27
N ALA A 1103 -0.72 -5.01 37.30
CA ALA A 1103 -2.03 -5.03 36.66
C ALA A 1103 -1.93 -5.08 35.13
N GLU A 1104 -0.98 -4.37 34.52
CA GLU A 1104 -0.68 -4.44 33.08
C GLU A 1104 -0.24 -5.85 32.68
N ASN A 1105 0.71 -6.45 33.40
CA ASN A 1105 1.14 -7.83 33.15
C ASN A 1105 -0.03 -8.80 33.26
N ALA A 1106 -0.83 -8.70 34.33
CA ALA A 1106 -2.00 -9.54 34.55
C ALA A 1106 -3.03 -9.42 33.40
N TRP A 1107 -3.27 -8.20 32.91
CA TRP A 1107 -4.18 -7.95 31.79
C TRP A 1107 -3.68 -8.64 30.52
N HIS A 1108 -2.41 -8.48 30.17
CA HIS A 1108 -1.84 -9.11 28.98
C HIS A 1108 -1.83 -10.64 29.08
N ILE A 1109 -1.47 -11.21 30.23
CA ILE A 1109 -1.48 -12.67 30.46
C ILE A 1109 -2.89 -13.23 30.26
N LEU A 1110 -3.92 -12.60 30.84
CA LEU A 1110 -5.29 -13.09 30.71
C LEU A 1110 -5.83 -12.97 29.28
N HIS A 1111 -5.45 -11.94 28.52
CA HIS A 1111 -5.92 -11.74 27.14
C HIS A 1111 -5.12 -12.54 26.11
N ALA A 1112 -3.91 -12.99 26.44
CA ALA A 1112 -3.08 -13.88 25.60
C ALA A 1112 -3.25 -15.38 25.96
N CYS A 1113 -4.02 -15.70 27.00
CA CYS A 1113 -4.21 -17.08 27.44
C CYS A 1113 -5.11 -17.87 26.47
N GLU A 1114 -4.50 -18.80 25.74
CA GLU A 1114 -5.22 -19.72 24.86
C GLU A 1114 -5.52 -21.08 25.52
N ARG A 1115 -4.81 -21.38 26.63
CA ARG A 1115 -4.95 -22.63 27.38
C ARG A 1115 -6.35 -22.80 27.94
N GLN A 1116 -6.92 -23.99 27.76
CA GLN A 1116 -8.25 -24.29 28.29
C GLN A 1116 -8.17 -24.85 29.72
N PRO A 1117 -9.16 -24.57 30.59
CA PRO A 1117 -9.30 -25.26 31.87
C PRO A 1117 -9.34 -26.78 31.69
N GLY A 1118 -8.68 -27.53 32.58
CA GLY A 1118 -8.64 -29.00 32.51
C GLY A 1118 -7.72 -29.58 31.43
N THR A 1119 -6.83 -28.78 30.83
CA THR A 1119 -5.84 -29.26 29.84
C THR A 1119 -4.75 -30.12 30.49
N ASN A 1120 -4.68 -31.39 30.09
CA ASN A 1120 -3.67 -32.37 30.48
C ASN A 1120 -2.31 -32.11 29.80
N PRO A 1121 -1.21 -32.75 30.28
CA PRO A 1121 0.12 -32.63 29.67
C PRO A 1121 0.20 -33.10 28.20
N ASP A 1122 -0.72 -33.97 27.76
CA ASP A 1122 -0.81 -34.46 26.38
C ASP A 1122 -1.66 -33.55 25.47
N GLY A 1123 -2.18 -32.43 25.99
CA GLY A 1123 -3.04 -31.49 25.28
C GLY A 1123 -4.52 -31.88 25.24
N SER A 1124 -4.90 -33.03 25.80
CA SER A 1124 -6.32 -33.40 25.94
C SER A 1124 -7.02 -32.57 27.03
N ILE A 1125 -8.31 -32.31 26.89
CA ILE A 1125 -9.09 -31.55 27.88
C ILE A 1125 -9.98 -32.51 28.68
N ASP A 1126 -9.77 -32.57 29.99
CA ASP A 1126 -10.66 -33.26 30.91
C ASP A 1126 -11.86 -32.36 31.25
N GLY A 1127 -13.05 -32.75 30.78
CA GLY A 1127 -14.27 -31.98 30.95
C GLY A 1127 -14.73 -31.84 32.40
N ASP A 1128 -14.50 -32.85 33.24
CA ASP A 1128 -14.93 -32.79 34.65
C ASP A 1128 -14.05 -31.81 35.44
N LEU A 1129 -12.73 -31.81 35.18
CA LEU A 1129 -11.81 -30.83 35.77
C LEU A 1129 -12.09 -29.41 35.28
N ALA A 1130 -12.43 -29.23 34.00
CA ALA A 1130 -12.78 -27.93 33.43
C ALA A 1130 -14.05 -27.35 34.08
N ILE A 1131 -15.08 -28.18 34.28
CA ILE A 1131 -16.32 -27.81 34.99
C ILE A 1131 -16.01 -27.40 36.42
N GLN A 1132 -15.23 -28.21 37.14
CA GLN A 1132 -14.87 -27.93 38.52
C GLN A 1132 -14.11 -26.60 38.65
N PHE A 1133 -13.13 -26.36 37.78
CA PHE A 1133 -12.37 -25.11 37.76
C PHE A 1133 -13.27 -23.88 37.59
N VAL A 1134 -14.21 -23.92 36.63
CA VAL A 1134 -15.12 -22.80 36.37
C VAL A 1134 -16.08 -22.58 37.55
N GLU A 1135 -16.61 -23.64 38.15
CA GLU A 1135 -17.49 -23.52 39.33
C GLU A 1135 -16.76 -22.90 40.53
N ASP A 1136 -15.53 -23.34 40.79
CA ASP A 1136 -14.69 -22.82 41.87
C ASP A 1136 -14.26 -21.37 41.61
N ALA A 1137 -13.84 -21.03 40.38
CA ALA A 1137 -13.48 -19.65 39.99
C ALA A 1137 -14.65 -18.69 40.19
N ARG A 1138 -15.87 -19.08 39.77
CA ARG A 1138 -17.08 -18.27 39.93
C ARG A 1138 -17.50 -18.11 41.39
N ARG A 1139 -17.35 -19.17 42.22
CA ARG A 1139 -17.58 -19.07 43.67
C ARG A 1139 -16.65 -18.02 44.28
N LEU A 1140 -15.35 -18.13 44.03
CA LEU A 1140 -14.35 -17.21 44.57
C LEU A 1140 -14.57 -15.77 44.03
N ALA A 1141 -14.90 -15.62 42.75
CA ALA A 1141 -15.20 -14.32 42.15
C ALA A 1141 -16.45 -13.66 42.75
N THR A 1142 -17.44 -14.46 43.16
CA THR A 1142 -18.63 -13.97 43.86
C THR A 1142 -18.27 -13.45 45.26
N GLU A 1143 -17.44 -14.19 45.99
CA GLU A 1143 -16.94 -13.79 47.32
C GLU A 1143 -16.13 -12.48 47.26
N GLN A 1144 -15.43 -12.23 46.15
CA GLN A 1144 -14.61 -11.05 45.90
C GLN A 1144 -15.30 -9.95 45.06
N ASP A 1145 -16.63 -10.07 44.81
CA ASP A 1145 -17.46 -9.09 44.06
C ASP A 1145 -16.94 -8.77 42.64
N ARG A 1146 -16.57 -9.83 41.89
CA ARG A 1146 -16.00 -9.80 40.53
C ARG A 1146 -16.59 -10.84 39.56
N LEU A 1147 -17.78 -11.39 39.86
CA LEU A 1147 -18.40 -12.44 39.06
C LEU A 1147 -18.55 -12.08 37.57
N GLU A 1148 -19.00 -10.85 37.26
CA GLU A 1148 -19.21 -10.41 35.86
C GLU A 1148 -17.91 -10.45 35.03
N VAL A 1149 -16.83 -9.82 35.53
CA VAL A 1149 -15.54 -9.81 34.81
C VAL A 1149 -14.90 -11.19 34.74
N CYS A 1150 -15.11 -12.03 35.77
CA CYS A 1150 -14.69 -13.43 35.77
C CYS A 1150 -15.38 -14.21 34.64
N ASP A 1151 -16.70 -14.10 34.52
CA ASP A 1151 -17.46 -14.79 33.48
C ASP A 1151 -17.04 -14.29 32.08
N ILE A 1152 -16.86 -12.98 31.88
CA ILE A 1152 -16.37 -12.41 30.60
C ILE A 1152 -14.99 -12.98 30.22
N THR A 1153 -14.02 -12.94 31.14
CA THR A 1153 -12.65 -13.40 30.85
C THR A 1153 -12.61 -14.90 30.60
N LEU A 1154 -13.37 -15.72 31.35
CA LEU A 1154 -13.51 -17.15 31.08
C LEU A 1154 -14.11 -17.39 29.69
N GLY A 1155 -15.15 -16.63 29.32
CA GLY A 1155 -15.74 -16.68 27.99
C GLY A 1155 -14.71 -16.42 26.89
N GLN A 1156 -13.88 -15.38 27.04
CA GLN A 1156 -12.83 -15.03 26.08
C GLN A 1156 -11.82 -16.19 25.90
N ILE A 1157 -11.37 -16.79 27.00
CA ILE A 1157 -10.45 -17.94 26.97
C ILE A 1157 -11.10 -19.15 26.26
N LEU A 1158 -12.38 -19.43 26.56
CA LEU A 1158 -13.12 -20.52 25.91
C LEU A 1158 -13.29 -20.34 24.40
N ALA A 1159 -13.14 -19.12 23.87
CA ALA A 1159 -13.12 -18.88 22.43
C ALA A 1159 -11.88 -19.50 21.74
N HIS A 1160 -10.82 -19.82 22.48
CA HIS A 1160 -9.63 -20.51 21.95
C HIS A 1160 -9.74 -22.05 22.01
N ALA A 1161 -10.88 -22.59 22.45
CA ALA A 1161 -11.09 -24.04 22.48
C ALA A 1161 -10.93 -24.69 21.08
N PRO A 1162 -10.36 -25.91 21.00
CA PRO A 1162 -10.24 -26.65 19.75
C PRO A 1162 -11.61 -27.12 19.24
N ASN A 1163 -11.66 -27.66 18.02
CA ASN A 1163 -12.86 -28.31 17.49
C ASN A 1163 -13.19 -29.60 18.27
N GLY A 1164 -14.47 -29.92 18.37
CA GLY A 1164 -14.93 -31.21 18.89
C GLY A 1164 -14.58 -32.36 17.96
N ALA A 1165 -14.66 -33.60 18.48
CA ALA A 1165 -14.40 -34.81 17.69
C ALA A 1165 -15.40 -34.99 16.53
N ASP A 1166 -16.56 -34.35 16.61
CA ASP A 1166 -17.60 -34.28 15.57
C ASP A 1166 -17.30 -33.24 14.48
N GLY A 1167 -16.21 -32.49 14.61
CA GLY A 1167 -15.79 -31.44 13.67
C GLY A 1167 -16.45 -30.08 13.91
N PHE A 1168 -17.34 -29.93 14.90
CA PHE A 1168 -17.95 -28.63 15.22
C PHE A 1168 -17.16 -27.86 16.27
N TRP A 1169 -17.21 -26.53 16.20
CA TRP A 1169 -16.55 -25.63 17.15
C TRP A 1169 -17.60 -24.89 18.01
N PRO A 1170 -17.33 -24.63 19.31
CA PRO A 1170 -16.15 -25.02 20.09
C PRO A 1170 -16.18 -26.50 20.48
N GLY A 1171 -15.13 -27.04 21.11
CA GLY A 1171 -15.04 -28.44 21.55
C GLY A 1171 -15.95 -28.78 22.73
N ASP A 1172 -16.18 -30.07 22.98
CA ASP A 1172 -17.23 -30.58 23.88
C ASP A 1172 -17.19 -29.99 25.30
N SER A 1173 -16.01 -29.86 25.91
CA SER A 1173 -15.85 -29.26 27.24
C SER A 1173 -16.32 -27.80 27.28
N ALA A 1174 -15.91 -27.00 26.29
CA ALA A 1174 -16.34 -25.60 26.18
C ALA A 1174 -17.85 -25.48 25.90
N ARG A 1175 -18.43 -26.37 25.07
CA ARG A 1175 -19.89 -26.40 24.84
C ARG A 1175 -20.65 -26.62 26.13
N VAL A 1176 -20.25 -27.61 26.93
CA VAL A 1176 -20.91 -27.92 28.20
C VAL A 1176 -20.82 -26.75 29.18
N LEU A 1177 -19.67 -26.08 29.27
CA LEU A 1177 -19.47 -24.91 30.13
C LEU A 1177 -20.35 -23.73 29.70
N LEU A 1178 -20.36 -23.39 28.41
CA LEU A 1178 -21.14 -22.29 27.85
C LEU A 1178 -22.65 -22.56 27.91
N GLU A 1179 -23.08 -23.83 27.81
CA GLU A 1179 -24.49 -24.22 27.88
C GLU A 1179 -24.99 -24.36 29.34
N ARG A 1180 -24.15 -24.84 30.27
CA ARG A 1180 -24.51 -24.95 31.70
C ARG A 1180 -24.50 -23.62 32.43
N ALA A 1181 -23.73 -22.64 31.99
CA ALA A 1181 -23.59 -21.38 32.71
C ALA A 1181 -24.87 -20.53 32.57
N PRO A 1182 -25.56 -20.17 33.68
CA PRO A 1182 -26.71 -19.25 33.64
C PRO A 1182 -26.33 -17.78 33.39
N SER A 1183 -25.13 -17.51 32.86
CA SER A 1183 -24.52 -16.18 32.78
C SER A 1183 -24.38 -15.71 31.34
N GLU A 1184 -25.21 -14.72 30.96
CA GLU A 1184 -25.09 -14.02 29.68
C GLU A 1184 -23.70 -13.38 29.50
N ASP A 1185 -23.00 -13.07 30.61
CA ASP A 1185 -21.67 -12.46 30.60
C ASP A 1185 -20.59 -13.39 30.04
N MET A 1186 -20.69 -14.70 30.30
CA MET A 1186 -19.74 -15.68 29.79
C MET A 1186 -19.91 -15.90 28.27
N LEU A 1187 -21.16 -15.96 27.81
CA LEU A 1187 -21.46 -16.00 26.37
C LEU A 1187 -21.03 -14.70 25.67
N ARG A 1188 -21.19 -13.54 26.33
CA ARG A 1188 -20.67 -12.25 25.84
C ARG A 1188 -19.15 -12.26 25.75
N GLY A 1189 -18.45 -12.78 26.77
CA GLY A 1189 -17.01 -12.97 26.74
C GLY A 1189 -16.55 -13.86 25.58
N PHE A 1190 -17.24 -14.98 25.38
CA PHE A 1190 -17.00 -15.89 24.26
C PHE A 1190 -17.19 -15.23 22.90
N TYR A 1191 -18.27 -14.45 22.75
CA TYR A 1191 -18.50 -13.64 21.56
C TYR A 1191 -17.34 -12.66 21.32
N THR A 1192 -16.91 -11.90 22.34
CA THR A 1192 -15.81 -10.94 22.24
C THR A 1192 -14.48 -11.62 21.90
N GLY A 1193 -14.15 -12.73 22.56
CA GLY A 1193 -12.95 -13.52 22.28
C GLY A 1193 -12.94 -14.01 20.83
N SER A 1194 -14.07 -14.52 20.34
CA SER A 1194 -14.22 -14.99 18.96
C SER A 1194 -13.98 -13.89 17.93
N MET A 1195 -14.47 -12.68 18.19
CA MET A 1195 -14.22 -11.52 17.33
C MET A 1195 -12.74 -11.10 17.35
N ASN A 1196 -12.11 -11.09 18.52
CA ASN A 1196 -10.71 -10.69 18.69
C ASN A 1196 -9.72 -11.67 18.05
N LYS A 1197 -10.06 -12.98 18.00
CA LYS A 1197 -9.26 -14.01 17.30
C LYS A 1197 -9.01 -13.70 15.82
N ARG A 1198 -9.81 -12.84 15.19
CA ARG A 1198 -9.59 -12.42 13.80
C ARG A 1198 -8.27 -11.68 13.63
N GLY A 1199 -7.79 -10.96 14.65
CA GLY A 1199 -6.60 -10.14 14.57
C GLY A 1199 -6.69 -9.02 13.52
N VAL A 1200 -5.53 -8.55 13.05
CA VAL A 1200 -5.42 -7.53 12.00
C VAL A 1200 -5.63 -8.18 10.63
N HIS A 1201 -6.60 -7.71 9.86
CA HIS A 1201 -6.84 -8.14 8.48
C HIS A 1201 -6.68 -6.98 7.48
N SER A 1202 -6.33 -7.32 6.24
CA SER A 1202 -6.23 -6.38 5.12
C SER A 1202 -7.08 -6.86 3.94
N ARG A 1203 -7.53 -5.93 3.11
CA ARG A 1203 -8.29 -6.22 1.88
C ARG A 1203 -7.84 -5.30 0.75
N ALA A 1204 -8.12 -5.68 -0.49
CA ALA A 1204 -7.82 -4.81 -1.63
C ALA A 1204 -8.70 -3.53 -1.59
N ALA A 1205 -8.25 -2.45 -2.25
CA ALA A 1205 -8.86 -1.13 -2.11
C ALA A 1205 -10.38 -1.09 -2.40
N TYR A 1206 -10.84 -1.92 -3.34
CA TYR A 1206 -12.22 -1.98 -3.82
C TYR A 1206 -12.91 -3.31 -3.48
N GLU A 1207 -12.31 -4.13 -2.62
CA GLU A 1207 -12.87 -5.40 -2.17
C GLU A 1207 -13.97 -5.15 -1.12
N GLY A 1208 -15.11 -5.83 -1.29
CA GLY A 1208 -16.27 -5.75 -0.40
C GLY A 1208 -16.21 -6.75 0.76
N GLY A 1209 -17.39 -7.18 1.21
CA GLY A 1209 -17.59 -7.99 2.41
C GLY A 1209 -17.42 -9.49 2.27
N ASP A 1210 -16.71 -9.99 1.26
CA ASP A 1210 -16.65 -11.44 0.98
C ASP A 1210 -15.91 -12.22 2.08
N GLN A 1211 -14.82 -11.67 2.63
CA GLN A 1211 -14.12 -12.25 3.78
C GLN A 1211 -15.06 -12.39 5.00
N GLU A 1212 -15.89 -11.37 5.25
CA GLU A 1212 -16.88 -11.42 6.33
C GLU A 1212 -17.98 -12.45 6.04
N ARG A 1213 -18.42 -12.62 4.79
CA ARG A 1213 -19.41 -13.64 4.42
C ARG A 1213 -18.88 -15.05 4.60
N GLU A 1214 -17.60 -15.30 4.30
CA GLU A 1214 -16.96 -16.59 4.55
C GLU A 1214 -16.95 -16.91 6.05
N LEU A 1215 -16.59 -15.94 6.89
CA LEU A 1215 -16.67 -16.07 8.36
C LEU A 1215 -18.11 -16.28 8.83
N ALA A 1216 -19.07 -15.54 8.27
CA ALA A 1216 -20.48 -15.72 8.60
C ALA A 1216 -20.98 -17.13 8.22
N ALA A 1217 -20.58 -17.65 7.06
CA ALA A 1217 -20.89 -19.02 6.63
C ALA A 1217 -20.25 -20.06 7.56
N HIS A 1218 -18.99 -19.84 7.96
CA HIS A 1218 -18.28 -20.70 8.92
C HIS A 1218 -19.01 -20.76 10.27
N TYR A 1219 -19.31 -19.63 10.90
CA TYR A 1219 -20.02 -19.62 12.18
C TYR A 1219 -21.44 -20.18 12.06
N ARG A 1220 -22.15 -19.91 10.96
CA ARG A 1220 -23.50 -20.46 10.71
C ARG A 1220 -23.47 -21.98 10.53
N HIS A 1221 -22.44 -22.54 9.90
CA HIS A 1221 -22.25 -23.98 9.80
C HIS A 1221 -22.13 -24.63 11.18
N HIS A 1222 -21.28 -24.09 12.06
CA HIS A 1222 -21.15 -24.58 13.43
C HIS A 1222 -22.42 -24.40 14.25
N ALA A 1223 -23.09 -23.26 14.10
CA ALA A 1223 -24.32 -22.98 14.81
C ALA A 1223 -25.43 -23.99 14.46
N ASN A 1224 -25.63 -24.28 13.18
CA ASN A 1224 -26.64 -25.24 12.71
C ASN A 1224 -26.36 -26.67 13.20
N GLY A 1225 -25.08 -27.05 13.32
CA GLY A 1225 -24.69 -28.37 13.85
C GLY A 1225 -24.96 -28.54 15.34
N LEU A 1226 -24.94 -27.44 16.10
CA LEU A 1226 -25.07 -27.44 17.56
C LEU A 1226 -26.45 -27.04 18.08
N GLU A 1227 -27.29 -26.40 17.27
CA GLU A 1227 -28.58 -25.83 17.70
C GLU A 1227 -29.51 -26.83 18.42
N GLU A 1228 -29.57 -28.09 17.96
CA GLU A 1228 -30.42 -29.12 18.56
C GLU A 1228 -29.91 -29.63 19.92
N THR A 1229 -28.60 -29.56 20.18
CA THR A 1229 -27.95 -30.15 21.36
C THR A 1229 -27.48 -29.11 22.38
N HIS A 1230 -27.07 -27.94 21.92
CA HIS A 1230 -26.49 -26.82 22.68
C HIS A 1230 -27.07 -25.49 22.18
N PRO A 1231 -28.36 -25.21 22.47
CA PRO A 1231 -29.07 -24.07 21.90
C PRO A 1231 -28.50 -22.69 22.27
N GLN A 1232 -27.88 -22.52 23.45
CA GLN A 1232 -27.29 -21.23 23.83
C GLN A 1232 -26.01 -20.95 23.04
N VAL A 1233 -25.15 -21.96 22.88
CA VAL A 1233 -23.96 -21.87 22.03
C VAL A 1233 -24.35 -21.63 20.57
N GLY A 1234 -25.34 -22.39 20.07
CA GLY A 1234 -25.88 -22.20 18.72
C GLY A 1234 -26.42 -20.78 18.49
N LYS A 1235 -27.08 -20.18 19.49
CA LYS A 1235 -27.54 -18.78 19.44
C LYS A 1235 -26.37 -17.79 19.37
N ALA A 1236 -25.34 -17.94 20.20
CA ALA A 1236 -24.17 -17.06 20.19
C ALA A 1236 -23.42 -17.11 18.83
N LEU A 1237 -23.28 -18.31 18.25
CA LEU A 1237 -22.68 -18.49 16.92
C LEU A 1237 -23.55 -17.88 15.81
N HIS A 1238 -24.88 -17.97 15.92
CA HIS A 1238 -25.80 -17.25 15.01
C HIS A 1238 -25.65 -15.74 15.11
N GLU A 1239 -25.45 -15.20 16.32
CA GLU A 1239 -25.21 -13.77 16.52
C GLU A 1239 -23.88 -13.32 15.93
N LEU A 1240 -22.81 -14.12 16.07
CA LEU A 1240 -21.53 -13.90 15.37
C LEU A 1240 -21.73 -13.88 13.85
N ALA A 1241 -22.41 -14.89 13.30
CA ALA A 1241 -22.69 -14.96 11.87
C ALA A 1241 -23.45 -13.72 11.37
N ARG A 1242 -24.50 -13.27 12.08
CA ARG A 1242 -25.22 -12.05 11.74
C ARG A 1242 -24.37 -10.78 11.87
N SER A 1243 -23.44 -10.74 12.83
CA SER A 1243 -22.53 -9.61 12.97
C SER A 1243 -21.58 -9.52 11.77
N TYR A 1244 -21.02 -10.65 11.35
CA TYR A 1244 -20.20 -10.70 10.14
C TYR A 1244 -21.02 -10.40 8.87
N ASP A 1245 -22.27 -10.86 8.74
CA ASP A 1245 -23.13 -10.45 7.62
C ASP A 1245 -23.31 -8.92 7.56
N ARG A 1246 -23.53 -8.28 8.73
CA ARG A 1246 -23.64 -6.81 8.83
C ARG A 1246 -22.32 -6.12 8.50
N HIS A 1247 -21.19 -6.64 8.98
CA HIS A 1247 -19.88 -6.11 8.63
C HIS A 1247 -19.64 -6.24 7.12
N GLY A 1248 -19.97 -7.38 6.51
CA GLY A 1248 -19.84 -7.56 5.07
C GLY A 1248 -20.68 -6.55 4.27
N ALA A 1249 -21.91 -6.27 4.70
CA ALA A 1249 -22.73 -5.22 4.08
C ALA A 1249 -22.15 -3.80 4.25
N ILE A 1250 -21.53 -3.50 5.40
CA ILE A 1250 -20.82 -2.24 5.64
C ILE A 1250 -19.61 -2.13 4.71
N GLU A 1251 -18.85 -3.22 4.54
CA GLU A 1251 -17.67 -3.23 3.68
C GLU A 1251 -18.02 -3.13 2.20
N ASP A 1252 -19.12 -3.72 1.73
CA ASP A 1252 -19.63 -3.49 0.37
C ASP A 1252 -20.00 -2.02 0.15
N LEU A 1253 -20.67 -1.40 1.14
CA LEU A 1253 -21.05 0.01 1.06
C LEU A 1253 -19.80 0.89 0.99
N ASP A 1254 -18.81 0.58 1.82
CA ASP A 1254 -17.57 1.32 1.86
C ASP A 1254 -16.72 1.13 0.60
N ALA A 1255 -16.68 -0.09 0.04
CA ALA A 1255 -16.07 -0.38 -1.25
C ALA A 1255 -16.74 0.46 -2.35
N LYS A 1256 -18.08 0.52 -2.40
CA LYS A 1256 -18.81 1.38 -3.34
C LYS A 1256 -18.47 2.86 -3.16
N LEU A 1257 -18.37 3.36 -1.93
CA LEU A 1257 -17.97 4.75 -1.66
C LEU A 1257 -16.53 5.03 -2.10
N ARG A 1258 -15.59 4.11 -1.87
CA ARG A 1258 -14.20 4.24 -2.33
C ARG A 1258 -14.11 4.23 -3.86
N ILE A 1259 -14.84 3.33 -4.52
CA ILE A 1259 -14.95 3.25 -5.98
C ILE A 1259 -15.43 4.60 -6.52
N GLU A 1260 -16.47 5.19 -5.93
CA GLU A 1260 -17.01 6.50 -6.35
C GLU A 1260 -16.17 7.71 -5.92
N GLY A 1261 -15.10 7.51 -5.16
CA GLY A 1261 -14.33 8.57 -4.50
C GLY A 1261 -15.05 9.11 -3.27
N ARG A 1262 -14.47 8.91 -2.09
CA ARG A 1262 -15.01 9.45 -0.83
C ARG A 1262 -15.03 10.98 -0.82
#